data_AF-A0A968KYT6-F1
#
_entry.id   AF-A0A968KYT6-F1
#
_cell.length_a   1.000
_cell.length_b   1.000
_cell.length_c   1.000
_cell.angle_alpha   90.00
_cell.angle_beta   90.00
_cell.angle_gamma   90.00
#
_symmetry.space_group_name_H-M   'P 1'
#
loop_
_entity.id
_entity.type
_entity.pdbx_description
1 polymer ?
#
loop_
_entity_poly.entity_id
_entity_poly.type
_entity_poly.pdbx_seq_one_letter_code
_entity_poly.pdbx_strand_id
1 'polypeptide(L)'
;MYYTLSMIGWNQLTVSRTIGLILVLMLAACGTGNTLPAPPEADSAPTSLPPAPSRVSSASIPDVCNCILRFDHIGIEQGLSQSSVRIIFQDSIGFLWFGTEDGLNRYDGYSFKTYKPDPDSSNSLSDRWITSIVEDRDGYLWIGTRHGGLNRYDPRSESFTQFRNIDSDPTSLVDDHVNVLYLDRDDNLWVGTPKGLDLYDRTGAHFTHFSYNPTKPESLTGKNITVIYQDSRGRYWIGTTAGGLNRFDPQSRTFVPYQHNPDDENSISNDYVTAIAESLNSTLWIGTRGGLNRFEPETGKFQRFTHSNVDKQTISSDMVTSLLIDGTGNLWVGTTEGLDRWIPIGSRFIHYYNDPSFSQSLSNNYILSILEDRGGVLWFGTYGGGVNKYDRQRDRFAYYRHIPDNPNTLSGNFIYSIYVDSDGYAWIGTFGSGLNRFTPSTQQVIHYKHNEEKTNTLISDVVYSLDEDQDGFLWIGTWNGLDRMDRQTGRITHFQRDSSKPESLSANAVYEVFVDSRNNVWVGTASGLDLFDRDTRTFKHYSPQVGNPNSLSGSVVDVIREDSDGNLWIGTADSGLNRFDPETETFTQYRSNPKDTLSLSNDTVLSIHQDQKGRLWVGTFGGGLNLYDPKTETFTYLLEKDGLPNGVVYGILEDDQGYLWLSTNYGISRFDPETRTFRNFDANDGLQSNEFNSGAFAKGRNGELYFGGINGLTVFHPSAIVENSYLPQVTLTSITEDDTPVVTDRSVETAKQVVLKWPQNSIEFEFAALSYNQPNKNRYAYILEDFDTNWHYIGTKRDGRYTNLPGGEYTLLLKAANSDGVWNETPLRIAVTVIPPFWQTLWFRILLGVVAVAAVAVGIRVRTRSVQERNRELERLVRERTSALEKRNQEIQALYQADERILRNVSLNQVFQTLVDVAVDTLNADRSVVFAWDDKQTKVLPRISRGFKPETLKVLEFAKGEGVIGRVLETGEAAIVRQIELDDFRPDIREALIAEGIRSFVHLPVIVDHRIVGVFNVGFTKPNLIGDDTTRLFSALTNRASISIANMELFEQTKDLAVMEERNRLARDLHDSAKQKAFAALAQLGTVRGILNGNGNSATMHLNEAENLVSDVIQELTFLVQEIYPIALQEKGLATVLKEYTFEWENRNEIAVNLSMHNDKRLPLGIEQAIYRVTQESLANVARHSRAKRVDISLMYNGDSVQLSLSDDGCGFDVDKKGRGLGLRSIRERVSSVHGTVQIQSAPGQGTRILVQVPTKG
;
A
#
# COMPACT_ATOMS: atom_id res chain seq x y z
N MET A 1 -50.21 23.86 25.62
CA MET A 1 -51.40 24.26 26.40
C MET A 1 -52.14 22.98 26.79
N TYR A 2 -51.88 22.42 27.97
CA TYR A 2 -52.55 22.67 29.28
C TYR A 2 -53.91 21.95 29.44
N TYR A 3 -54.03 21.23 30.58
CA TYR A 3 -55.16 20.54 31.26
C TYR A 3 -55.41 19.05 30.92
N THR A 4 -54.95 18.02 31.69
CA THR A 4 -55.17 17.55 33.11
C THR A 4 -56.43 16.66 33.30
N LEU A 5 -56.24 15.38 33.63
CA LEU A 5 -56.52 14.69 34.93
C LEU A 5 -58.00 14.48 35.35
N SER A 6 -58.38 13.21 35.57
CA SER A 6 -59.04 12.65 36.79
C SER A 6 -59.58 11.25 36.46
N MET A 7 -59.06 10.12 36.95
CA MET A 7 -59.04 9.53 38.30
C MET A 7 -60.39 9.27 38.99
N ILE A 8 -60.65 7.97 39.21
CA ILE A 8 -61.28 7.31 40.38
C ILE A 8 -62.81 7.40 40.47
N GLY A 9 -63.58 6.33 40.69
CA GLY A 9 -63.28 4.92 40.98
C GLY A 9 -64.43 4.28 41.79
N TRP A 10 -64.22 3.02 42.20
CA TRP A 10 -64.93 2.27 43.27
C TRP A 10 -66.34 1.73 42.93
N ASN A 11 -66.77 0.52 43.29
CA ASN A 11 -66.14 -0.71 43.76
C ASN A 11 -67.25 -1.79 43.83
N GLN A 12 -66.86 -3.06 43.89
CA GLN A 12 -67.62 -4.26 44.36
C GLN A 12 -68.49 -5.01 43.32
N LEU A 13 -68.13 -6.24 42.88
CA LEU A 13 -68.19 -7.55 43.59
C LEU A 13 -69.64 -7.87 43.99
N THR A 14 -70.34 -8.92 43.53
CA THR A 14 -69.91 -10.33 43.36
C THR A 14 -70.96 -11.15 42.58
N VAL A 15 -70.46 -12.10 41.76
CA VAL A 15 -70.91 -13.51 41.62
C VAL A 15 -72.27 -13.82 40.96
N SER A 16 -72.24 -14.38 39.75
CA SER A 16 -72.44 -15.84 39.54
C SER A 16 -72.26 -16.27 38.06
N ARG A 17 -71.24 -17.11 37.82
CA ARG A 17 -71.12 -18.22 36.82
C ARG A 17 -71.51 -17.90 35.36
N THR A 18 -70.62 -17.98 34.35
CA THR A 18 -69.82 -19.15 33.91
C THR A 18 -68.92 -18.72 32.72
N ILE A 19 -67.77 -19.39 32.53
CA ILE A 19 -66.91 -19.45 31.31
C ILE A 19 -65.86 -18.32 31.11
N GLY A 20 -64.59 -18.72 31.09
CA GLY A 20 -63.45 -17.87 30.72
C GLY A 20 -62.12 -18.21 31.40
N LEU A 21 -61.94 -19.44 31.90
CA LEU A 21 -60.72 -19.87 32.59
C LEU A 21 -60.36 -21.30 32.16
N ILE A 22 -59.94 -21.45 30.90
CA ILE A 22 -59.15 -22.53 30.26
C ILE A 22 -58.91 -21.99 28.84
N LEU A 23 -57.79 -21.29 28.56
CA LEU A 23 -57.33 -21.08 27.17
C LEU A 23 -55.90 -20.54 26.95
N VAL A 24 -54.95 -20.67 27.88
CA VAL A 24 -53.58 -20.13 27.64
C VAL A 24 -52.44 -21.13 27.83
N LEU A 25 -52.68 -22.39 28.24
CA LEU A 25 -51.57 -23.34 28.50
C LEU A 25 -51.71 -24.77 27.97
N MET A 26 -52.73 -25.11 27.17
CA MET A 26 -52.77 -26.43 26.50
C MET A 26 -53.46 -26.36 25.14
N LEU A 27 -52.73 -25.90 24.13
CA LEU A 27 -52.84 -26.39 22.75
C LEU A 27 -51.43 -26.54 22.20
N ALA A 28 -50.73 -27.54 22.74
CA ALA A 28 -49.70 -28.27 22.02
C ALA A 28 -50.37 -29.54 21.49
N ALA A 29 -50.70 -29.56 20.20
CA ALA A 29 -50.55 -30.72 19.30
C ALA A 29 -51.25 -30.47 17.95
N CYS A 30 -50.50 -30.77 16.89
CA CYS A 30 -50.90 -30.91 15.49
C CYS A 30 -51.02 -29.65 14.64
N GLY A 31 -49.92 -29.37 13.93
CA GLY A 31 -49.85 -28.41 12.83
C GLY A 31 -48.47 -28.44 12.17
N THR A 32 -48.08 -29.61 11.63
CA THR A 32 -47.03 -29.70 10.62
C THR A 32 -47.33 -28.73 9.49
N GLY A 33 -46.41 -27.81 9.20
CA GLY A 33 -46.57 -26.86 8.11
C GLY A 33 -45.37 -25.91 8.05
N ASN A 34 -44.26 -26.41 7.52
CA ASN A 34 -43.25 -25.56 6.88
C ASN A 34 -43.98 -24.68 5.86
N THR A 35 -44.15 -23.40 6.18
CA THR A 35 -44.26 -22.35 5.18
C THR A 35 -43.34 -21.24 5.64
N LEU A 36 -42.19 -21.14 4.97
CA LEU A 36 -41.39 -19.93 4.91
C LEU A 36 -42.32 -18.75 4.62
N PRO A 37 -42.05 -17.55 5.16
CA PRO A 37 -42.68 -16.36 4.61
C PRO A 37 -42.34 -16.36 3.11
N ALA A 38 -43.37 -16.21 2.27
CA ALA A 38 -43.18 -16.11 0.84
C ALA A 38 -42.09 -15.07 0.56
N PRO A 39 -41.12 -15.37 -0.33
CA PRO A 39 -40.20 -14.35 -0.79
C PRO A 39 -41.05 -13.20 -1.33
N PRO A 40 -40.64 -11.93 -1.16
CA PRO A 40 -41.27 -10.85 -1.90
C PRO A 40 -41.27 -11.30 -3.36
N GLU A 41 -42.44 -11.20 -4.01
CA GLU A 41 -42.58 -11.52 -5.43
C GLU A 41 -41.39 -10.92 -6.16
N ALA A 42 -40.66 -11.80 -6.85
CA ALA A 42 -39.60 -11.42 -7.75
C ALA A 42 -40.26 -10.59 -8.85
N ASP A 43 -40.40 -9.29 -8.60
CA ASP A 43 -40.36 -8.30 -9.66
C ASP A 43 -39.15 -8.70 -10.50
N SER A 44 -39.41 -8.91 -11.79
CA SER A 44 -38.49 -9.37 -12.81
C SER A 44 -37.31 -8.39 -12.95
N ALA A 45 -36.41 -8.41 -11.97
CA ALA A 45 -35.17 -7.71 -11.97
C ALA A 45 -34.28 -8.40 -13.02
N PRO A 46 -33.63 -7.63 -13.90
CA PRO A 46 -32.93 -8.19 -15.05
C PRO A 46 -31.90 -9.23 -14.58
N THR A 47 -31.93 -10.41 -15.20
CA THR A 47 -30.94 -11.48 -15.06
C THR A 47 -29.54 -11.06 -15.50
N SER A 48 -29.43 -9.94 -16.24
CA SER A 48 -28.18 -9.38 -16.71
C SER A 48 -27.44 -8.60 -15.62
N LEU A 49 -26.14 -8.85 -15.51
CA LEU A 49 -25.21 -8.04 -14.74
C LEU A 49 -25.22 -6.58 -15.27
N PRO A 50 -24.99 -5.56 -14.43
CA PRO A 50 -24.88 -4.18 -14.92
C PRO A 50 -23.73 -4.10 -15.94
N PRO A 51 -24.00 -3.69 -17.19
CA PRO A 51 -22.97 -3.66 -18.22
C PRO A 51 -21.94 -2.58 -17.91
N ALA A 52 -20.68 -2.82 -18.26
CA ALA A 52 -19.63 -1.81 -18.16
C ALA A 52 -20.00 -0.57 -18.96
N PRO A 53 -19.48 0.60 -18.54
CA PRO A 53 -19.67 1.83 -19.28
C PRO A 53 -19.26 1.65 -20.74
N SER A 54 -19.92 2.43 -21.60
CA SER A 54 -19.58 2.49 -23.02
C SER A 54 -18.11 2.83 -23.19
N ARG A 55 -17.51 2.26 -24.23
CA ARG A 55 -16.14 2.56 -24.66
C ARG A 55 -15.87 4.07 -24.66
N VAL A 56 -14.68 4.44 -24.24
CA VAL A 56 -14.25 5.84 -24.22
C VAL A 56 -14.34 6.44 -25.63
N SER A 57 -14.68 7.73 -25.72
CA SER A 57 -14.80 8.42 -27.00
C SER A 57 -13.45 8.40 -27.75
N SER A 58 -13.50 8.19 -29.07
CA SER A 58 -12.29 8.28 -29.90
C SER A 58 -11.63 9.66 -29.82
N ALA A 59 -12.40 10.72 -29.56
CA ALA A 59 -11.87 12.08 -29.38
C ALA A 59 -11.03 12.28 -28.10
N SER A 60 -11.19 11.40 -27.11
CA SER A 60 -10.41 11.42 -25.85
C SER A 60 -9.22 10.46 -25.86
N ILE A 61 -9.03 9.73 -26.97
CA ILE A 61 -7.88 8.85 -27.19
C ILE A 61 -6.88 9.62 -28.07
N PRO A 62 -5.63 9.81 -27.61
CA PRO A 62 -4.59 10.37 -28.46
C PRO A 62 -4.33 9.50 -29.69
N ASP A 63 -4.14 10.14 -30.84
CA ASP A 63 -3.62 9.46 -32.02
C ASP A 63 -2.23 8.88 -31.73
N VAL A 64 -1.94 7.73 -32.31
CA VAL A 64 -0.69 7.01 -32.12
C VAL A 64 0.44 7.75 -32.84
N CYS A 65 1.47 8.15 -32.10
CA CYS A 65 2.61 8.88 -32.65
C CYS A 65 3.36 8.04 -33.71
N ASN A 66 4.05 8.70 -34.64
CA ASN A 66 5.03 8.05 -35.50
C ASN A 66 6.40 7.94 -34.79
N CYS A 67 6.40 7.64 -33.50
CA CYS A 67 7.57 7.56 -32.63
C CYS A 67 7.75 6.13 -32.09
N ILE A 68 8.77 5.93 -31.25
CA ILE A 68 9.03 4.63 -30.62
C ILE A 68 7.92 4.34 -29.61
N LEU A 69 7.22 3.22 -29.78
CA LEU A 69 6.21 2.77 -28.82
C LEU A 69 6.87 2.09 -27.61
N ARG A 70 6.24 2.26 -26.44
CA ARG A 70 6.65 1.64 -25.18
C ARG A 70 5.57 0.71 -24.68
N PHE A 71 5.94 -0.55 -24.48
CA PHE A 71 5.07 -1.60 -24.00
C PHE A 71 5.37 -1.92 -22.54
N ASP A 72 4.33 -2.04 -21.72
CA ASP A 72 4.43 -2.75 -20.45
C ASP A 72 4.33 -4.25 -20.73
N HIS A 73 5.18 -5.06 -20.09
CA HIS A 73 5.16 -6.51 -20.24
C HIS A 73 4.47 -7.15 -19.05
N ILE A 74 3.48 -8.00 -19.33
CA ILE A 74 2.75 -8.76 -18.31
C ILE A 74 2.89 -10.24 -18.66
N GLY A 75 3.56 -10.99 -17.80
CA GLY A 75 3.90 -12.39 -18.00
C GLY A 75 3.74 -13.21 -16.72
N ILE A 76 4.51 -14.30 -16.65
CA ILE A 76 4.41 -15.31 -15.58
C ILE A 76 4.72 -14.70 -14.21
N GLU A 77 5.69 -13.79 -14.15
CA GLU A 77 6.08 -13.09 -12.92
C GLU A 77 4.94 -12.25 -12.32
N GLN A 78 3.95 -11.86 -13.13
CA GLN A 78 2.77 -11.13 -12.68
C GLN A 78 1.57 -12.05 -12.37
N GLY A 79 1.69 -13.36 -12.60
CA GLY A 79 0.66 -14.36 -12.31
C GLY A 79 -0.01 -14.98 -13.54
N LEU A 80 0.39 -14.62 -14.77
CA LEU A 80 -0.12 -15.25 -15.99
C LEU A 80 0.27 -16.74 -16.02
N SER A 81 -0.68 -17.64 -16.33
CA SER A 81 -0.42 -19.09 -16.24
C SER A 81 0.67 -19.61 -17.19
N GLN A 82 0.79 -19.01 -18.39
CA GLN A 82 1.77 -19.39 -19.40
C GLN A 82 1.96 -18.24 -20.42
N SER A 83 3.15 -18.14 -21.01
CA SER A 83 3.57 -16.96 -21.77
C SER A 83 3.08 -16.90 -23.23
N SER A 84 2.32 -17.89 -23.72
CA SER A 84 1.73 -17.87 -25.06
C SER A 84 0.26 -17.50 -24.98
N VAL A 85 -0.06 -16.26 -25.34
CA VAL A 85 -1.39 -15.69 -25.19
C VAL A 85 -2.12 -15.73 -26.53
N ARG A 86 -2.98 -16.72 -26.71
CA ARG A 86 -3.66 -17.00 -27.97
C ARG A 86 -4.83 -16.09 -28.25
N ILE A 87 -5.53 -15.67 -27.19
CA ILE A 87 -6.66 -14.76 -27.30
C ILE A 87 -6.73 -13.86 -26.08
N ILE A 88 -7.13 -12.62 -26.33
CA ILE A 88 -7.45 -11.62 -25.31
C ILE A 88 -8.91 -11.22 -25.53
N PHE A 89 -9.68 -11.18 -24.45
CA PHE A 89 -11.10 -10.82 -24.47
C PHE A 89 -11.41 -9.88 -23.30
N GLN A 90 -12.38 -8.99 -23.43
CA GLN A 90 -12.88 -8.17 -22.32
C GLN A 90 -14.37 -8.44 -22.13
N ASP A 91 -14.75 -8.91 -20.94
CA ASP A 91 -16.15 -9.21 -20.63
C ASP A 91 -16.99 -7.95 -20.37
N SER A 92 -18.30 -8.16 -20.20
CA SER A 92 -19.29 -7.11 -19.95
C SER A 92 -19.15 -6.46 -18.58
N ILE A 93 -18.46 -7.08 -17.62
CA ILE A 93 -18.10 -6.49 -16.32
C ILE A 93 -16.83 -5.64 -16.44
N GLY A 94 -16.04 -5.84 -17.49
CA GLY A 94 -14.83 -5.11 -17.78
C GLY A 94 -13.54 -5.87 -17.46
N PHE A 95 -13.60 -7.11 -16.95
CA PHE A 95 -12.40 -7.92 -16.74
C PHE A 95 -11.75 -8.29 -18.07
N LEU A 96 -10.41 -8.32 -18.07
CA LEU A 96 -9.66 -8.89 -19.17
C LEU A 96 -9.47 -10.39 -18.96
N TRP A 97 -9.65 -11.16 -20.02
CA TRP A 97 -9.51 -12.59 -20.07
C TRP A 97 -8.44 -12.97 -21.09
N PHE A 98 -7.50 -13.82 -20.66
CA PHE A 98 -6.40 -14.30 -21.47
C PHE A 98 -6.47 -15.83 -21.58
N GLY A 99 -6.67 -16.30 -22.81
CA GLY A 99 -6.56 -17.72 -23.13
C GLY A 99 -5.11 -18.08 -23.45
N THR A 100 -4.52 -19.00 -22.69
CA THR A 100 -3.15 -19.47 -22.90
C THR A 100 -3.11 -20.94 -23.29
N GLU A 101 -1.91 -21.47 -23.53
CA GLU A 101 -1.71 -22.91 -23.76
C GLU A 101 -1.73 -23.73 -22.45
N ASP A 102 -1.81 -23.09 -21.28
CA ASP A 102 -1.90 -23.73 -19.96
C ASP A 102 -2.90 -23.02 -19.00
N GLY A 103 -4.08 -22.66 -19.49
CA GLY A 103 -5.21 -22.22 -18.68
C GLY A 103 -5.92 -20.96 -19.18
N LEU A 104 -7.07 -20.69 -18.56
CA LEU A 104 -7.83 -19.46 -18.72
C LEU A 104 -7.49 -18.50 -17.58
N ASN A 105 -7.16 -17.25 -17.88
CA ASN A 105 -6.72 -16.27 -16.89
C ASN A 105 -7.64 -15.04 -16.92
N ARG A 106 -8.23 -14.67 -15.78
CA ARG A 106 -8.98 -13.42 -15.61
C ARG A 106 -8.09 -12.39 -14.90
N TYR A 107 -8.12 -11.14 -15.34
CA TYR A 107 -7.26 -10.07 -14.86
C TYR A 107 -8.04 -8.80 -14.51
N ASP A 108 -7.81 -8.31 -13.29
CA ASP A 108 -8.50 -7.15 -12.71
C ASP A 108 -7.71 -5.84 -12.80
N GLY A 109 -6.50 -5.87 -13.38
CA GLY A 109 -5.58 -4.74 -13.47
C GLY A 109 -4.42 -4.81 -12.46
N TYR A 110 -4.48 -5.76 -11.52
CA TYR A 110 -3.51 -5.97 -10.45
C TYR A 110 -3.07 -7.42 -10.34
N SER A 111 -4.01 -8.37 -10.47
CA SER A 111 -3.80 -9.79 -10.20
C SER A 111 -4.53 -10.68 -11.19
N PHE A 112 -4.03 -11.91 -11.34
CA PHE A 112 -4.65 -12.94 -12.17
C PHE A 112 -5.39 -13.97 -11.31
N LYS A 113 -6.58 -14.37 -11.77
CA LYS A 113 -7.28 -15.58 -11.34
C LYS A 113 -7.24 -16.62 -12.46
N THR A 114 -6.68 -17.78 -12.17
CA THR A 114 -6.41 -18.82 -13.18
C THR A 114 -7.36 -20.00 -13.02
N TYR A 115 -7.99 -20.41 -14.11
CA TYR A 115 -8.87 -21.57 -14.19
C TYR A 115 -8.18 -22.68 -15.00
N LYS A 116 -8.13 -23.88 -14.41
CA LYS A 116 -7.56 -25.10 -15.01
C LYS A 116 -8.54 -26.28 -14.84
N PRO A 117 -8.41 -27.35 -15.65
CA PRO A 117 -9.16 -28.57 -15.45
C PRO A 117 -8.85 -29.22 -14.12
N ASP A 118 -9.92 -29.68 -13.47
CA ASP A 118 -9.89 -30.47 -12.25
C ASP A 118 -10.50 -31.85 -12.55
N PRO A 119 -9.71 -32.94 -12.49
CA PRO A 119 -10.21 -34.28 -12.79
C PRO A 119 -11.30 -34.76 -11.82
N ASP A 120 -11.39 -34.17 -10.62
CA ASP A 120 -12.35 -34.54 -9.60
C ASP A 120 -13.65 -33.70 -9.68
N SER A 121 -13.71 -32.71 -10.59
CA SER A 121 -14.85 -31.81 -10.75
C SER A 121 -15.31 -31.69 -12.19
N SER A 122 -16.54 -32.16 -12.47
CA SER A 122 -17.21 -31.98 -13.77
C SER A 122 -17.60 -30.53 -14.08
N ASN A 123 -17.51 -29.65 -13.08
CA ASN A 123 -17.84 -28.23 -13.19
C ASN A 123 -16.59 -27.37 -13.42
N SER A 124 -15.46 -27.98 -13.75
CA SER A 124 -14.21 -27.31 -14.09
C SER A 124 -14.03 -27.17 -15.60
N LEU A 125 -13.05 -26.38 -16.01
CA LEU A 125 -12.64 -26.23 -17.41
C LEU A 125 -12.23 -27.59 -18.01
N SER A 126 -12.59 -27.90 -19.26
CA SER A 126 -12.34 -29.23 -19.83
C SER A 126 -10.91 -29.50 -20.30
N ASP A 127 -10.17 -28.46 -20.70
CA ASP A 127 -8.81 -28.54 -21.22
C ASP A 127 -8.06 -27.22 -20.94
N ARG A 128 -6.74 -27.29 -20.79
CA ARG A 128 -5.88 -26.15 -20.46
C ARG A 128 -5.58 -25.27 -21.67
N TRP A 129 -5.64 -25.82 -22.87
CA TRP A 129 -5.27 -25.10 -24.08
C TRP A 129 -6.45 -24.30 -24.63
N ILE A 130 -6.51 -23.01 -24.32
CA ILE A 130 -7.59 -22.12 -24.72
C ILE A 130 -7.34 -21.59 -26.13
N THR A 131 -8.36 -21.64 -26.98
CA THR A 131 -8.28 -21.21 -28.38
C THR A 131 -9.15 -20.00 -28.69
N SER A 132 -10.30 -19.85 -28.01
CA SER A 132 -11.23 -18.76 -28.28
C SER A 132 -12.15 -18.48 -27.08
N ILE A 133 -12.65 -17.25 -26.98
CA ILE A 133 -13.49 -16.74 -25.89
C ILE A 133 -14.50 -15.75 -26.50
N VAL A 134 -15.78 -15.91 -26.18
CA VAL A 134 -16.85 -14.93 -26.46
C VAL A 134 -17.82 -14.86 -25.28
N GLU A 135 -18.62 -13.80 -25.18
CA GLU A 135 -19.62 -13.62 -24.12
C GLU A 135 -21.01 -13.46 -24.72
N ASP A 136 -21.99 -14.22 -24.21
CA ASP A 136 -23.39 -14.09 -24.61
C ASP A 136 -24.15 -12.98 -23.87
N ARG A 137 -25.34 -12.62 -24.37
CA ARG A 137 -26.16 -11.55 -23.76
C ARG A 137 -26.62 -11.83 -22.32
N ASP A 138 -26.55 -13.07 -21.84
CA ASP A 138 -26.89 -13.45 -20.47
C ASP A 138 -25.66 -13.40 -19.52
N GLY A 139 -24.50 -12.99 -20.05
CA GLY A 139 -23.24 -12.87 -19.33
C GLY A 139 -22.48 -14.18 -19.15
N TYR A 140 -22.81 -15.23 -19.90
CA TYR A 140 -22.00 -16.45 -19.90
C TYR A 140 -20.81 -16.29 -20.84
N LEU A 141 -19.63 -16.71 -20.39
CA LEU A 141 -18.47 -16.82 -21.27
C LEU A 141 -18.47 -18.20 -21.93
N TRP A 142 -18.26 -18.23 -23.23
CA TRP A 142 -18.07 -19.45 -24.02
C TRP A 142 -16.61 -19.56 -24.39
N ILE A 143 -15.99 -20.70 -24.08
CA ILE A 143 -14.55 -20.94 -24.19
C ILE A 143 -14.29 -22.17 -25.06
N GLY A 144 -13.60 -21.95 -26.18
CA GLY A 144 -13.10 -22.99 -27.05
C GLY A 144 -11.79 -23.55 -26.52
N THR A 145 -11.61 -24.87 -26.62
CA THR A 145 -10.38 -25.54 -26.21
C THR A 145 -9.85 -26.46 -27.31
N ARG A 146 -8.57 -26.82 -27.21
CA ARG A 146 -7.88 -27.60 -28.24
C ARG A 146 -8.31 -29.07 -28.29
N HIS A 147 -8.63 -29.69 -27.16
CA HIS A 147 -9.04 -31.10 -27.11
C HIS A 147 -10.19 -31.38 -26.14
N GLY A 148 -10.70 -30.36 -25.46
CA GLY A 148 -11.75 -30.50 -24.44
C GLY A 148 -13.14 -30.08 -24.92
N GLY A 149 -13.31 -29.73 -26.19
CA GLY A 149 -14.55 -29.20 -26.75
C GLY A 149 -14.82 -27.75 -26.35
N LEU A 150 -16.11 -27.44 -26.23
CA LEU A 150 -16.62 -26.12 -25.88
C LEU A 150 -17.01 -26.08 -24.39
N ASN A 151 -16.67 -25.00 -23.71
CA ASN A 151 -17.05 -24.77 -22.31
C ASN A 151 -17.93 -23.53 -22.20
N ARG A 152 -18.88 -23.53 -21.27
CA ARG A 152 -19.65 -22.35 -20.87
C ARG A 152 -19.39 -22.05 -19.39
N TYR A 153 -18.77 -20.92 -19.09
CA TYR A 153 -18.49 -20.43 -17.75
C TYR A 153 -19.63 -19.52 -17.26
N ASP A 154 -20.13 -19.80 -16.06
CA ASP A 154 -21.07 -18.94 -15.35
C ASP A 154 -20.32 -18.07 -14.33
N PRO A 155 -20.24 -16.74 -14.52
CA PRO A 155 -19.55 -15.86 -13.58
C PRO A 155 -20.24 -15.79 -12.22
N ARG A 156 -21.52 -16.15 -12.09
CA ARG A 156 -22.30 -16.06 -10.84
C ARG A 156 -21.97 -17.20 -9.87
N SER A 157 -21.68 -18.38 -10.38
CA SER A 157 -21.35 -19.58 -9.58
C SER A 157 -19.91 -20.05 -9.76
N GLU A 158 -19.16 -19.42 -10.67
CA GLU A 158 -17.82 -19.82 -11.10
C GLU A 158 -17.71 -21.27 -11.60
N SER A 159 -18.77 -21.79 -12.21
CA SER A 159 -18.85 -23.17 -12.70
C SER A 159 -18.83 -23.24 -14.22
N PHE A 160 -18.25 -24.33 -14.75
CA PHE A 160 -18.19 -24.62 -16.18
C PHE A 160 -19.19 -25.72 -16.57
N THR A 161 -19.87 -25.54 -17.70
CA THR A 161 -20.61 -26.60 -18.40
C THR A 161 -19.81 -27.02 -19.64
N GLN A 162 -19.56 -28.32 -19.83
CA GLN A 162 -18.75 -28.83 -20.94
C GLN A 162 -19.65 -29.42 -22.05
N PHE A 163 -19.33 -29.11 -23.31
CA PHE A 163 -19.97 -29.63 -24.52
C PHE A 163 -18.91 -30.32 -25.38
N ARG A 164 -19.12 -31.62 -25.66
CA ARG A 164 -18.17 -32.47 -26.37
C ARG A 164 -18.82 -33.14 -27.57
N ASN A 165 -17.97 -33.62 -28.48
CA ASN A 165 -18.35 -34.51 -29.55
C ASN A 165 -18.74 -35.88 -28.98
N ILE A 166 -19.91 -36.36 -29.38
CA ILE A 166 -20.43 -37.68 -29.03
C ILE A 166 -20.76 -38.37 -30.35
N ASP A 167 -19.94 -39.35 -30.76
CA ASP A 167 -20.08 -40.05 -32.05
C ASP A 167 -21.49 -40.62 -32.31
N SER A 168 -22.21 -40.99 -31.25
CA SER A 168 -23.58 -41.52 -31.34
C SER A 168 -24.67 -40.45 -31.46
N ASP A 169 -24.36 -39.19 -31.21
CA ASP A 169 -25.31 -38.08 -31.20
C ASP A 169 -24.95 -37.06 -32.30
N PRO A 170 -25.66 -37.07 -33.44
CA PRO A 170 -25.42 -36.15 -34.56
C PRO A 170 -25.84 -34.71 -34.27
N THR A 171 -26.28 -34.43 -33.05
CA THR A 171 -26.67 -33.10 -32.57
C THR A 171 -25.70 -32.56 -31.50
N SER A 172 -24.69 -33.35 -31.12
CA SER A 172 -23.54 -32.93 -30.30
C SER A 172 -22.52 -32.14 -31.12
N LEU A 173 -21.46 -31.61 -30.51
CA LEU A 173 -20.42 -30.84 -31.21
C LEU A 173 -19.73 -31.69 -32.30
N VAL A 174 -19.36 -31.14 -33.47
CA VAL A 174 -18.80 -31.97 -34.57
C VAL A 174 -17.36 -32.46 -34.31
N ASP A 175 -16.61 -31.76 -33.46
CA ASP A 175 -15.23 -32.09 -33.07
C ASP A 175 -14.87 -31.45 -31.72
N ASP A 176 -14.08 -32.14 -30.90
CA ASP A 176 -13.61 -31.62 -29.60
C ASP A 176 -12.49 -30.57 -29.73
N HIS A 177 -11.92 -30.39 -30.92
CA HIS A 177 -11.00 -29.31 -31.20
C HIS A 177 -11.77 -28.07 -31.69
N VAL A 178 -11.93 -27.09 -30.82
CA VAL A 178 -12.52 -25.80 -31.19
C VAL A 178 -11.41 -24.85 -31.61
N ASN A 179 -11.47 -24.32 -32.83
CA ASN A 179 -10.50 -23.33 -33.32
C ASN A 179 -10.91 -21.90 -32.96
N VAL A 180 -12.18 -21.57 -33.20
CA VAL A 180 -12.70 -20.20 -33.11
C VAL A 180 -14.16 -20.22 -32.69
N LEU A 181 -14.54 -19.27 -31.85
CA LEU A 181 -15.91 -18.96 -31.49
C LEU A 181 -16.28 -17.59 -32.03
N TYR A 182 -17.54 -17.44 -32.42
CA TYR A 182 -18.10 -16.15 -32.77
C TYR A 182 -19.55 -16.07 -32.33
N LEU A 183 -19.90 -15.00 -31.66
CA LEU A 183 -21.28 -14.70 -31.31
C LEU A 183 -21.78 -13.60 -32.24
N ASP A 184 -22.85 -13.89 -32.98
CA ASP A 184 -23.40 -12.93 -33.93
C ASP A 184 -24.34 -11.91 -33.26
N ARG A 185 -24.77 -10.91 -34.02
CA ARG A 185 -25.65 -9.84 -33.50
C ARG A 185 -27.01 -10.36 -33.01
N ASP A 186 -27.44 -11.53 -33.44
CA ASP A 186 -28.68 -12.17 -33.02
C ASP A 186 -28.47 -13.13 -31.82
N ASP A 187 -27.27 -13.11 -31.23
CA ASP A 187 -26.86 -13.91 -30.07
C ASP A 187 -26.74 -15.42 -30.37
N ASN A 188 -26.55 -15.78 -31.65
CA ASN A 188 -26.26 -17.16 -32.03
C ASN A 188 -24.76 -17.44 -31.90
N LEU A 189 -24.44 -18.59 -31.30
CA LEU A 189 -23.07 -19.04 -31.12
C LEU A 189 -22.63 -19.92 -32.29
N TRP A 190 -21.63 -19.44 -33.03
CA TRP A 190 -20.95 -20.16 -34.09
C TRP A 190 -19.64 -20.76 -33.58
N VAL A 191 -19.41 -22.04 -33.90
CA VAL A 191 -18.22 -22.79 -33.47
C VAL A 191 -17.49 -23.32 -34.70
N GLY A 192 -16.27 -22.83 -34.92
CA GLY A 192 -15.40 -23.31 -35.97
C GLY A 192 -14.49 -24.44 -35.47
N THR A 193 -14.47 -25.56 -36.18
CA THR A 193 -13.63 -26.73 -35.84
C THR A 193 -12.79 -27.19 -37.05
N PRO A 194 -11.85 -28.14 -36.87
CA PRO A 194 -11.14 -28.78 -37.97
C PRO A 194 -12.02 -29.60 -38.92
N LYS A 195 -13.25 -29.97 -38.52
CA LYS A 195 -14.18 -30.79 -39.32
C LYS A 195 -15.31 -29.99 -39.97
N GLY A 196 -15.56 -28.76 -39.52
CA GLY A 196 -16.57 -27.89 -40.12
C GLY A 196 -17.00 -26.77 -39.17
N LEU A 197 -18.10 -26.12 -39.55
CA LEU A 197 -18.73 -25.04 -38.80
C LEU A 197 -19.98 -25.55 -38.11
N ASP A 198 -20.14 -25.27 -36.83
CA ASP A 198 -21.34 -25.58 -36.07
C ASP A 198 -22.09 -24.30 -35.67
N LEU A 199 -23.41 -24.39 -35.63
CA LEU A 199 -24.30 -23.38 -35.07
C LEU A 199 -25.04 -23.96 -33.86
N TYR A 200 -24.84 -23.36 -32.69
CA TYR A 200 -25.48 -23.79 -31.45
C TYR A 200 -26.87 -23.18 -31.31
N ASP A 201 -27.88 -24.01 -31.14
CA ASP A 201 -29.23 -23.59 -30.79
C ASP A 201 -29.40 -23.57 -29.27
N ARG A 202 -29.62 -22.37 -28.72
CA ARG A 202 -29.80 -22.15 -27.27
C ARG A 202 -31.11 -22.74 -26.73
N THR A 203 -32.13 -22.95 -27.56
CA THR A 203 -33.45 -23.44 -27.12
C THR A 203 -33.49 -24.95 -26.96
N GLY A 204 -32.83 -25.68 -27.85
CA GLY A 204 -32.76 -27.15 -27.87
C GLY A 204 -31.46 -27.73 -27.31
N ALA A 205 -30.46 -26.89 -27.06
CA ALA A 205 -29.09 -27.29 -26.68
C ALA A 205 -28.43 -28.26 -27.68
N HIS A 206 -28.69 -28.09 -28.97
CA HIS A 206 -28.15 -28.91 -30.05
C HIS A 206 -27.37 -28.10 -31.08
N PHE A 207 -26.46 -28.76 -31.81
CA PHE A 207 -25.63 -28.17 -32.85
C PHE A 207 -26.14 -28.53 -34.26
N THR A 208 -26.15 -27.53 -35.14
CA THR A 208 -26.36 -27.72 -36.58
C THR A 208 -25.03 -27.65 -37.32
N HIS A 209 -24.69 -28.70 -38.07
CA HIS A 209 -23.39 -28.85 -38.73
C HIS A 209 -23.40 -28.36 -40.19
N PHE A 210 -22.38 -27.59 -40.56
CA PHE A 210 -22.06 -27.20 -41.93
C PHE A 210 -20.66 -27.72 -42.28
N SER A 211 -20.60 -28.72 -43.17
CA SER A 211 -19.34 -29.39 -43.54
C SER A 211 -18.98 -29.16 -45.01
N TYR A 212 -17.67 -29.22 -45.29
CA TYR A 212 -17.13 -29.25 -46.65
C TYR A 212 -17.65 -30.45 -47.44
N ASN A 213 -18.22 -30.22 -48.62
CA ASN A 213 -18.62 -31.27 -49.55
C ASN A 213 -18.11 -30.97 -50.96
N PRO A 214 -17.07 -31.68 -51.46
CA PRO A 214 -16.47 -31.42 -52.77
C PRO A 214 -17.44 -31.61 -53.94
N THR A 215 -18.55 -32.32 -53.73
CA THR A 215 -19.56 -32.58 -54.76
C THR A 215 -20.66 -31.51 -54.80
N LYS A 216 -20.70 -30.59 -53.83
CA LYS A 216 -21.67 -29.50 -53.72
C LYS A 216 -20.94 -28.15 -53.73
N PRO A 217 -20.93 -27.42 -54.86
CA PRO A 217 -20.24 -26.13 -54.97
C PRO A 217 -20.70 -25.07 -53.97
N GLU A 218 -21.95 -25.17 -53.51
CA GLU A 218 -22.56 -24.25 -52.54
C GLU A 218 -22.27 -24.63 -51.08
N SER A 219 -21.48 -25.68 -50.84
CA SER A 219 -21.00 -26.02 -49.50
C SER A 219 -19.72 -25.26 -49.18
N LEU A 220 -19.34 -25.27 -47.90
CA LEU A 220 -18.07 -24.75 -47.42
C LEU A 220 -16.91 -25.32 -48.27
N THR A 221 -15.88 -24.53 -48.60
CA THR A 221 -14.76 -24.96 -49.49
C THR A 221 -13.53 -25.51 -48.79
N GLY A 222 -13.50 -25.52 -47.46
CA GLY A 222 -12.42 -26.14 -46.68
C GLY A 222 -12.98 -26.68 -45.36
N LYS A 223 -12.42 -27.79 -44.84
CA LYS A 223 -12.94 -28.42 -43.61
C LYS A 223 -12.63 -27.63 -42.34
N ASN A 224 -11.41 -27.07 -42.28
CA ASN A 224 -10.85 -26.51 -41.06
C ASN A 224 -11.14 -25.01 -41.00
N ILE A 225 -12.02 -24.60 -40.08
CA ILE A 225 -12.45 -23.22 -39.87
C ILE A 225 -11.44 -22.48 -39.00
N THR A 226 -10.96 -21.33 -39.45
CA THR A 226 -9.93 -20.54 -38.75
C THR A 226 -10.45 -19.23 -38.16
N VAL A 227 -11.43 -18.60 -38.81
CA VAL A 227 -12.02 -17.33 -38.38
C VAL A 227 -13.47 -17.23 -38.86
N ILE A 228 -14.31 -16.61 -38.04
CA ILE A 228 -15.72 -16.33 -38.32
C ILE A 228 -15.95 -14.85 -38.02
N TYR A 229 -16.61 -14.13 -38.93
CA TYR A 229 -16.85 -12.70 -38.77
C TYR A 229 -18.16 -12.27 -39.41
N GLN A 230 -18.97 -11.45 -38.73
CA GLN A 230 -20.14 -10.79 -39.28
C GLN A 230 -19.85 -9.30 -39.52
N ASP A 231 -19.90 -8.87 -40.77
CA ASP A 231 -19.64 -7.46 -41.11
C ASP A 231 -20.79 -6.52 -40.72
N SER A 232 -20.57 -5.22 -40.79
CA SER A 232 -21.55 -4.17 -40.47
C SER A 232 -22.86 -4.26 -41.27
N ARG A 233 -22.87 -4.96 -42.40
CA ARG A 233 -24.04 -5.19 -43.26
C ARG A 233 -24.75 -6.51 -42.97
N GLY A 234 -24.26 -7.29 -42.01
CA GLY A 234 -24.86 -8.55 -41.58
C GLY A 234 -24.41 -9.77 -42.39
N ARG A 235 -23.39 -9.65 -43.25
CA ARG A 235 -22.86 -10.80 -44.01
C ARG A 235 -21.87 -11.58 -43.18
N TYR A 236 -21.93 -12.89 -43.28
CA TYR A 236 -21.05 -13.81 -42.57
C TYR A 236 -19.86 -14.19 -43.46
N TRP A 237 -18.67 -14.10 -42.90
CA TRP A 237 -17.39 -14.40 -43.54
C TRP A 237 -16.67 -15.48 -42.76
N ILE A 238 -16.37 -16.59 -43.44
CA ILE A 238 -15.77 -17.79 -42.85
C ILE A 238 -14.43 -18.05 -43.53
N GLY A 239 -13.34 -17.93 -42.77
CA GLY A 239 -12.01 -18.27 -43.21
C GLY A 239 -11.71 -19.76 -43.00
N THR A 240 -10.93 -20.34 -43.90
CA THR A 240 -10.49 -21.74 -43.81
C THR A 240 -8.99 -21.88 -44.05
N THR A 241 -8.41 -23.05 -43.78
CA THR A 241 -6.96 -23.27 -43.99
C THR A 241 -6.56 -23.55 -45.45
N ALA A 242 -7.50 -23.96 -46.30
CA ALA A 242 -7.20 -24.42 -47.67
C ALA A 242 -8.33 -24.13 -48.69
N GLY A 243 -9.43 -23.52 -48.26
CA GLY A 243 -10.58 -23.18 -49.10
C GLY A 243 -10.76 -21.67 -49.30
N GLY A 244 -9.83 -20.84 -48.80
CA GLY A 244 -9.94 -19.39 -48.87
C GLY A 244 -11.04 -18.84 -47.95
N LEU A 245 -11.57 -17.68 -48.37
CA LEU A 245 -12.64 -16.96 -47.68
C LEU A 245 -14.00 -17.37 -48.23
N ASN A 246 -14.97 -17.65 -47.37
CA ASN A 246 -16.33 -18.03 -47.76
C ASN A 246 -17.34 -17.01 -47.23
N ARG A 247 -18.25 -16.53 -48.08
CA ARG A 247 -19.41 -15.75 -47.64
C ARG A 247 -20.59 -16.69 -47.40
N PHE A 248 -21.13 -16.72 -46.19
CA PHE A 248 -22.29 -17.54 -45.84
C PHE A 248 -23.59 -16.73 -45.95
N ASP A 249 -24.60 -17.32 -46.59
CA ASP A 249 -25.96 -16.80 -46.64
C ASP A 249 -26.85 -17.57 -45.66
N PRO A 250 -27.34 -16.93 -44.58
CA PRO A 250 -28.16 -17.61 -43.57
C PRO A 250 -29.54 -18.05 -44.08
N GLN A 251 -30.08 -17.43 -45.14
CA GLN A 251 -31.39 -17.77 -45.67
C GLN A 251 -31.35 -19.04 -46.50
N SER A 252 -30.42 -19.12 -47.46
CA SER A 252 -30.25 -20.30 -48.32
C SER A 252 -29.37 -21.38 -47.69
N ARG A 253 -28.60 -21.06 -46.65
CA ARG A 253 -27.58 -21.92 -46.02
C ARG A 253 -26.48 -22.35 -46.99
N THR A 254 -26.10 -21.46 -47.90
CA THR A 254 -25.09 -21.70 -48.95
C THR A 254 -23.84 -20.83 -48.74
N PHE A 255 -22.72 -21.27 -49.32
CA PHE A 255 -21.44 -20.58 -49.26
C PHE A 255 -20.98 -20.09 -50.64
N VAL A 256 -20.45 -18.87 -50.70
CA VAL A 256 -19.82 -18.30 -51.90
C VAL A 256 -18.31 -18.16 -51.64
N PRO A 257 -17.45 -18.87 -52.39
CA PRO A 257 -16.01 -18.89 -52.11
C PRO A 257 -15.21 -17.81 -52.84
N TYR A 258 -14.12 -17.39 -52.20
CA TYR A 258 -13.07 -16.52 -52.71
C TYR A 258 -11.72 -17.19 -52.44
N GLN A 259 -11.14 -17.78 -53.49
CA GLN A 259 -9.91 -18.59 -53.41
C GLN A 259 -8.73 -17.93 -54.10
N HIS A 260 -7.53 -18.34 -53.72
CA HIS A 260 -6.29 -17.87 -54.30
C HIS A 260 -6.18 -18.35 -55.75
N ASN A 261 -5.93 -17.41 -56.65
CA ASN A 261 -5.59 -17.65 -58.03
C ASN A 261 -4.25 -16.92 -58.31
N PRO A 262 -3.17 -17.66 -58.60
CA PRO A 262 -1.88 -17.04 -58.91
C PRO A 262 -1.92 -16.19 -60.18
N ASP A 263 -2.87 -16.45 -61.09
CA ASP A 263 -3.02 -15.74 -62.38
C ASP A 263 -3.93 -14.50 -62.29
N ASP A 264 -4.57 -14.24 -61.14
CA ASP A 264 -5.40 -13.07 -60.89
C ASP A 264 -4.89 -12.28 -59.69
N GLU A 265 -4.25 -11.14 -59.95
CA GLU A 265 -3.75 -10.24 -58.90
C GLU A 265 -4.84 -9.71 -57.96
N ASN A 266 -6.11 -9.75 -58.38
CA ASN A 266 -7.25 -9.31 -57.58
C ASN A 266 -7.88 -10.43 -56.75
N SER A 267 -7.35 -11.65 -56.76
CA SER A 267 -7.81 -12.70 -55.84
C SER A 267 -7.10 -12.59 -54.49
N ILE A 268 -7.60 -13.29 -53.46
CA ILE A 268 -6.93 -13.38 -52.17
C ILE A 268 -5.48 -13.89 -52.31
N SER A 269 -4.55 -13.42 -51.48
CA SER A 269 -3.11 -13.74 -51.57
C SER A 269 -2.77 -15.18 -51.17
N ASN A 270 -3.59 -15.83 -50.35
CA ASN A 270 -3.42 -17.23 -49.94
C ASN A 270 -4.75 -17.82 -49.43
N ASP A 271 -4.96 -19.13 -49.62
CA ASP A 271 -6.18 -19.82 -49.18
C ASP A 271 -6.26 -20.09 -47.68
N TYR A 272 -5.15 -19.93 -46.95
CA TYR A 272 -5.12 -20.04 -45.50
C TYR A 272 -5.43 -18.69 -44.87
N VAL A 273 -6.71 -18.44 -44.62
CA VAL A 273 -7.19 -17.23 -43.95
C VAL A 273 -6.96 -17.35 -42.45
N THR A 274 -6.44 -16.30 -41.81
CA THR A 274 -6.08 -16.32 -40.38
C THR A 274 -6.86 -15.29 -39.56
N ALA A 275 -7.22 -14.15 -40.15
CA ALA A 275 -7.88 -13.06 -39.44
C ALA A 275 -8.73 -12.20 -40.38
N ILE A 276 -9.77 -11.56 -39.83
CA ILE A 276 -10.65 -10.63 -40.53
C ILE A 276 -10.88 -9.42 -39.62
N ALA A 277 -10.76 -8.21 -40.18
CA ALA A 277 -11.16 -6.98 -39.50
C ALA A 277 -11.90 -6.04 -40.48
N GLU A 278 -12.90 -5.31 -40.01
CA GLU A 278 -13.64 -4.34 -40.82
C GLU A 278 -13.22 -2.92 -40.46
N SER A 279 -12.93 -2.13 -41.49
CA SER A 279 -12.65 -0.71 -41.35
C SER A 279 -13.93 0.13 -41.30
N LEU A 280 -13.82 1.37 -40.82
CA LEU A 280 -14.96 2.29 -40.65
C LEU A 280 -15.76 2.58 -41.94
N ASN A 281 -15.20 2.31 -43.13
CA ASN A 281 -15.86 2.49 -44.42
C ASN A 281 -16.41 1.17 -45.03
N SER A 282 -16.57 0.12 -44.21
CA SER A 282 -17.02 -1.22 -44.62
C SER A 282 -16.08 -1.99 -45.56
N THR A 283 -14.82 -1.58 -45.69
CA THR A 283 -13.78 -2.39 -46.35
C THR A 283 -13.27 -3.44 -45.38
N LEU A 284 -13.09 -4.68 -45.84
CA LEU A 284 -12.55 -5.77 -45.02
C LEU A 284 -11.04 -5.89 -45.22
N TRP A 285 -10.33 -6.12 -44.13
CA TRP A 285 -8.94 -6.54 -44.11
C TRP A 285 -8.87 -8.02 -43.77
N ILE A 286 -8.18 -8.79 -44.61
CA ILE A 286 -8.08 -10.25 -44.52
C ILE A 286 -6.61 -10.63 -44.37
N GLY A 287 -6.27 -11.20 -43.22
CA GLY A 287 -4.96 -11.77 -42.95
C GLY A 287 -4.89 -13.19 -43.50
N THR A 288 -3.76 -13.55 -44.08
CA THR A 288 -3.49 -14.90 -44.57
C THR A 288 -2.06 -15.33 -44.25
N ARG A 289 -1.69 -16.58 -44.55
CA ARG A 289 -0.29 -17.02 -44.50
C ARG A 289 0.59 -16.51 -45.65
N GLY A 290 0.02 -15.84 -46.64
CA GLY A 290 0.74 -15.28 -47.79
C GLY A 290 0.52 -13.78 -47.96
N GLY A 291 0.33 -13.07 -46.85
CA GLY A 291 0.22 -11.61 -46.82
C GLY A 291 -1.13 -11.11 -46.31
N LEU A 292 -1.24 -9.78 -46.32
CA LEU A 292 -2.43 -9.03 -45.94
C LEU A 292 -3.22 -8.64 -47.18
N ASN A 293 -4.54 -8.67 -47.10
CA ASN A 293 -5.40 -8.29 -48.21
C ASN A 293 -6.41 -7.23 -47.78
N ARG A 294 -6.61 -6.22 -48.62
CA ARG A 294 -7.75 -5.30 -48.54
C ARG A 294 -8.81 -5.77 -49.52
N PHE A 295 -9.98 -6.13 -49.01
CA PHE A 295 -11.07 -6.75 -49.77
C PHE A 295 -12.28 -5.83 -49.82
N GLU A 296 -12.81 -5.60 -51.02
CA GLU A 296 -14.02 -4.84 -51.26
C GLU A 296 -15.20 -5.81 -51.51
N PRO A 297 -16.11 -6.00 -50.54
CA PRO A 297 -17.12 -7.05 -50.64
C PRO A 297 -18.15 -6.88 -51.76
N GLU A 298 -18.37 -5.64 -52.24
CA GLU A 298 -19.33 -5.35 -53.29
C GLU A 298 -18.82 -5.74 -54.68
N THR A 299 -17.50 -5.58 -54.91
CA THR A 299 -16.87 -5.89 -56.20
C THR A 299 -16.21 -7.26 -56.21
N GLY A 300 -15.95 -7.84 -55.04
CA GLY A 300 -15.24 -9.12 -54.89
C GLY A 300 -13.74 -9.02 -55.13
N LYS A 301 -13.18 -7.81 -55.20
CA LYS A 301 -11.76 -7.58 -55.52
C LYS A 301 -10.89 -7.48 -54.27
N PHE A 302 -9.69 -8.07 -54.36
CA PHE A 302 -8.64 -7.99 -53.35
C PHE A 302 -7.49 -7.10 -53.84
N GLN A 303 -6.91 -6.34 -52.92
CA GLN A 303 -5.58 -5.75 -53.07
C GLN A 303 -4.64 -6.41 -52.07
N ARG A 304 -3.53 -6.95 -52.58
CA ARG A 304 -2.54 -7.70 -51.79
C ARG A 304 -1.44 -6.79 -51.27
N PHE A 305 -0.97 -7.08 -50.06
CA PHE A 305 0.22 -6.49 -49.44
C PHE A 305 1.10 -7.64 -48.97
N THR A 306 2.32 -7.72 -49.48
CA THR A 306 3.29 -8.79 -49.22
C THR A 306 4.61 -8.23 -48.73
N HIS A 307 5.34 -9.04 -47.98
CA HIS A 307 6.64 -8.70 -47.42
C HIS A 307 7.74 -8.56 -48.50
N SER A 308 8.65 -7.61 -48.28
CA SER A 308 9.87 -7.42 -49.07
C SER A 308 11.09 -7.22 -48.17
N ASN A 309 12.15 -7.98 -48.42
CA ASN A 309 13.42 -7.80 -47.73
C ASN A 309 14.14 -6.49 -48.09
N VAL A 310 13.84 -5.93 -49.26
CA VAL A 310 14.45 -4.71 -49.79
C VAL A 310 13.66 -3.47 -49.38
N ASP A 311 12.34 -3.53 -49.53
CA ASP A 311 11.46 -2.41 -49.19
C ASP A 311 10.95 -2.54 -47.75
N LYS A 312 11.60 -1.78 -46.86
CA LYS A 312 11.28 -1.68 -45.42
C LYS A 312 9.95 -0.96 -45.12
N GLN A 313 9.16 -0.62 -46.13
CA GLN A 313 7.83 -0.02 -45.98
C GLN A 313 6.69 -1.03 -46.21
N THR A 314 7.01 -2.26 -46.62
CA THR A 314 6.06 -3.39 -46.76
C THR A 314 5.84 -4.11 -45.43
N ILE A 315 4.80 -4.93 -45.27
CA ILE A 315 4.52 -5.68 -44.01
C ILE A 315 5.75 -6.47 -43.50
N SER A 316 5.87 -6.65 -42.18
CA SER A 316 7.05 -7.29 -41.56
C SER A 316 7.19 -8.77 -41.91
N SER A 317 6.09 -9.47 -42.16
CA SER A 317 6.05 -10.86 -42.59
C SER A 317 4.75 -11.14 -43.34
N ASP A 318 4.82 -12.05 -44.32
CA ASP A 318 3.63 -12.54 -45.03
C ASP A 318 2.72 -13.40 -44.14
N MET A 319 3.22 -13.92 -43.03
CA MET A 319 2.42 -14.75 -42.12
C MET A 319 1.66 -13.87 -41.13
N VAL A 320 0.51 -13.36 -41.57
CA VAL A 320 -0.41 -12.57 -40.74
C VAL A 320 -1.18 -13.48 -39.80
N THR A 321 -1.28 -13.10 -38.53
CA THR A 321 -1.86 -13.95 -37.46
C THR A 321 -3.11 -13.32 -36.86
N SER A 322 -3.16 -11.99 -36.78
CA SER A 322 -4.22 -11.23 -36.10
C SER A 322 -4.34 -9.84 -36.71
N LEU A 323 -5.56 -9.28 -36.66
CA LEU A 323 -5.88 -7.95 -37.17
C LEU A 323 -6.77 -7.22 -36.19
N LEU A 324 -6.56 -5.91 -36.06
CA LEU A 324 -7.44 -5.02 -35.32
C LEU A 324 -7.55 -3.67 -36.04
N ILE A 325 -8.77 -3.17 -36.21
CA ILE A 325 -9.01 -1.75 -36.47
C ILE A 325 -9.34 -1.10 -35.13
N ASP A 326 -8.48 -0.19 -34.68
CA ASP A 326 -8.66 0.48 -33.40
C ASP A 326 -9.75 1.57 -33.45
N GLY A 327 -10.13 2.11 -32.29
CA GLY A 327 -11.20 3.12 -32.16
C GLY A 327 -10.89 4.45 -32.85
N THR A 328 -9.64 4.67 -33.20
CA THR A 328 -9.14 5.84 -33.96
C THR A 328 -9.02 5.55 -35.46
N GLY A 329 -9.28 4.31 -35.89
CA GLY A 329 -9.26 3.88 -37.28
C GLY A 329 -7.90 3.37 -37.79
N ASN A 330 -6.90 3.19 -36.92
CA ASN A 330 -5.63 2.59 -37.32
C ASN A 330 -5.78 1.09 -37.50
N LEU A 331 -5.15 0.55 -38.54
CA LEU A 331 -5.00 -0.89 -38.72
C LEU A 331 -3.71 -1.38 -38.07
N TRP A 332 -3.88 -2.30 -37.13
CA TRP A 332 -2.83 -3.07 -36.49
C TRP A 332 -2.80 -4.49 -37.06
N VAL A 333 -1.61 -4.97 -37.40
CA VAL A 333 -1.38 -6.26 -38.05
C VAL A 333 -0.35 -7.02 -37.24
N GLY A 334 -0.79 -8.12 -36.61
CA GLY A 334 0.12 -9.05 -35.96
C GLY A 334 0.69 -10.03 -36.98
N THR A 335 2.00 -10.25 -36.93
CA THR A 335 2.69 -11.23 -37.77
C THR A 335 3.57 -12.16 -36.93
N THR A 336 4.27 -13.09 -37.58
CA THR A 336 5.28 -13.93 -36.93
C THR A 336 6.58 -13.20 -36.61
N GLU A 337 6.87 -12.10 -37.30
CA GLU A 337 8.14 -11.38 -37.22
C GLU A 337 8.01 -9.98 -36.64
N GLY A 338 6.80 -9.52 -36.31
CA GLY A 338 6.59 -8.25 -35.63
C GLY A 338 5.12 -7.81 -35.60
N LEU A 339 4.93 -6.59 -35.08
CA LEU A 339 3.67 -5.87 -35.14
C LEU A 339 3.77 -4.75 -36.17
N ASP A 340 2.82 -4.67 -37.10
CA ASP A 340 2.76 -3.61 -38.10
C ASP A 340 1.59 -2.67 -37.86
N ARG A 341 1.79 -1.39 -38.17
CA ARG A 341 0.73 -0.38 -38.24
C ARG A 341 0.68 0.22 -39.63
N TRP A 342 -0.51 0.26 -40.22
CA TRP A 342 -0.73 0.85 -41.54
C TRP A 342 -0.77 2.39 -41.47
N ILE A 343 -0.03 3.04 -42.36
CA ILE A 343 -0.09 4.49 -42.58
C ILE A 343 -0.74 4.76 -43.94
N PRO A 344 -1.98 5.30 -43.97
CA PRO A 344 -2.69 5.58 -45.21
C PRO A 344 -1.94 6.53 -46.14
N ILE A 345 -1.33 7.58 -45.57
CA ILE A 345 -0.57 8.58 -46.32
C ILE A 345 0.78 7.98 -46.71
N GLY A 346 0.99 7.79 -48.00
CA GLY A 346 2.19 7.14 -48.54
C GLY A 346 2.10 5.61 -48.65
N SER A 347 0.98 5.00 -48.21
CA SER A 347 0.71 3.56 -48.35
C SER A 347 1.84 2.65 -47.84
N ARG A 348 2.25 2.88 -46.59
CA ARG A 348 3.40 2.20 -45.96
C ARG A 348 3.06 1.62 -44.59
N PHE A 349 3.88 0.69 -44.12
CA PHE A 349 3.80 0.13 -42.77
C PHE A 349 4.91 0.69 -41.87
N ILE A 350 4.60 0.82 -40.59
CA ILE A 350 5.58 1.00 -39.52
C ILE A 350 5.67 -0.32 -38.76
N HIS A 351 6.90 -0.75 -38.47
CA HIS A 351 7.17 -2.00 -37.79
C HIS A 351 7.60 -1.77 -36.35
N TYR A 352 7.12 -2.63 -35.46
CA TYR A 352 7.56 -2.74 -34.09
C TYR A 352 8.08 -4.15 -33.86
N TYR A 353 9.25 -4.25 -33.23
CA TYR A 353 9.98 -5.49 -33.00
C TYR A 353 10.43 -5.58 -31.55
N ASN A 354 10.84 -6.78 -31.13
CA ASN A 354 11.63 -7.00 -29.94
C ASN A 354 13.05 -6.48 -30.16
N ASP A 355 13.44 -5.54 -29.31
CA ASP A 355 14.79 -4.98 -29.25
C ASP A 355 15.34 -5.24 -27.83
N PRO A 356 16.26 -6.21 -27.66
CA PRO A 356 16.85 -6.52 -26.36
C PRO A 356 17.61 -5.36 -25.71
N SER A 357 18.03 -4.35 -26.49
CA SER A 357 18.68 -3.14 -25.96
C SER A 357 17.68 -2.13 -25.36
N PHE A 358 16.39 -2.31 -25.65
CA PHE A 358 15.29 -1.48 -25.16
C PHE A 358 14.22 -2.35 -24.49
N SER A 359 14.26 -2.42 -23.17
CA SER A 359 13.37 -3.27 -22.35
C SER A 359 11.88 -2.98 -22.50
N GLN A 360 11.49 -1.83 -23.07
CA GLN A 360 10.09 -1.47 -23.33
C GLN A 360 9.69 -1.66 -24.81
N SER A 361 10.53 -2.31 -25.63
CA SER A 361 10.14 -2.80 -26.96
C SER A 361 9.14 -3.96 -26.86
N LEU A 362 8.70 -4.56 -27.97
CA LEU A 362 7.85 -5.76 -27.88
C LEU A 362 8.60 -6.87 -27.12
N SER A 363 7.92 -7.64 -26.28
CA SER A 363 8.54 -8.76 -25.57
C SER A 363 8.88 -9.95 -26.50
N ASN A 364 8.18 -10.08 -27.62
CA ASN A 364 8.41 -11.10 -28.64
C ASN A 364 7.80 -10.64 -29.98
N ASN A 365 8.41 -11.05 -31.10
CA ASN A 365 7.99 -10.69 -32.44
C ASN A 365 6.74 -11.43 -32.93
N TYR A 366 6.48 -12.62 -32.41
CA TYR A 366 5.35 -13.44 -32.87
C TYR A 366 4.08 -13.02 -32.14
N ILE A 367 3.32 -12.13 -32.77
CA ILE A 367 2.03 -11.64 -32.27
C ILE A 367 0.95 -12.67 -32.58
N LEU A 368 0.12 -13.03 -31.60
CA LEU A 368 -0.95 -14.02 -31.72
C LEU A 368 -2.35 -13.39 -31.67
N SER A 369 -2.52 -12.35 -30.86
CA SER A 369 -3.81 -11.70 -30.64
C SER A 369 -3.64 -10.22 -30.34
N ILE A 370 -4.64 -9.44 -30.73
CA ILE A 370 -4.68 -7.99 -30.51
C ILE A 370 -6.07 -7.62 -29.99
N LEU A 371 -6.12 -6.83 -28.92
CA LEU A 371 -7.36 -6.29 -28.36
C LEU A 371 -7.18 -4.81 -28.03
N GLU A 372 -8.19 -4.00 -28.26
CA GLU A 372 -8.34 -2.70 -27.62
C GLU A 372 -9.42 -2.80 -26.54
N ASP A 373 -9.07 -2.43 -25.31
CA ASP A 373 -10.05 -2.41 -24.23
C ASP A 373 -10.97 -1.18 -24.30
N ARG A 374 -12.02 -1.17 -23.47
CA ARG A 374 -13.00 -0.06 -23.40
C ARG A 374 -12.39 1.28 -22.96
N GLY A 375 -11.25 1.27 -22.27
CA GLY A 375 -10.50 2.46 -21.88
C GLY A 375 -9.52 2.95 -22.96
N GLY A 376 -9.40 2.21 -24.07
CA GLY A 376 -8.54 2.54 -25.19
C GLY A 376 -7.09 2.08 -25.02
N VAL A 377 -6.78 1.16 -24.12
CA VAL A 377 -5.45 0.52 -24.07
C VAL A 377 -5.39 -0.60 -25.10
N LEU A 378 -4.25 -0.71 -25.80
CA LEU A 378 -4.01 -1.78 -26.75
C LEU A 378 -3.21 -2.91 -26.08
N TRP A 379 -3.62 -4.15 -26.36
CA TRP A 379 -3.06 -5.37 -25.77
C TRP A 379 -2.65 -6.32 -26.89
N PHE A 380 -1.41 -6.81 -26.83
CA PHE A 380 -0.85 -7.71 -27.83
C PHE A 380 -0.38 -8.99 -27.14
N GLY A 381 -1.08 -10.09 -27.38
CA GLY A 381 -0.67 -11.41 -26.93
C GLY A 381 0.40 -11.97 -27.85
N THR A 382 1.45 -12.56 -27.28
CA THR A 382 2.58 -13.08 -28.06
C THR A 382 2.79 -14.57 -27.87
N TYR A 383 3.56 -15.20 -28.76
CA TYR A 383 4.02 -16.57 -28.60
C TYR A 383 5.28 -16.61 -27.74
N GLY A 384 5.10 -16.83 -26.44
CA GLY A 384 6.20 -17.05 -25.49
C GLY A 384 6.70 -15.80 -24.75
N GLY A 385 6.25 -14.59 -25.13
CA GLY A 385 6.62 -13.32 -24.50
C GLY A 385 5.56 -12.72 -23.56
N GLY A 386 4.45 -13.43 -23.29
CA GLY A 386 3.33 -12.92 -22.51
C GLY A 386 2.50 -11.89 -23.26
N VAL A 387 2.05 -10.87 -22.53
CA VAL A 387 1.21 -9.77 -23.03
C VAL A 387 2.03 -8.48 -23.07
N ASN A 388 1.97 -7.78 -24.20
CA ASN A 388 2.43 -6.40 -24.33
C ASN A 388 1.23 -5.48 -24.20
N LYS A 389 1.28 -4.53 -23.28
CA LYS A 389 0.25 -3.53 -23.06
C LYS A 389 0.79 -2.17 -23.51
N TYR A 390 0.04 -1.47 -24.33
CA TYR A 390 0.38 -0.15 -24.85
C TYR A 390 -0.72 0.85 -24.49
N ASP A 391 -0.37 1.76 -23.58
CA ASP A 391 -1.22 2.89 -23.19
C ASP A 391 -0.97 4.09 -24.11
N ARG A 392 -1.92 4.37 -25.00
CA ARG A 392 -1.87 5.51 -25.93
C ARG A 392 -1.82 6.86 -25.21
N GLN A 393 -2.24 6.94 -23.94
CA GLN A 393 -2.11 8.17 -23.16
C GLN A 393 -0.64 8.59 -22.96
N ARG A 394 0.31 7.67 -23.14
CA ARG A 394 1.76 7.98 -23.11
C ARG A 394 2.22 8.81 -24.31
N ASP A 395 1.54 8.70 -25.44
CA ASP A 395 1.90 9.42 -26.67
C ASP A 395 1.55 10.90 -26.63
N ARG A 396 0.80 11.33 -25.60
CA ARG A 396 0.66 12.75 -25.26
C ARG A 396 2.02 13.42 -25.03
N PHE A 397 3.03 12.64 -24.65
CA PHE A 397 4.42 13.06 -24.49
C PHE A 397 5.29 12.31 -25.51
N ALA A 398 5.61 12.95 -26.63
CA ALA A 398 6.48 12.36 -27.64
C ALA A 398 7.90 12.22 -27.09
N TYR A 399 8.47 11.04 -27.22
CA TYR A 399 9.77 10.69 -26.65
C TYR A 399 10.81 10.43 -27.76
N TYR A 400 11.91 11.17 -27.72
CA TYR A 400 13.05 11.02 -28.63
C TYR A 400 14.32 10.69 -27.84
N ARG A 401 15.09 9.72 -28.34
CA ARG A 401 16.32 9.22 -27.70
C ARG A 401 17.41 8.93 -28.71
N HIS A 402 18.61 8.68 -28.22
CA HIS A 402 19.68 8.04 -28.98
C HIS A 402 19.37 6.55 -29.18
N ILE A 403 19.45 6.12 -30.44
CA ILE A 403 19.48 4.70 -30.81
C ILE A 403 20.86 4.45 -31.44
N PRO A 404 21.64 3.49 -30.92
CA PRO A 404 22.90 3.10 -31.53
C PRO A 404 22.74 2.80 -33.03
N ASP A 405 23.72 3.22 -33.83
CA ASP A 405 23.78 3.00 -35.28
C ASP A 405 22.66 3.65 -36.12
N ASN A 406 21.76 4.43 -35.52
CA ASN A 406 20.76 5.21 -36.26
C ASN A 406 21.13 6.71 -36.30
N PRO A 407 21.64 7.22 -37.44
CA PRO A 407 22.09 8.61 -37.55
C PRO A 407 20.95 9.65 -37.49
N ASN A 408 19.70 9.23 -37.67
CA ASN A 408 18.54 10.12 -37.62
C ASN A 408 17.96 10.27 -36.20
N THR A 409 18.69 9.81 -35.18
CA THR A 409 18.29 9.94 -33.76
C THR A 409 19.21 10.89 -33.02
N LEU A 410 18.88 11.26 -31.77
CA LEU A 410 19.74 12.13 -30.97
C LEU A 410 21.15 11.55 -30.83
N SER A 411 22.17 12.40 -30.79
CA SER A 411 23.57 11.97 -30.65
C SER A 411 23.89 11.37 -29.28
N GLY A 412 23.09 11.69 -28.27
CA GLY A 412 23.18 11.22 -26.89
C GLY A 412 21.90 11.50 -26.11
N ASN A 413 21.72 10.82 -24.97
CA ASN A 413 20.50 10.93 -24.16
C ASN A 413 20.55 12.02 -23.08
N PHE A 414 21.75 12.43 -22.65
CA PHE A 414 21.89 13.37 -21.55
C PHE A 414 21.78 14.81 -22.07
N ILE A 415 20.55 15.32 -22.15
CA ILE A 415 20.25 16.63 -22.71
C ILE A 415 20.44 17.69 -21.63
N TYR A 416 21.11 18.78 -21.97
CA TYR A 416 21.45 19.86 -21.02
C TYR A 416 20.98 21.24 -21.49
N SER A 417 20.78 21.44 -22.78
CA SER A 417 20.24 22.71 -23.31
C SER A 417 19.32 22.48 -24.49
N ILE A 418 18.30 23.31 -24.59
CA ILE A 418 17.38 23.32 -25.72
C ILE A 418 17.09 24.77 -26.10
N TYR A 419 17.17 25.07 -27.40
CA TYR A 419 16.76 26.34 -27.97
C TYR A 419 15.99 26.11 -29.27
N VAL A 420 14.92 26.87 -29.51
CA VAL A 420 14.19 26.81 -30.78
C VAL A 420 14.45 28.10 -31.54
N ASP A 421 15.07 27.97 -32.72
CA ASP A 421 15.50 29.12 -33.50
C ASP A 421 14.37 29.80 -34.27
N SER A 422 14.71 30.95 -34.87
CA SER A 422 13.81 31.76 -35.69
C SER A 422 13.24 31.02 -36.90
N ASP A 423 13.90 29.96 -37.39
CA ASP A 423 13.42 29.11 -38.49
C ASP A 423 12.55 27.93 -37.99
N GLY A 424 12.46 27.72 -36.68
CA GLY A 424 11.69 26.65 -36.04
C GLY A 424 12.46 25.35 -35.83
N TYR A 425 13.79 25.35 -35.98
CA TYR A 425 14.64 24.20 -35.64
C TYR A 425 14.93 24.15 -34.15
N ALA A 426 14.79 22.97 -33.55
CA ALA A 426 15.21 22.73 -32.17
C ALA A 426 16.70 22.37 -32.13
N TRP A 427 17.50 23.22 -31.51
CA TRP A 427 18.90 22.99 -31.20
C TRP A 427 19.00 22.38 -29.80
N ILE A 428 19.60 21.19 -29.71
CA ILE A 428 19.62 20.37 -28.49
C ILE A 428 21.07 20.06 -28.14
N GLY A 429 21.57 20.74 -27.10
CA GLY A 429 22.88 20.49 -26.53
C GLY A 429 22.87 19.31 -25.57
N THR A 430 23.94 18.52 -25.62
CA THR A 430 24.11 17.34 -24.77
C THR A 430 25.32 17.48 -23.86
N PHE A 431 25.34 16.70 -22.78
CA PHE A 431 26.51 16.55 -21.92
C PHE A 431 27.44 15.47 -22.47
N GLY A 432 28.32 15.85 -23.41
CA GLY A 432 29.38 14.98 -23.93
C GLY A 432 29.06 14.25 -25.24
N SER A 433 28.00 14.61 -25.95
CA SER A 433 27.67 14.08 -27.29
C SER A 433 27.46 15.17 -28.35
N GLY A 434 27.85 16.42 -28.04
CA GLY A 434 27.78 17.55 -28.95
C GLY A 434 26.40 18.20 -29.02
N LEU A 435 26.15 18.86 -30.16
CA LEU A 435 24.94 19.61 -30.47
C LEU A 435 24.13 18.89 -31.55
N ASN A 436 22.82 18.85 -31.37
CA ASN A 436 21.89 18.30 -32.35
C ASN A 436 21.04 19.43 -32.92
N ARG A 437 20.80 19.41 -34.24
CA ARG A 437 19.71 20.16 -34.87
C ARG A 437 18.59 19.21 -35.21
N PHE A 438 17.43 19.39 -34.59
CA PHE A 438 16.28 18.51 -34.68
C PHE A 438 15.08 19.24 -35.28
N THR A 439 14.39 18.56 -36.20
CA THR A 439 13.12 19.04 -36.76
C THR A 439 12.00 18.06 -36.40
N PRO A 440 11.05 18.41 -35.51
CA PRO A 440 10.00 17.49 -35.09
C PRO A 440 9.12 16.99 -36.25
N SER A 441 8.81 17.85 -37.22
CA SER A 441 7.91 17.54 -38.34
C SER A 441 8.47 16.51 -39.31
N THR A 442 9.80 16.49 -39.52
CA THR A 442 10.49 15.55 -40.42
C THR A 442 11.23 14.45 -39.67
N GLN A 443 11.35 14.57 -38.35
CA GLN A 443 12.20 13.74 -37.48
C GLN A 443 13.67 13.64 -37.94
N GLN A 444 14.15 14.63 -38.69
CA GLN A 444 15.56 14.68 -39.11
C GLN A 444 16.42 15.24 -37.99
N VAL A 445 17.56 14.59 -37.76
CA VAL A 445 18.58 15.02 -36.79
C VAL A 445 19.91 15.20 -37.52
N ILE A 446 20.58 16.32 -37.25
CA ILE A 446 21.96 16.58 -37.71
C ILE A 446 22.84 16.79 -36.48
N HIS A 447 24.01 16.14 -36.45
CA HIS A 447 24.94 16.22 -35.33
C HIS A 447 26.12 17.14 -35.64
N TYR A 448 26.47 17.98 -34.67
CA TYR A 448 27.68 18.79 -34.64
C TYR A 448 28.51 18.31 -33.44
N LYS A 449 29.76 17.91 -33.69
CA LYS A 449 30.65 17.35 -32.66
C LYS A 449 32.01 18.04 -32.67
N HIS A 450 32.67 18.04 -31.52
CA HIS A 450 34.04 18.48 -31.36
C HIS A 450 34.99 17.59 -32.16
N ASN A 451 36.02 18.21 -32.74
CA ASN A 451 37.09 17.51 -33.44
C ASN A 451 38.38 18.34 -33.34
N GLU A 452 39.36 17.83 -32.61
CA GLU A 452 40.63 18.53 -32.36
C GLU A 452 41.42 18.85 -33.65
N GLU A 453 41.22 18.10 -34.73
CA GLU A 453 41.94 18.30 -36.00
C GLU A 453 41.27 19.35 -36.90
N LYS A 454 40.06 19.83 -36.58
CA LYS A 454 39.29 20.76 -37.40
C LYS A 454 38.97 22.02 -36.61
N THR A 455 39.32 23.18 -37.16
CA THR A 455 39.13 24.49 -36.50
C THR A 455 37.74 25.11 -36.68
N ASN A 456 36.81 24.42 -37.35
CA ASN A 456 35.44 24.89 -37.62
C ASN A 456 34.37 23.94 -37.02
N THR A 457 34.74 23.07 -36.08
CA THR A 457 33.83 22.21 -35.32
C THR A 457 33.56 22.81 -33.94
N LEU A 458 32.66 22.22 -33.13
CA LEU A 458 32.43 22.71 -31.77
C LEU A 458 33.72 22.71 -30.95
N ILE A 459 33.87 23.64 -30.01
CA ILE A 459 35.02 23.70 -29.10
C ILE A 459 34.95 22.65 -27.98
N SER A 460 33.75 22.14 -27.69
CA SER A 460 33.48 21.09 -26.72
C SER A 460 32.18 20.36 -27.05
N ASP A 461 32.10 19.08 -26.69
CA ASP A 461 30.88 18.27 -26.80
C ASP A 461 29.93 18.40 -25.59
N VAL A 462 30.30 19.22 -24.60
CA VAL A 462 29.46 19.56 -23.45
C VAL A 462 28.86 20.95 -23.67
N VAL A 463 27.57 21.00 -23.98
CA VAL A 463 26.86 22.23 -24.37
C VAL A 463 25.84 22.62 -23.29
N TYR A 464 26.07 23.76 -22.63
CA TYR A 464 25.30 24.22 -21.47
C TYR A 464 24.14 25.15 -21.81
N SER A 465 24.30 26.01 -22.81
CA SER A 465 23.28 26.98 -23.21
C SER A 465 23.40 27.35 -24.68
N LEU A 466 22.29 27.84 -25.21
CA LEU A 466 22.10 28.15 -26.62
C LEU A 466 21.20 29.38 -26.71
N ASP A 467 21.56 30.35 -27.54
CA ASP A 467 20.68 31.47 -27.87
C ASP A 467 21.01 32.02 -29.28
N GLU A 468 20.05 32.68 -29.90
CA GLU A 468 20.18 33.27 -31.23
C GLU A 468 20.14 34.79 -31.14
N ASP A 469 21.09 35.45 -31.81
CA ASP A 469 21.06 36.89 -31.94
C ASP A 469 20.23 37.37 -33.14
N GLN A 470 19.88 38.66 -33.14
CA GLN A 470 19.07 39.25 -34.21
C GLN A 470 19.81 39.32 -35.57
N ASP A 471 21.12 39.02 -35.59
CA ASP A 471 21.93 38.90 -36.82
C ASP A 471 21.90 37.47 -37.39
N GLY A 472 21.23 36.53 -36.71
CA GLY A 472 21.05 35.13 -37.12
C GLY A 472 22.18 34.19 -36.70
N PHE A 473 23.12 34.64 -35.86
CA PHE A 473 24.15 33.77 -35.29
C PHE A 473 23.61 32.98 -34.11
N LEU A 474 23.92 31.69 -34.08
CA LEU A 474 23.70 30.86 -32.89
C LEU A 474 24.91 30.97 -31.97
N TRP A 475 24.68 31.40 -30.74
CA TRP A 475 25.65 31.40 -29.67
C TRP A 475 25.50 30.15 -28.82
N ILE A 476 26.63 29.53 -28.49
CA ILE A 476 26.68 28.19 -27.89
C ILE A 476 27.65 28.25 -26.70
N GLY A 477 27.10 28.23 -25.49
CA GLY A 477 27.86 28.14 -24.25
C GLY A 477 28.32 26.70 -24.01
N THR A 478 29.62 26.50 -23.79
CA THR A 478 30.20 25.16 -23.59
C THR A 478 31.08 25.10 -22.36
N TRP A 479 31.49 23.88 -21.97
CA TRP A 479 32.46 23.67 -20.89
C TRP A 479 33.83 24.32 -21.14
N ASN A 480 34.21 24.52 -22.41
CA ASN A 480 35.57 24.96 -22.76
C ASN A 480 35.61 26.30 -23.50
N GLY A 481 34.51 27.05 -23.52
CA GLY A 481 34.43 28.39 -24.12
C GLY A 481 33.05 28.69 -24.69
N LEU A 482 32.98 29.82 -25.39
CA LEU A 482 31.82 30.29 -26.11
C LEU A 482 32.03 30.11 -27.62
N ASP A 483 31.11 29.45 -28.28
CA ASP A 483 31.08 29.29 -29.73
C ASP A 483 30.03 30.22 -30.35
N ARG A 484 30.37 30.82 -31.50
CA ARG A 484 29.42 31.55 -32.34
C ARG A 484 29.37 30.91 -33.72
N MET A 485 28.21 30.40 -34.10
CA MET A 485 27.98 29.71 -35.36
C MET A 485 27.14 30.56 -36.31
N ASP A 486 27.64 30.73 -37.52
CA ASP A 486 26.84 31.19 -38.65
C ASP A 486 25.96 30.02 -39.13
N ARG A 487 24.64 30.14 -38.93
CA ARG A 487 23.68 29.07 -39.26
C ARG A 487 23.57 28.81 -40.77
N GLN A 488 23.92 29.79 -41.63
CA GLN A 488 23.85 29.65 -43.08
C GLN A 488 25.08 28.94 -43.64
N THR A 489 26.26 29.30 -43.14
CA THR A 489 27.54 28.74 -43.65
C THR A 489 28.05 27.55 -42.82
N GLY A 490 27.53 27.36 -41.61
CA GLY A 490 27.99 26.36 -40.64
C GLY A 490 29.35 26.70 -40.01
N ARG A 491 29.87 27.92 -40.23
CA ARG A 491 31.18 28.34 -39.71
C ARG A 491 31.08 28.69 -38.23
N ILE A 492 31.97 28.12 -37.42
CA ILE A 492 32.05 28.36 -35.98
C ILE A 492 33.27 29.24 -35.66
N THR A 493 33.09 30.20 -34.75
CA THR A 493 34.15 31.05 -34.18
C THR A 493 34.22 30.83 -32.68
N HIS A 494 35.42 30.63 -32.15
CA HIS A 494 35.66 30.29 -30.74
C HIS A 494 36.10 31.51 -29.92
N PHE A 495 35.57 31.64 -28.71
CA PHE A 495 36.01 32.58 -27.69
C PHE A 495 36.35 31.81 -26.40
N GLN A 496 37.58 32.00 -25.90
CA GLN A 496 38.08 31.35 -24.68
C GLN A 496 38.78 32.37 -23.79
N ARG A 497 38.94 32.03 -22.52
CA ARG A 497 39.75 32.78 -21.58
C ARG A 497 41.22 32.74 -21.99
N ASP A 498 41.81 33.92 -22.10
CA ASP A 498 43.23 34.14 -22.34
C ASP A 498 43.79 35.00 -21.21
N SER A 499 44.59 34.39 -20.32
CA SER A 499 45.17 35.10 -19.17
C SER A 499 46.10 36.25 -19.56
N SER A 500 46.55 36.32 -20.81
CA SER A 500 47.34 37.44 -21.34
C SER A 500 46.49 38.60 -21.85
N LYS A 501 45.17 38.40 -22.02
CA LYS A 501 44.20 39.40 -22.51
C LYS A 501 43.06 39.56 -21.50
N PRO A 502 43.12 40.55 -20.60
CA PRO A 502 42.12 40.78 -19.57
C PRO A 502 40.69 41.02 -20.08
N GLU A 503 40.55 41.34 -21.37
CA GLU A 503 39.28 41.62 -22.08
C GLU A 503 38.77 40.39 -22.86
N SER A 504 39.38 39.22 -22.65
CA SER A 504 38.88 37.91 -23.12
C SER A 504 37.88 37.33 -22.14
N LEU A 505 37.15 36.28 -22.52
CA LEU A 505 36.14 35.64 -21.67
C LEU A 505 36.64 35.38 -20.23
N SER A 506 35.86 35.71 -19.21
CA SER A 506 36.30 35.67 -17.80
C SER A 506 36.60 34.25 -17.31
N ALA A 507 35.84 33.24 -17.79
CA ALA A 507 36.07 31.82 -17.56
C ALA A 507 35.64 30.96 -18.76
N ASN A 508 36.31 29.81 -18.97
CA ASN A 508 35.99 28.90 -20.08
C ASN A 508 34.66 28.16 -19.90
N ALA A 509 34.27 27.83 -18.66
CA ALA A 509 32.98 27.23 -18.40
C ALA A 509 31.91 28.30 -18.55
N VAL A 510 31.17 28.24 -19.65
CA VAL A 510 30.05 29.11 -19.98
C VAL A 510 28.76 28.36 -19.70
N TYR A 511 28.05 28.75 -18.66
CA TYR A 511 26.81 28.09 -18.25
C TYR A 511 25.60 28.69 -18.95
N GLU A 512 25.57 30.01 -19.13
CA GLU A 512 24.45 30.71 -19.77
C GLU A 512 24.93 31.64 -20.87
N VAL A 513 24.19 31.68 -21.97
CA VAL A 513 24.28 32.72 -22.98
C VAL A 513 22.87 33.24 -23.20
N PHE A 514 22.72 34.56 -23.14
CA PHE A 514 21.43 35.22 -23.27
C PHE A 514 21.55 36.46 -24.15
N VAL A 515 20.71 36.56 -25.16
CA VAL A 515 20.59 37.74 -26.02
C VAL A 515 19.39 38.57 -25.56
N ASP A 516 19.66 39.81 -25.14
CA ASP A 516 18.59 40.70 -24.68
C ASP A 516 17.80 41.35 -25.83
N SER A 517 16.72 42.04 -25.50
CA SER A 517 15.86 42.76 -26.45
C SER A 517 16.61 43.84 -27.26
N ARG A 518 17.75 44.31 -26.76
CA ARG A 518 18.64 45.31 -27.39
C ARG A 518 19.76 44.66 -28.22
N ASN A 519 19.71 43.34 -28.40
CA ASN A 519 20.67 42.52 -29.13
C ASN A 519 22.08 42.47 -28.50
N ASN A 520 22.21 42.75 -27.21
CA ASN A 520 23.45 42.51 -26.48
C ASN A 520 23.58 41.03 -26.14
N VAL A 521 24.82 40.52 -26.17
CA VAL A 521 25.10 39.12 -25.80
C VAL A 521 25.71 39.08 -24.40
N TRP A 522 24.93 38.58 -23.47
CA TRP A 522 25.31 38.36 -22.08
C TRP A 522 25.77 36.92 -21.89
N VAL A 523 26.85 36.73 -21.16
CA VAL A 523 27.50 35.43 -21.00
C VAL A 523 27.74 35.16 -19.52
N GLY A 524 26.99 34.21 -18.97
CA GLY A 524 27.16 33.71 -17.62
C GLY A 524 28.26 32.67 -17.56
N THR A 525 29.30 32.91 -16.76
CA THR A 525 30.46 32.03 -16.64
C THR A 525 30.64 31.53 -15.20
N ALA A 526 31.59 30.61 -15.01
CA ALA A 526 32.04 30.20 -13.68
C ALA A 526 32.81 31.30 -12.88
N SER A 527 32.95 32.52 -13.41
CA SER A 527 33.67 33.62 -12.73
C SER A 527 32.94 34.97 -12.80
N GLY A 528 31.68 34.98 -13.21
CA GLY A 528 30.81 36.15 -13.21
C GLY A 528 30.00 36.27 -14.49
N LEU A 529 29.49 37.47 -14.71
CA LEU A 529 28.72 37.85 -15.90
C LEU A 529 29.60 38.67 -16.84
N ASP A 530 29.63 38.29 -18.12
CA ASP A 530 30.33 39.01 -19.18
C ASP A 530 29.34 39.64 -20.16
N LEU A 531 29.68 40.83 -20.68
CA LEU A 531 28.97 41.49 -21.78
C LEU A 531 29.89 41.53 -23.00
N PHE A 532 29.47 40.95 -24.11
CA PHE A 532 30.24 40.93 -25.35
C PHE A 532 30.09 42.23 -26.15
N ASP A 533 31.23 42.85 -26.46
CA ASP A 533 31.31 44.00 -27.36
C ASP A 533 31.47 43.50 -28.81
N ARG A 534 30.48 43.79 -29.66
CA ARG A 534 30.44 43.31 -31.05
C ARG A 534 31.50 43.97 -31.94
N ASP A 535 31.91 45.20 -31.64
CA ASP A 535 32.83 45.99 -32.46
C ASP A 535 34.28 45.57 -32.20
N THR A 536 34.66 45.47 -30.92
CA THR A 536 36.02 45.09 -30.51
C THR A 536 36.21 43.58 -30.40
N ARG A 537 35.10 42.81 -30.30
CA ARG A 537 35.07 41.38 -30.00
C ARG A 537 35.73 41.04 -28.66
N THR A 538 35.52 41.90 -27.67
CA THR A 538 36.02 41.74 -26.30
C THR A 538 34.87 41.61 -25.30
N PHE A 539 35.18 41.36 -24.03
CA PHE A 539 34.19 41.13 -22.97
C PHE A 539 34.40 42.12 -21.81
N LYS A 540 33.32 42.76 -21.38
CA LYS A 540 33.26 43.54 -20.14
C LYS A 540 32.79 42.64 -19.00
N HIS A 541 33.53 42.62 -17.89
CA HIS A 541 33.29 41.69 -16.79
C HIS A 541 32.59 42.30 -15.58
N TYR A 542 31.61 41.58 -15.04
CA TYR A 542 30.92 41.86 -13.77
C TYR A 542 31.13 40.68 -12.81
N SER A 543 31.94 40.91 -11.78
CA SER A 543 32.29 39.89 -10.78
C SER A 543 31.76 40.27 -9.38
N PRO A 544 31.52 39.28 -8.50
CA PRO A 544 31.07 39.56 -7.14
C PRO A 544 32.13 40.31 -6.34
N GLN A 545 31.71 41.33 -5.58
CA GLN A 545 32.57 42.10 -4.71
C GLN A 545 32.12 41.96 -3.24
N VAL A 546 32.99 41.40 -2.40
CA VAL A 546 32.69 41.14 -0.99
C VAL A 546 32.31 42.43 -0.28
N GLY A 547 31.11 42.45 0.32
CA GLY A 547 30.58 43.59 1.08
C GLY A 547 29.94 44.70 0.24
N ASN A 548 29.90 44.57 -1.09
CA ASN A 548 29.21 45.50 -1.97
C ASN A 548 27.82 44.94 -2.34
N PRO A 549 26.71 45.51 -1.82
CA PRO A 549 25.36 45.05 -2.19
C PRO A 549 24.99 45.40 -3.63
N ASN A 550 25.73 46.32 -4.27
CA ASN A 550 25.48 46.78 -5.64
C ASN A 550 26.29 46.02 -6.70
N SER A 551 27.00 44.95 -6.34
CA SER A 551 27.66 44.03 -7.27
C SER A 551 26.91 42.70 -7.35
N LEU A 552 27.31 41.83 -8.28
CA LEU A 552 26.82 40.45 -8.36
C LEU A 552 26.98 39.72 -7.00
N SER A 553 26.00 38.90 -6.60
CA SER A 553 26.01 38.21 -5.31
C SER A 553 26.95 37.02 -5.25
N GLY A 554 27.13 36.33 -6.39
CA GLY A 554 27.84 35.06 -6.55
C GLY A 554 28.71 35.02 -7.80
N SER A 555 29.56 34.01 -7.93
CA SER A 555 30.53 33.90 -9.02
C SER A 555 30.09 33.02 -10.16
N VAL A 556 29.14 32.10 -9.91
CA VAL A 556 28.67 31.13 -10.89
C VAL A 556 27.31 31.58 -11.39
N VAL A 557 27.25 32.12 -12.61
CA VAL A 557 26.01 32.61 -13.22
C VAL A 557 25.38 31.49 -14.06
N ASP A 558 24.23 31.00 -13.61
CA ASP A 558 23.56 29.82 -14.21
C ASP A 558 22.38 30.19 -15.10
N VAL A 559 21.70 31.32 -14.86
CA VAL A 559 20.52 31.73 -15.64
C VAL A 559 20.41 33.25 -15.70
N ILE A 560 20.05 33.77 -16.89
CA ILE A 560 19.88 35.20 -17.15
C ILE A 560 18.55 35.41 -17.88
N ARG A 561 17.67 36.29 -17.39
CA ARG A 561 16.41 36.63 -18.06
C ARG A 561 16.13 38.12 -17.99
N GLU A 562 15.63 38.69 -19.07
CA GLU A 562 15.16 40.08 -19.10
C GLU A 562 13.70 40.16 -18.65
N ASP A 563 13.36 41.15 -17.83
CA ASP A 563 11.96 41.50 -17.55
C ASP A 563 11.40 42.52 -18.54
N SER A 564 10.09 42.74 -18.50
CA SER A 564 9.39 43.69 -19.38
C SER A 564 9.82 45.17 -19.20
N ASP A 565 10.50 45.51 -18.11
CA ASP A 565 11.06 46.85 -17.87
C ASP A 565 12.52 46.97 -18.38
N GLY A 566 13.10 45.88 -18.90
CA GLY A 566 14.47 45.83 -19.42
C GLY A 566 15.54 45.58 -18.37
N ASN A 567 15.18 45.20 -17.13
CA ASN A 567 16.15 44.76 -16.14
C ASN A 567 16.55 43.31 -16.38
N LEU A 568 17.79 42.95 -16.06
CA LEU A 568 18.26 41.57 -16.11
C LEU A 568 18.15 40.90 -14.75
N TRP A 569 17.45 39.79 -14.69
CA TRP A 569 17.39 38.89 -13.56
C TRP A 569 18.40 37.78 -13.74
N ILE A 570 19.33 37.66 -12.79
CA ILE A 570 20.51 36.81 -12.86
C ILE A 570 20.50 35.87 -11.66
N GLY A 571 20.29 34.59 -11.93
CA GLY A 571 20.38 33.52 -10.96
C GLY A 571 21.81 33.02 -10.85
N THR A 572 22.26 32.80 -9.62
CA THR A 572 23.58 32.21 -9.35
C THR A 572 23.44 30.83 -8.72
N ALA A 573 24.41 29.95 -8.98
CA ALA A 573 24.45 28.63 -8.37
C ALA A 573 24.79 28.71 -6.87
N ASP A 574 25.56 29.74 -6.48
CA ASP A 574 26.26 29.84 -5.20
C ASP A 574 25.73 30.95 -4.25
N SER A 575 24.93 31.92 -4.70
CA SER A 575 24.60 33.10 -3.86
C SER A 575 23.29 33.83 -4.21
N GLY A 576 22.26 33.13 -4.67
CA GLY A 576 20.91 33.68 -4.80
C GLY A 576 20.62 34.36 -6.14
N LEU A 577 19.62 35.25 -6.11
CA LEU A 577 19.08 35.96 -7.26
C LEU A 577 19.54 37.42 -7.26
N ASN A 578 19.81 37.97 -8.45
CA ASN A 578 20.20 39.36 -8.63
C ASN A 578 19.28 40.04 -9.64
N ARG A 579 18.89 41.29 -9.40
CA ARG A 579 18.30 42.18 -10.41
C ARG A 579 19.36 43.21 -10.81
N PHE A 580 19.71 43.27 -12.09
CA PHE A 580 20.68 44.19 -12.67
C PHE A 580 19.97 45.23 -13.54
N ASP A 581 20.24 46.50 -13.25
CA ASP A 581 19.78 47.63 -14.05
C ASP A 581 20.87 47.98 -15.08
N PRO A 582 20.63 47.77 -16.38
CA PRO A 582 21.62 48.04 -17.42
C PRO A 582 21.89 49.53 -17.66
N GLU A 583 21.04 50.45 -17.20
CA GLU A 583 21.25 51.89 -17.35
C GLU A 583 22.22 52.43 -16.28
N THR A 584 22.04 51.99 -15.04
CA THR A 584 22.88 52.40 -13.91
C THR A 584 24.07 51.48 -13.65
N GLU A 585 24.06 50.29 -14.26
CA GLU A 585 25.01 49.18 -14.05
C GLU A 585 25.11 48.75 -12.58
N THR A 586 23.97 48.72 -11.88
CA THR A 586 23.90 48.33 -10.46
C THR A 586 23.09 47.07 -10.23
N PHE A 587 23.47 46.30 -9.20
CA PHE A 587 22.80 45.06 -8.80
C PHE A 587 21.96 45.25 -7.52
N THR A 588 20.85 44.53 -7.42
CA THR A 588 20.09 44.30 -6.19
C THR A 588 20.11 42.81 -5.88
N GLN A 589 20.56 42.41 -4.68
CA GLN A 589 20.73 41.00 -4.30
C GLN A 589 19.55 40.48 -3.46
N TYR A 590 19.05 39.28 -3.78
CA TYR A 590 18.04 38.54 -3.03
C TYR A 590 18.60 37.19 -2.61
N ARG A 591 18.65 36.92 -1.29
CA ARG A 591 19.23 35.70 -0.70
C ARG A 591 18.23 34.99 0.19
N SER A 592 18.46 33.71 0.38
CA SER A 592 17.70 32.88 1.31
C SER A 592 18.07 33.17 2.75
N ASN A 593 17.04 33.31 3.58
CA ASN A 593 17.18 33.49 5.01
C ASN A 593 16.22 32.55 5.75
N PRO A 594 16.71 31.48 6.38
CA PRO A 594 15.88 30.52 7.11
C PRO A 594 15.04 31.13 8.26
N LYS A 595 15.34 32.35 8.70
CA LYS A 595 14.58 33.07 9.72
C LYS A 595 13.49 33.97 9.15
N ASP A 596 13.48 34.18 7.83
CA ASP A 596 12.53 35.05 7.13
C ASP A 596 11.81 34.26 6.04
N THR A 597 10.56 33.91 6.31
CA THR A 597 9.70 33.17 5.39
C THR A 597 9.29 33.97 4.14
N LEU A 598 9.61 35.27 4.09
CA LEU A 598 9.37 36.14 2.95
C LEU A 598 10.63 36.37 2.10
N SER A 599 11.74 35.71 2.44
CA SER A 599 12.96 35.69 1.63
C SER A 599 12.92 34.59 0.56
N LEU A 600 13.88 34.59 -0.36
CA LEU A 600 14.05 33.54 -1.36
C LEU A 600 14.18 32.17 -0.68
N SER A 601 13.50 31.13 -1.18
CA SER A 601 13.49 29.85 -0.47
C SER A 601 14.83 29.10 -0.50
N ASN A 602 15.68 29.36 -1.50
CA ASN A 602 16.99 28.72 -1.66
C ASN A 602 17.91 29.59 -2.54
N ASP A 603 19.20 29.62 -2.24
CA ASP A 603 20.19 30.45 -2.94
C ASP A 603 20.61 29.89 -4.32
N THR A 604 20.39 28.61 -4.60
CA THR A 604 20.68 28.05 -5.92
C THR A 604 19.48 28.24 -6.83
N VAL A 605 19.59 29.20 -7.75
CA VAL A 605 18.53 29.57 -8.71
C VAL A 605 18.78 28.87 -10.05
N LEU A 606 17.79 28.12 -10.52
CA LEU A 606 17.91 27.27 -11.73
C LEU A 606 17.13 27.84 -12.91
N SER A 607 16.01 28.51 -12.65
CA SER A 607 15.15 29.05 -13.69
C SER A 607 14.45 30.32 -13.24
N ILE A 608 14.23 31.22 -14.18
CA ILE A 608 13.54 32.49 -13.98
C ILE A 608 12.54 32.63 -15.14
N HIS A 609 11.32 33.07 -14.85
CA HIS A 609 10.30 33.29 -15.87
C HIS A 609 9.34 34.40 -15.44
N GLN A 610 9.18 35.42 -16.28
CA GLN A 610 8.10 36.39 -16.13
C GLN A 610 6.92 35.92 -16.99
N ASP A 611 5.78 35.68 -16.35
CA ASP A 611 4.57 35.25 -17.06
C ASP A 611 3.88 36.41 -17.80
N GLN A 612 2.90 36.10 -18.65
CA GLN A 612 2.14 37.10 -19.42
C GLN A 612 1.41 38.16 -18.57
N LYS A 613 1.21 37.92 -17.27
CA LYS A 613 0.61 38.87 -16.33
C LYS A 613 1.66 39.72 -15.60
N GLY A 614 2.94 39.56 -15.92
CA GLY A 614 4.06 40.29 -15.34
C GLY A 614 4.54 39.73 -14.00
N ARG A 615 4.05 38.56 -13.55
CA ARG A 615 4.54 37.93 -12.32
C ARG A 615 5.86 37.24 -12.58
N LEU A 616 6.84 37.46 -11.71
CA LEU A 616 8.15 36.84 -11.80
C LEU A 616 8.21 35.58 -10.94
N TRP A 617 8.45 34.45 -11.60
CA TRP A 617 8.57 33.13 -11.03
C TRP A 617 10.03 32.68 -11.04
N VAL A 618 10.47 32.05 -9.94
CA VAL A 618 11.85 31.61 -9.75
C VAL A 618 11.89 30.16 -9.27
N GLY A 619 12.47 29.28 -10.08
CA GLY A 619 12.70 27.88 -9.75
C GLY A 619 14.06 27.69 -9.08
N THR A 620 14.10 26.89 -8.02
CA THR A 620 15.30 26.73 -7.18
C THR A 620 15.68 25.26 -6.98
N PHE A 621 16.90 25.01 -6.51
CA PHE A 621 17.39 23.65 -6.20
C PHE A 621 16.90 23.17 -4.83
N GLY A 622 15.65 22.70 -4.76
CA GLY A 622 15.05 22.10 -3.56
C GLY A 622 14.21 23.07 -2.72
N GLY A 623 14.19 24.36 -3.08
CA GLY A 623 13.32 25.38 -2.47
C GLY A 623 11.97 25.56 -3.17
N GLY A 624 11.68 24.77 -4.20
CA GLY A 624 10.43 24.81 -4.96
C GLY A 624 10.31 26.01 -5.90
N LEU A 625 9.05 26.34 -6.21
CA LEU A 625 8.66 27.44 -7.09
C LEU A 625 8.39 28.70 -6.25
N ASN A 626 9.16 29.77 -6.48
CA ASN A 626 9.03 31.05 -5.79
C ASN A 626 8.29 32.06 -6.69
N LEU A 627 7.50 32.93 -6.06
CA LEU A 627 6.82 34.07 -6.67
C LEU A 627 7.31 35.36 -6.01
N TYR A 628 7.84 36.27 -6.81
CA TYR A 628 8.32 37.58 -6.36
C TYR A 628 7.20 38.63 -6.35
N ASP A 629 7.11 39.40 -5.27
CA ASP A 629 6.24 40.57 -5.15
C ASP A 629 7.07 41.86 -5.34
N PRO A 630 6.91 42.59 -6.46
CA PRO A 630 7.69 43.80 -6.72
C PRO A 630 7.33 44.99 -5.81
N LYS A 631 6.19 44.97 -5.11
CA LYS A 631 5.78 46.07 -4.22
C LYS A 631 6.47 46.02 -2.87
N THR A 632 6.66 44.81 -2.35
CA THR A 632 7.26 44.56 -1.04
C THR A 632 8.70 44.05 -1.15
N GLU A 633 9.15 43.69 -2.36
CA GLU A 633 10.42 43.03 -2.64
C GLU A 633 10.61 41.71 -1.85
N THR A 634 9.52 40.96 -1.70
CA THR A 634 9.48 39.69 -0.95
C THR A 634 9.10 38.51 -1.83
N PHE A 635 9.29 37.29 -1.32
CA PHE A 635 8.97 36.03 -1.99
C PHE A 635 7.91 35.23 -1.24
N THR A 636 7.11 34.49 -1.99
CA THR A 636 6.30 33.36 -1.49
C THR A 636 6.68 32.11 -2.28
N TYR A 637 6.57 30.92 -1.71
CA TYR A 637 7.02 29.70 -2.38
C TYR A 637 6.07 28.52 -2.18
N LEU A 638 6.08 27.61 -3.16
CA LEU A 638 5.28 26.39 -3.21
C LEU A 638 6.22 25.17 -3.22
N LEU A 639 5.95 24.21 -2.34
CA LEU A 639 6.73 22.98 -2.14
C LEU A 639 5.89 21.74 -2.41
N GLU A 640 6.44 20.56 -2.12
CA GLU A 640 5.77 19.28 -2.32
C GLU A 640 4.50 19.13 -1.48
N LYS A 641 4.50 19.70 -0.28
CA LYS A 641 3.30 19.76 0.58
C LYS A 641 2.13 20.51 -0.07
N ASP A 642 2.42 21.39 -1.03
CA ASP A 642 1.45 22.21 -1.75
C ASP A 642 1.01 21.56 -3.08
N GLY A 643 1.61 20.43 -3.45
CA GLY A 643 1.25 19.62 -4.62
C GLY A 643 2.33 19.49 -5.70
N LEU A 644 3.45 20.21 -5.57
CA LEU A 644 4.60 20.07 -6.47
C LEU A 644 5.20 18.64 -6.36
N PRO A 645 5.64 17.99 -7.44
CA PRO A 645 6.12 16.62 -7.35
C PRO A 645 7.52 16.52 -6.72
N ASN A 646 8.33 17.58 -6.85
CA ASN A 646 9.66 17.68 -6.27
C ASN A 646 10.12 19.14 -6.18
N GLY A 647 10.83 19.51 -5.11
CA GLY A 647 11.28 20.87 -4.84
C GLY A 647 12.41 21.40 -5.73
N VAL A 648 13.02 20.58 -6.59
CA VAL A 648 13.98 21.04 -7.60
C VAL A 648 13.23 21.41 -8.87
N VAL A 649 13.26 22.69 -9.25
CA VAL A 649 12.55 23.21 -10.44
C VAL A 649 13.56 23.71 -11.47
N TYR A 650 13.85 22.88 -12.48
CA TYR A 650 14.87 23.16 -13.49
C TYR A 650 14.44 24.15 -14.56
N GLY A 651 13.17 24.13 -14.95
CA GLY A 651 12.65 24.92 -16.05
C GLY A 651 11.21 25.32 -15.82
N ILE A 652 10.86 26.52 -16.31
CA ILE A 652 9.53 27.10 -16.21
C ILE A 652 9.15 27.61 -17.61
N LEU A 653 8.09 27.06 -18.17
CA LEU A 653 7.50 27.51 -19.44
C LEU A 653 6.03 27.85 -19.23
N GLU A 654 5.53 28.89 -19.89
CA GLU A 654 4.11 29.25 -19.88
C GLU A 654 3.43 28.84 -21.19
N ASP A 655 2.29 28.16 -21.08
CA ASP A 655 1.45 27.86 -22.24
C ASP A 655 0.51 29.01 -22.62
N ASP A 656 -0.20 28.88 -23.73
CA ASP A 656 -1.05 29.96 -24.25
C ASP A 656 -2.33 30.18 -23.42
N GLN A 657 -2.59 29.32 -22.42
CA GLN A 657 -3.69 29.47 -21.46
C GLN A 657 -3.22 30.11 -20.13
N GLY A 658 -1.92 30.35 -19.96
CA GLY A 658 -1.34 30.92 -18.75
C GLY A 658 -1.00 29.89 -17.67
N TYR A 659 -1.00 28.59 -17.99
CA TYR A 659 -0.48 27.57 -17.08
C TYR A 659 1.05 27.52 -17.16
N LEU A 660 1.69 27.31 -16.01
CA LEU A 660 3.13 27.08 -15.94
C LEU A 660 3.44 25.59 -16.01
N TRP A 661 4.41 25.21 -16.82
CA TRP A 661 4.92 23.85 -16.96
C TRP A 661 6.33 23.80 -16.37
N LEU A 662 6.50 22.94 -15.37
CA LEU A 662 7.66 22.89 -14.49
C LEU A 662 8.36 21.53 -14.66
N SER A 663 9.64 21.51 -15.03
CA SER A 663 10.44 20.28 -15.05
C SER A 663 11.19 20.08 -13.73
N THR A 664 11.16 18.86 -13.19
CA THR A 664 11.68 18.54 -11.85
C THR A 664 12.50 17.24 -11.82
N ASN A 665 12.99 16.82 -10.65
CA ASN A 665 13.55 15.46 -10.47
C ASN A 665 12.49 14.35 -10.40
N TYR A 666 11.20 14.70 -10.36
CA TYR A 666 10.10 13.74 -10.32
C TYR A 666 9.01 14.08 -11.33
N GLY A 667 9.43 14.27 -12.58
CA GLY A 667 8.56 14.47 -13.72
C GLY A 667 8.31 15.94 -14.06
N ILE A 668 7.24 16.18 -14.80
CA ILE A 668 6.76 17.51 -15.21
C ILE A 668 5.49 17.83 -14.45
N SER A 669 5.32 19.09 -14.02
CA SER A 669 4.11 19.57 -13.37
C SER A 669 3.47 20.72 -14.15
N ARG A 670 2.18 20.63 -14.43
CA ARG A 670 1.35 21.75 -14.89
C ARG A 670 0.75 22.45 -13.67
N PHE A 671 1.08 23.72 -13.49
CA PHE A 671 0.63 24.56 -12.39
C PHE A 671 -0.31 25.65 -12.89
N ASP A 672 -1.45 25.80 -12.20
CA ASP A 672 -2.38 26.91 -12.38
C ASP A 672 -2.05 28.03 -11.38
N PRO A 673 -1.54 29.19 -11.84
CA PRO A 673 -1.21 30.29 -10.95
C PRO A 673 -2.41 30.94 -10.26
N GLU A 674 -3.62 30.81 -10.81
CA GLU A 674 -4.84 31.43 -10.30
C GLU A 674 -5.48 30.60 -9.20
N THR A 675 -5.62 29.29 -9.43
CA THR A 675 -6.19 28.36 -8.43
C THR A 675 -5.14 27.78 -7.48
N ARG A 676 -3.85 27.91 -7.83
CA ARG A 676 -2.70 27.30 -7.13
C ARG A 676 -2.76 25.78 -7.04
N THR A 677 -3.20 25.13 -8.12
CA THR A 677 -3.28 23.67 -8.20
C THR A 677 -2.23 23.09 -9.15
N PHE A 678 -1.68 21.94 -8.80
CA PHE A 678 -0.71 21.19 -9.60
C PHE A 678 -1.35 19.95 -10.23
N ARG A 679 -0.93 19.63 -11.46
CA ARG A 679 -1.15 18.34 -12.11
C ARG A 679 0.21 17.77 -12.52
N ASN A 680 0.55 16.62 -11.97
CA ASN A 680 1.88 16.03 -12.11
C ASN A 680 1.86 14.87 -13.10
N PHE A 681 2.91 14.76 -13.89
CA PHE A 681 3.15 13.71 -14.88
C PHE A 681 4.52 13.08 -14.61
N ASP A 682 4.60 11.76 -14.64
CA ASP A 682 5.83 10.99 -14.40
C ASP A 682 6.23 10.14 -15.62
N ALA A 683 7.29 9.35 -15.50
CA ALA A 683 7.75 8.47 -16.58
C ALA A 683 6.68 7.47 -17.07
N ASN A 684 5.73 7.06 -16.22
CA ASN A 684 4.64 6.17 -16.62
C ASN A 684 3.59 6.88 -17.48
N ASP A 685 3.49 8.21 -17.38
CA ASP A 685 2.63 9.05 -18.22
C ASP A 685 3.23 9.30 -19.60
N GLY A 686 4.48 8.90 -19.84
CA GLY A 686 5.13 9.00 -21.14
C GLY A 686 6.38 9.88 -21.19
N LEU A 687 6.84 10.43 -20.05
CA LEU A 687 8.07 11.21 -20.02
C LEU A 687 9.32 10.35 -20.33
N GLN A 688 10.42 11.00 -20.74
CA GLN A 688 11.71 10.33 -20.99
C GLN A 688 12.29 9.63 -19.74
N SER A 689 12.06 10.22 -18.59
CA SER A 689 12.43 9.79 -17.24
C SER A 689 11.68 10.69 -16.25
N ASN A 690 11.77 10.38 -14.96
CA ASN A 690 11.38 11.30 -13.90
C ASN A 690 12.38 12.45 -13.73
N GLU A 691 13.65 12.20 -14.02
CA GLU A 691 14.72 13.18 -13.81
C GLU A 691 14.96 14.03 -15.06
N PHE A 692 14.73 15.34 -14.93
CA PHE A 692 15.03 16.37 -15.94
C PHE A 692 16.33 17.11 -15.60
N ASN A 693 16.85 17.90 -16.54
CA ASN A 693 18.10 18.64 -16.36
C ASN A 693 17.88 20.16 -16.41
N SER A 694 18.79 20.90 -15.77
CA SER A 694 18.86 22.37 -15.85
C SER A 694 19.13 22.81 -17.29
N GLY A 695 18.58 23.96 -17.72
CA GLY A 695 18.75 24.51 -19.07
C GLY A 695 18.06 23.73 -20.21
N ALA A 696 17.59 22.51 -19.95
CA ALA A 696 17.02 21.62 -20.95
C ALA A 696 15.52 21.85 -21.18
N PHE A 697 15.11 23.09 -21.47
CA PHE A 697 13.70 23.41 -21.73
C PHE A 697 13.55 24.55 -22.75
N ALA A 698 12.55 24.45 -23.63
CA ALA A 698 12.25 25.50 -24.61
C ALA A 698 10.77 25.47 -25.02
N LYS A 699 10.24 26.62 -25.45
CA LYS A 699 8.93 26.73 -26.11
C LYS A 699 9.16 26.90 -27.62
N GLY A 700 8.52 26.07 -28.41
CA GLY A 700 8.53 26.13 -29.87
C GLY A 700 7.61 27.20 -30.43
N ARG A 701 7.79 27.52 -31.72
CA ARG A 701 7.04 28.58 -32.40
C ARG A 701 5.54 28.30 -32.51
N ASN A 702 5.12 27.04 -32.52
CA ASN A 702 3.70 26.69 -32.58
C ASN A 702 3.11 26.37 -31.19
N GLY A 703 3.83 26.68 -30.11
CA GLY A 703 3.38 26.39 -28.74
C GLY A 703 3.75 25.01 -28.20
N GLU A 704 4.51 24.19 -28.95
CA GLU A 704 5.05 22.94 -28.41
C GLU A 704 6.05 23.23 -27.28
N LEU A 705 6.05 22.42 -26.23
CA LEU A 705 7.01 22.49 -25.15
C LEU A 705 8.03 21.35 -25.28
N TYR A 706 9.29 21.68 -25.05
CA TYR A 706 10.43 20.78 -25.11
C TYR A 706 11.03 20.69 -23.71
N PHE A 707 11.23 19.47 -23.22
CA PHE A 707 11.91 19.22 -21.95
C PHE A 707 12.88 18.04 -22.10
N GLY A 708 14.14 18.27 -21.77
CA GLY A 708 15.22 17.28 -21.82
C GLY A 708 15.65 16.85 -20.42
N GLY A 709 16.20 15.64 -20.33
CA GLY A 709 16.74 15.12 -19.08
C GLY A 709 17.83 14.10 -19.29
N ILE A 710 17.91 13.15 -18.37
CA ILE A 710 18.99 12.15 -18.34
C ILE A 710 18.85 11.07 -19.42
N ASN A 711 17.64 10.91 -19.98
CA ASN A 711 17.30 9.81 -20.87
C ASN A 711 16.62 10.27 -22.17
N GLY A 712 16.92 11.48 -22.64
CA GLY A 712 16.45 11.99 -23.93
C GLY A 712 15.49 13.18 -23.80
N LEU A 713 14.68 13.36 -24.84
CA LEU A 713 13.82 14.53 -25.05
C LEU A 713 12.35 14.15 -24.96
N THR A 714 11.59 14.95 -24.22
CA THR A 714 10.12 14.95 -24.23
C THR A 714 9.61 16.17 -24.98
N VAL A 715 8.70 15.99 -25.93
CA VAL A 715 8.05 17.07 -26.70
C VAL A 715 6.54 16.87 -26.67
N PHE A 716 5.78 17.94 -26.39
CA PHE A 716 4.31 17.88 -26.43
C PHE A 716 3.70 19.25 -26.66
N HIS A 717 2.46 19.27 -27.15
CA HIS A 717 1.66 20.49 -27.16
C HIS A 717 0.74 20.50 -25.93
N PRO A 718 0.70 21.55 -25.09
CA PRO A 718 -0.13 21.59 -23.88
C PRO A 718 -1.60 21.29 -24.13
N SER A 719 -2.16 21.76 -25.25
CA SER A 719 -3.56 21.49 -25.63
C SER A 719 -3.84 20.04 -26.03
N ALA A 720 -2.82 19.23 -26.33
CA ALA A 720 -2.96 17.81 -26.61
C ALA A 720 -3.00 16.96 -25.32
N ILE A 721 -2.74 17.56 -24.15
CA ILE A 721 -2.81 16.89 -22.85
C ILE A 721 -4.27 16.86 -22.37
N VAL A 722 -5.06 15.99 -22.98
CA VAL A 722 -6.49 15.78 -22.65
C VAL A 722 -6.66 14.74 -21.55
N GLU A 723 -7.67 14.89 -20.70
CA GLU A 723 -8.01 13.92 -19.65
C GLU A 723 -8.69 12.68 -20.24
N ASN A 724 -8.32 11.50 -19.73
CA ASN A 724 -9.05 10.28 -20.02
C ASN A 724 -10.41 10.32 -19.30
N SER A 725 -11.48 10.43 -20.07
CA SER A 725 -12.86 10.48 -19.56
C SER A 725 -13.46 9.09 -19.26
N TYR A 726 -12.67 8.01 -19.34
CA TYR A 726 -13.16 6.67 -19.06
C TYR A 726 -13.54 6.51 -17.59
N LEU A 727 -14.81 6.20 -17.33
CA LEU A 727 -15.33 5.92 -16.00
C LEU A 727 -14.98 4.47 -15.62
N PRO A 728 -14.16 4.23 -14.57
CA PRO A 728 -13.81 2.88 -14.18
C PRO A 728 -15.03 2.14 -13.62
N GLN A 729 -15.27 0.91 -14.08
CA GLN A 729 -16.18 0.00 -13.36
C GLN A 729 -15.52 -0.49 -12.08
N VAL A 730 -16.27 -0.47 -10.99
CA VAL A 730 -15.81 -0.97 -9.69
C VAL A 730 -16.39 -2.36 -9.46
N THR A 731 -15.53 -3.30 -9.09
CA THR A 731 -15.90 -4.68 -8.73
C THR A 731 -15.29 -5.05 -7.39
N LEU A 732 -16.02 -5.84 -6.60
CA LEU A 732 -15.45 -6.53 -5.45
C LEU A 732 -14.52 -7.64 -5.96
N THR A 733 -13.39 -7.88 -5.30
CA THR A 733 -12.43 -8.94 -5.67
C THR A 733 -12.16 -9.90 -4.51
N SER A 734 -12.36 -9.46 -3.27
CA SER A 734 -12.27 -10.31 -2.08
C SER A 734 -13.24 -9.86 -1.00
N ILE A 735 -13.75 -10.82 -0.22
CA ILE A 735 -14.43 -10.55 1.04
C ILE A 735 -14.13 -11.64 2.06
N THR A 736 -13.58 -11.22 3.20
CA THR A 736 -13.08 -12.11 4.25
C THR A 736 -13.46 -11.62 5.64
N GLU A 737 -13.36 -12.51 6.62
CA GLU A 737 -13.34 -12.20 8.04
C GLU A 737 -12.18 -12.97 8.67
N ASP A 738 -11.20 -12.25 9.21
CA ASP A 738 -9.94 -12.81 9.73
C ASP A 738 -9.30 -13.78 8.71
N ASP A 739 -9.09 -13.29 7.48
CA ASP A 739 -8.58 -14.02 6.31
C ASP A 739 -9.43 -15.22 5.84
N THR A 740 -10.61 -15.44 6.41
CA THR A 740 -11.51 -16.52 6.01
C THR A 740 -12.60 -16.00 5.07
N PRO A 741 -12.78 -16.58 3.87
CA PRO A 741 -13.80 -16.12 2.92
C PRO A 741 -15.22 -16.12 3.51
N VAL A 742 -15.94 -15.02 3.34
CA VAL A 742 -17.35 -14.92 3.75
C VAL A 742 -18.24 -15.49 2.65
N VAL A 743 -19.22 -16.30 3.03
CA VAL A 743 -20.18 -16.88 2.07
C VAL A 743 -21.11 -15.78 1.55
N THR A 744 -21.12 -15.60 0.24
CA THR A 744 -21.95 -14.65 -0.50
C THR A 744 -23.11 -15.34 -1.23
N ASP A 745 -24.08 -14.56 -1.72
CA ASP A 745 -25.22 -15.08 -2.49
C ASP A 745 -24.81 -15.62 -3.87
N ARG A 746 -23.68 -15.14 -4.38
CA ARG A 746 -23.05 -15.45 -5.67
C ARG A 746 -21.52 -15.40 -5.51
N SER A 747 -20.76 -15.60 -6.57
CA SER A 747 -19.33 -15.26 -6.62
C SER A 747 -19.07 -13.84 -6.12
N VAL A 748 -17.90 -13.60 -5.54
CA VAL A 748 -17.54 -12.33 -4.89
C VAL A 748 -17.72 -11.14 -5.84
N GLU A 749 -17.32 -11.30 -7.09
CA GLU A 749 -17.34 -10.25 -8.11
C GLU A 749 -18.77 -9.90 -8.58
N THR A 750 -19.72 -10.80 -8.38
CA THR A 750 -21.14 -10.61 -8.74
C THR A 750 -22.07 -10.55 -7.54
N ALA A 751 -21.51 -10.53 -6.34
CA ALA A 751 -22.25 -10.51 -5.08
C ALA A 751 -23.13 -9.27 -5.02
N LYS A 752 -24.37 -9.44 -4.55
CA LYS A 752 -25.28 -8.33 -4.25
C LYS A 752 -25.53 -8.20 -2.76
N GLN A 753 -25.33 -9.29 -2.02
CA GLN A 753 -25.56 -9.35 -0.58
C GLN A 753 -24.51 -10.19 0.14
N VAL A 754 -24.17 -9.74 1.34
CA VAL A 754 -23.32 -10.43 2.29
C VAL A 754 -24.10 -10.60 3.58
N VAL A 755 -24.15 -11.82 4.13
CA VAL A 755 -24.85 -12.11 5.39
C VAL A 755 -23.85 -12.61 6.42
N LEU A 756 -23.60 -11.82 7.46
CA LEU A 756 -22.75 -12.19 8.59
C LEU A 756 -23.61 -12.86 9.66
N LYS A 757 -23.28 -14.11 9.97
CA LYS A 757 -23.96 -14.89 11.01
C LYS A 757 -23.13 -14.87 12.28
N TRP A 758 -23.72 -14.56 13.42
CA TRP A 758 -23.01 -14.64 14.71
C TRP A 758 -22.24 -15.98 14.85
N PRO A 759 -20.95 -15.97 15.27
CA PRO A 759 -20.20 -14.86 15.86
C PRO A 759 -19.62 -13.85 14.87
N GLN A 760 -19.81 -14.02 13.57
CA GLN A 760 -19.27 -13.15 12.53
C GLN A 760 -19.87 -11.75 12.62
N ASN A 761 -19.03 -10.75 12.80
CA ASN A 761 -19.43 -9.35 12.91
C ASN A 761 -18.38 -8.38 12.37
N SER A 762 -17.37 -8.89 11.67
CA SER A 762 -16.34 -8.10 11.01
C SER A 762 -16.29 -8.46 9.53
N ILE A 763 -15.95 -7.48 8.69
CA ILE A 763 -15.74 -7.68 7.25
C ILE A 763 -14.47 -6.98 6.80
N GLU A 764 -13.69 -7.68 6.01
CA GLU A 764 -12.56 -7.20 5.23
C GLU A 764 -12.91 -7.39 3.76
N PHE A 765 -12.60 -6.40 2.92
CA PHE A 765 -12.93 -6.48 1.51
C PHE A 765 -11.85 -5.82 0.66
N GLU A 766 -11.65 -6.36 -0.53
CA GLU A 766 -10.86 -5.74 -1.60
C GLU A 766 -11.73 -5.47 -2.82
N PHE A 767 -11.44 -4.38 -3.52
CA PHE A 767 -12.18 -3.98 -4.73
C PHE A 767 -11.26 -3.32 -5.75
N ALA A 768 -11.56 -3.53 -7.04
CA ALA A 768 -10.75 -3.05 -8.15
C ALA A 768 -11.52 -2.10 -9.06
N ALA A 769 -10.80 -1.12 -9.59
CA ALA A 769 -11.25 -0.25 -10.66
C ALA A 769 -10.75 -0.83 -11.99
N LEU A 770 -11.67 -1.32 -12.83
CA LEU A 770 -11.39 -1.95 -14.13
C LEU A 770 -11.08 -0.89 -15.19
N SER A 771 -10.02 -0.13 -14.94
CA SER A 771 -9.41 0.88 -15.79
C SER A 771 -7.92 0.61 -15.88
N TYR A 772 -7.49 0.16 -17.05
CA TYR A 772 -6.20 -0.49 -17.21
C TYR A 772 -5.06 0.43 -17.67
N ASN A 773 -5.31 1.70 -17.99
CA ASN A 773 -4.28 2.64 -18.43
C ASN A 773 -3.10 2.70 -17.44
N GLN A 774 -3.38 3.10 -16.19
CA GLN A 774 -2.40 3.10 -15.09
C GLN A 774 -3.07 2.67 -13.77
N PRO A 775 -3.27 1.35 -13.55
CA PRO A 775 -4.03 0.83 -12.41
C PRO A 775 -3.46 1.28 -11.06
N ASN A 776 -2.14 1.37 -10.94
CA ASN A 776 -1.45 1.82 -9.73
C ASN A 776 -1.74 3.30 -9.36
N LYS A 777 -2.30 4.10 -10.27
CA LYS A 777 -2.72 5.49 -10.03
C LYS A 777 -4.24 5.66 -9.85
N ASN A 778 -5.03 4.58 -9.99
CA ASN A 778 -6.46 4.64 -9.70
C ASN A 778 -6.68 4.98 -8.23
N ARG A 779 -7.73 5.78 -7.94
CA ARG A 779 -8.06 6.22 -6.58
C ARG A 779 -9.36 5.58 -6.11
N TYR A 780 -9.46 5.27 -4.83
CA TYR A 780 -10.56 4.49 -4.28
C TYR A 780 -11.23 5.20 -3.09
N ALA A 781 -12.53 4.96 -2.94
CA ALA A 781 -13.27 5.37 -1.77
C ALA A 781 -14.41 4.41 -1.43
N TYR A 782 -14.72 4.27 -0.14
CA TYR A 782 -15.84 3.47 0.33
C TYR A 782 -16.60 4.15 1.47
N ILE A 783 -17.83 3.71 1.70
CA ILE A 783 -18.65 4.10 2.86
C ILE A 783 -19.62 2.96 3.19
N LEU A 784 -19.87 2.71 4.48
CA LEU A 784 -20.93 1.84 4.94
C LEU A 784 -22.11 2.70 5.40
N GLU A 785 -23.16 2.79 4.57
CA GLU A 785 -24.38 3.53 4.90
C GLU A 785 -24.98 3.00 6.21
N ASP A 786 -25.57 3.89 7.00
CA ASP A 786 -26.10 3.63 8.35
C ASP A 786 -25.05 3.27 9.43
N PHE A 787 -23.75 3.35 9.10
CA PHE A 787 -22.64 3.24 10.05
C PHE A 787 -21.69 4.44 10.00
N ASP A 788 -21.25 4.83 8.80
CA ASP A 788 -20.37 5.98 8.58
C ASP A 788 -21.12 7.29 8.35
N THR A 789 -20.44 8.42 8.57
CA THR A 789 -20.96 9.77 8.27
C THR A 789 -20.39 10.40 6.99
N ASN A 790 -19.19 9.98 6.57
CA ASN A 790 -18.48 10.52 5.42
C ASN A 790 -17.78 9.40 4.65
N TRP A 791 -17.45 9.66 3.38
CA TRP A 791 -16.66 8.75 2.55
C TRP A 791 -15.21 8.61 3.06
N HIS A 792 -14.70 7.39 3.06
CA HIS A 792 -13.29 7.09 3.30
C HIS A 792 -12.53 7.13 1.97
N TYR A 793 -11.78 8.20 1.71
CA TYR A 793 -10.90 8.30 0.53
C TYR A 793 -9.53 7.69 0.87
N ILE A 794 -9.23 6.53 0.27
CA ILE A 794 -8.06 5.71 0.65
C ILE A 794 -6.88 5.82 -0.32
N GLY A 795 -6.90 6.81 -1.22
CA GLY A 795 -5.85 7.01 -2.22
C GLY A 795 -5.80 5.83 -3.18
N THR A 796 -4.62 5.26 -3.39
CA THR A 796 -4.38 4.10 -4.29
C THR A 796 -4.54 2.74 -3.61
N LYS A 797 -4.87 2.71 -2.31
CA LYS A 797 -5.22 1.46 -1.61
C LYS A 797 -6.55 0.93 -2.11
N ARG A 798 -6.73 -0.38 -2.04
CA ARG A 798 -7.88 -1.10 -2.60
C ARG A 798 -8.63 -1.98 -1.60
N ASP A 799 -8.24 -1.88 -0.33
CA ASP A 799 -8.76 -2.68 0.77
C ASP A 799 -9.47 -1.80 1.81
N GLY A 800 -10.46 -2.37 2.47
CA GLY A 800 -11.21 -1.75 3.56
C GLY A 800 -11.64 -2.78 4.60
N ARG A 801 -11.92 -2.32 5.83
CA ARG A 801 -12.33 -3.20 6.94
C ARG A 801 -13.29 -2.51 7.89
N TYR A 802 -14.32 -3.24 8.32
CA TYR A 802 -15.18 -2.90 9.46
C TYR A 802 -15.12 -4.00 10.51
N THR A 803 -15.08 -3.62 11.79
CA THR A 803 -15.05 -4.58 12.91
C THR A 803 -16.18 -4.33 13.88
N ASN A 804 -16.63 -5.40 14.54
CA ASN A 804 -17.65 -5.34 15.59
C ASN A 804 -18.94 -4.63 15.16
N LEU A 805 -19.39 -4.88 13.93
CA LEU A 805 -20.64 -4.32 13.41
C LEU A 805 -21.82 -4.73 14.30
N PRO A 806 -22.64 -3.78 14.77
CA PRO A 806 -23.89 -4.09 15.45
C PRO A 806 -24.83 -4.89 14.53
N GLY A 807 -25.69 -5.74 15.12
CA GLY A 807 -26.69 -6.43 14.33
C GLY A 807 -27.66 -5.43 13.66
N GLY A 808 -27.84 -5.57 12.36
CA GLY A 808 -28.55 -4.59 11.52
C GLY A 808 -28.39 -4.86 10.03
N GLU A 809 -28.98 -3.98 9.22
CA GLU A 809 -28.83 -3.94 7.77
C GLU A 809 -28.06 -2.67 7.40
N TYR A 810 -27.05 -2.84 6.53
CA TYR A 810 -26.19 -1.77 6.04
C TYR A 810 -26.05 -1.88 4.53
N THR A 811 -25.57 -0.82 3.87
CA THR A 811 -25.18 -0.87 2.46
C THR A 811 -23.73 -0.40 2.30
N LEU A 812 -22.86 -1.29 1.84
CA LEU A 812 -21.49 -0.95 1.48
C LEU A 812 -21.50 -0.33 0.08
N LEU A 813 -21.05 0.92 -0.02
CA LEU A 813 -20.89 1.64 -1.28
C LEU A 813 -19.41 1.77 -1.62
N LEU A 814 -19.04 1.38 -2.85
CA LEU A 814 -17.67 1.41 -3.35
C LEU A 814 -17.59 2.28 -4.61
N LYS A 815 -16.64 3.20 -4.67
CA LYS A 815 -16.38 4.04 -5.85
C LYS A 815 -14.90 4.18 -6.11
N ALA A 816 -14.53 4.49 -7.34
CA ALA A 816 -13.16 4.69 -7.76
C ALA A 816 -13.05 5.78 -8.82
N ALA A 817 -11.85 6.34 -8.94
CA ALA A 817 -11.44 7.19 -10.05
C ALA A 817 -10.31 6.54 -10.83
N ASN A 818 -10.28 6.82 -12.14
CA ASN A 818 -9.17 6.44 -13.00
C ASN A 818 -7.89 7.22 -12.63
N SER A 819 -6.79 6.96 -13.35
CA SER A 819 -5.50 7.60 -13.15
C SER A 819 -5.50 9.12 -13.32
N ASP A 820 -6.44 9.68 -14.09
CA ASP A 820 -6.61 11.13 -14.27
C ASP A 820 -7.55 11.76 -13.22
N GLY A 821 -8.20 10.97 -12.36
CA GLY A 821 -9.08 11.46 -11.32
C GLY A 821 -10.56 11.55 -11.65
N VAL A 822 -10.99 10.95 -12.76
CA VAL A 822 -12.40 10.90 -13.12
C VAL A 822 -13.10 9.82 -12.30
N TRP A 823 -13.90 10.24 -11.32
CA TRP A 823 -14.65 9.36 -10.42
C TRP A 823 -15.90 8.77 -11.10
N ASN A 824 -16.20 7.50 -10.83
CA ASN A 824 -17.51 6.96 -11.17
C ASN A 824 -18.59 7.56 -10.26
N GLU A 825 -19.61 8.19 -10.85
CA GLU A 825 -20.68 8.83 -10.08
C GLU A 825 -21.66 7.82 -9.45
N THR A 826 -21.79 6.64 -10.05
CA THR A 826 -22.64 5.55 -9.54
C THR A 826 -21.78 4.52 -8.80
N PRO A 827 -21.80 4.48 -7.46
CA PRO A 827 -21.03 3.51 -6.68
C PRO A 827 -21.60 2.09 -6.84
N LEU A 828 -20.73 1.09 -6.72
CA LEU A 828 -21.14 -0.30 -6.53
C LEU A 828 -21.79 -0.44 -5.15
N ARG A 829 -22.96 -1.08 -5.08
CA ARG A 829 -23.76 -1.23 -3.85
C ARG A 829 -23.83 -2.70 -3.44
N ILE A 830 -23.42 -3.02 -2.22
CA ILE A 830 -23.49 -4.36 -1.65
C ILE A 830 -24.30 -4.31 -0.34
N ALA A 831 -25.40 -5.05 -0.26
CA ALA A 831 -26.19 -5.14 0.96
C ALA A 831 -25.44 -5.98 2.01
N VAL A 832 -25.27 -5.47 3.22
CA VAL A 832 -24.59 -6.17 4.32
C VAL A 832 -25.59 -6.39 5.46
N THR A 833 -25.93 -7.64 5.73
CA THR A 833 -26.84 -8.02 6.82
C THR A 833 -26.05 -8.67 7.95
N VAL A 834 -26.05 -8.07 9.14
CA VAL A 834 -25.40 -8.61 10.33
C VAL A 834 -26.47 -9.18 11.25
N ILE A 835 -26.51 -10.51 11.39
CA ILE A 835 -27.50 -11.17 12.24
C ILE A 835 -27.13 -10.94 13.72
N PRO A 836 -27.98 -10.26 14.52
CA PRO A 836 -27.68 -10.01 15.93
C PRO A 836 -27.60 -11.32 16.72
N PRO A 837 -26.71 -11.43 17.73
CA PRO A 837 -26.77 -12.53 18.67
C PRO A 837 -28.12 -12.58 19.38
N PHE A 838 -28.54 -13.77 19.81
CA PHE A 838 -29.89 -13.99 20.36
C PHE A 838 -30.22 -13.07 21.55
N TRP A 839 -29.25 -12.66 22.37
CA TRP A 839 -29.47 -11.74 23.50
C TRP A 839 -29.74 -10.29 23.10
N GLN A 840 -29.39 -9.89 21.87
CA GLN A 840 -29.71 -8.58 21.33
C GLN A 840 -31.10 -8.54 20.67
N THR A 841 -31.76 -9.69 20.49
CA THR A 841 -33.10 -9.75 19.88
C THR A 841 -34.19 -9.18 20.80
N LEU A 842 -35.25 -8.65 20.20
CA LEU A 842 -36.35 -8.02 20.91
C LEU A 842 -37.07 -8.98 21.87
N TRP A 843 -37.35 -10.21 21.44
CA TRP A 843 -38.06 -11.19 22.27
C TRP A 843 -37.27 -11.54 23.53
N PHE A 844 -35.94 -11.66 23.42
CA PHE A 844 -35.08 -11.96 24.57
C PHE A 844 -35.03 -10.78 25.54
N ARG A 845 -34.93 -9.54 25.03
CA ARG A 845 -35.00 -8.33 25.86
C ARG A 845 -36.35 -8.20 26.58
N ILE A 846 -37.46 -8.51 25.90
CA ILE A 846 -38.80 -8.55 26.50
C ILE A 846 -38.87 -9.63 27.59
N LEU A 847 -38.37 -10.83 27.32
CA LEU A 847 -38.31 -11.92 28.30
C LEU A 847 -37.53 -11.50 29.55
N LEU A 848 -36.37 -10.86 29.37
CA LEU A 848 -35.53 -10.37 30.46
C LEU A 848 -36.24 -9.28 31.27
N GLY A 849 -36.97 -8.38 30.60
CA GLY A 849 -37.87 -7.41 31.22
C GLY A 849 -39.00 -8.07 32.02
N VAL A 850 -39.65 -9.11 31.49
CA VAL A 850 -40.69 -9.88 32.18
C VAL A 850 -40.12 -10.60 33.41
N VAL A 851 -38.95 -11.21 33.29
CA VAL A 851 -38.24 -11.86 34.41
C VAL A 851 -37.88 -10.84 35.48
N ALA A 852 -37.41 -9.65 35.10
CA ALA A 852 -37.13 -8.57 36.05
C ALA A 852 -38.39 -8.09 36.78
N VAL A 853 -39.50 -7.88 36.07
CA VAL A 853 -40.79 -7.51 36.67
C VAL A 853 -41.33 -8.62 37.57
N ALA A 854 -41.20 -9.89 37.18
CA ALA A 854 -41.58 -11.03 38.00
C ALA A 854 -40.73 -11.11 39.27
N ALA A 855 -39.41 -10.90 39.18
CA ALA A 855 -38.51 -10.85 40.32
C ALA A 855 -38.87 -9.70 41.29
N VAL A 856 -39.21 -8.53 40.77
CA VAL A 856 -39.71 -7.39 41.57
C VAL A 856 -41.06 -7.74 42.23
N ALA A 857 -42.00 -8.35 41.49
CA ALA A 857 -43.29 -8.75 42.03
C ALA A 857 -43.16 -9.81 43.12
N VAL A 858 -42.28 -10.80 42.95
CA VAL A 858 -41.93 -11.79 43.97
C VAL A 858 -41.28 -11.10 45.17
N GLY A 859 -40.32 -10.18 44.94
CA GLY A 859 -39.68 -9.40 46.00
C GLY A 859 -40.67 -8.57 46.81
N ILE A 860 -41.63 -7.91 46.16
CA ILE A 860 -42.73 -7.17 46.83
C ILE A 860 -43.59 -8.14 47.65
N ARG A 861 -43.97 -9.28 47.09
CA ARG A 861 -44.83 -10.28 47.76
C ARG A 861 -44.15 -10.86 49.01
N VAL A 862 -42.85 -11.16 48.92
CA VAL A 862 -42.01 -11.61 50.04
C VAL A 862 -41.89 -10.49 51.10
N ARG A 863 -41.69 -9.24 50.68
CA ARG A 863 -41.63 -8.09 51.58
C ARG A 863 -42.94 -7.85 52.34
N THR A 864 -44.10 -7.93 51.66
CA THR A 864 -45.40 -7.76 52.34
C THR A 864 -45.70 -8.86 53.35
N ARG A 865 -45.30 -10.11 53.09
CA ARG A 865 -45.40 -11.20 54.09
C ARG A 865 -44.49 -10.95 55.29
N SER A 866 -43.24 -10.54 55.04
CA SER A 866 -42.26 -10.21 56.08
C SER A 866 -42.72 -9.05 57.00
N VAL A 867 -43.38 -8.03 56.45
CA VAL A 867 -43.86 -6.86 57.23
C VAL A 867 -45.07 -7.18 58.12
N GLN A 868 -45.99 -8.04 57.67
CA GLN A 868 -47.17 -8.42 58.47
C GLN A 868 -46.82 -9.36 59.65
N GLU A 869 -45.77 -10.18 59.49
CA GLU A 869 -45.23 -10.99 60.58
C GLU A 869 -44.45 -10.13 61.60
N ARG A 870 -43.75 -9.07 61.14
CA ARG A 870 -43.01 -8.13 62.01
C ARG A 870 -43.89 -7.27 62.92
N ASN A 871 -45.05 -6.79 62.46
CA ASN A 871 -45.91 -5.90 63.27
C ASN A 871 -46.57 -6.59 64.47
N ARG A 872 -46.78 -7.91 64.44
CA ARG A 872 -47.34 -8.68 65.57
C ARG A 872 -46.30 -9.07 66.62
N GLU A 873 -45.02 -9.01 66.27
CA GLU A 873 -43.87 -9.28 67.14
C GLU A 873 -43.39 -8.01 67.89
N LEU A 874 -43.63 -6.81 67.31
CA LEU A 874 -43.12 -5.53 67.83
C LEU A 874 -43.79 -5.02 69.13
N GLU A 875 -45.07 -5.31 69.39
CA GLU A 875 -45.74 -4.83 70.63
C GLU A 875 -45.34 -5.62 71.89
N ARG A 876 -44.80 -6.83 71.72
CA ARG A 876 -44.42 -7.73 72.83
C ARG A 876 -42.94 -7.60 73.22
N LEU A 877 -42.10 -7.00 72.37
CA LEU A 877 -40.64 -6.86 72.56
C LEU A 877 -40.18 -5.48 73.04
N VAL A 878 -41.05 -4.46 73.08
CA VAL A 878 -40.75 -3.10 73.59
C VAL A 878 -40.55 -3.07 75.12
N ARG A 879 -40.88 -4.15 75.84
CA ARG A 879 -40.73 -4.23 77.31
C ARG A 879 -39.54 -5.08 77.82
N GLU A 880 -38.74 -5.72 76.96
CA GLU A 880 -37.69 -6.66 77.40
C GLU A 880 -36.27 -6.41 76.83
N ARG A 881 -36.03 -5.39 75.98
CA ARG A 881 -34.68 -5.15 75.42
C ARG A 881 -34.26 -3.69 75.23
N THR A 882 -34.48 -2.84 76.23
CA THR A 882 -33.79 -1.53 76.34
C THR A 882 -32.31 -1.64 76.77
N SER A 883 -31.68 -2.83 76.73
CA SER A 883 -30.25 -3.00 77.07
C SER A 883 -29.47 -3.98 76.15
N ALA A 884 -29.94 -4.24 74.93
CA ALA A 884 -29.25 -5.10 73.96
C ALA A 884 -28.71 -4.36 72.72
N LEU A 885 -28.81 -3.03 72.70
CA LEU A 885 -28.47 -2.17 71.55
C LEU A 885 -27.04 -1.59 71.60
N GLU A 886 -26.32 -1.73 72.71
CA GLU A 886 -24.90 -1.30 72.81
C GLU A 886 -23.90 -2.39 72.38
N LYS A 887 -24.32 -3.66 72.22
CA LYS A 887 -23.40 -4.76 71.91
C LYS A 887 -23.17 -5.03 70.41
N ARG A 888 -23.93 -4.39 69.50
CA ARG A 888 -23.84 -4.63 68.04
C ARG A 888 -23.10 -3.53 67.25
N ASN A 889 -22.74 -2.42 67.91
CA ASN A 889 -21.90 -1.37 67.31
C ASN A 889 -20.41 -1.72 67.28
N GLN A 890 -19.94 -2.68 68.10
CA GLN A 890 -18.52 -3.07 68.15
C GLN A 890 -18.13 -4.13 67.09
N GLU A 891 -19.07 -4.87 66.51
CA GLU A 891 -18.76 -5.87 65.46
C GLU A 891 -18.62 -5.27 64.05
N ILE A 892 -19.29 -4.13 63.78
CA ILE A 892 -19.24 -3.47 62.47
C ILE A 892 -17.89 -2.76 62.25
N GLN A 893 -17.19 -2.34 63.30
CA GLN A 893 -15.95 -1.58 63.19
C GLN A 893 -14.72 -2.45 62.79
N ALA A 894 -14.75 -3.75 63.09
CA ALA A 894 -13.68 -4.71 62.72
C ALA A 894 -13.73 -5.13 61.23
N LEU A 895 -14.93 -5.24 60.64
CA LEU A 895 -15.10 -5.59 59.21
C LEU A 895 -14.72 -4.44 58.26
N TYR A 896 -14.83 -3.18 58.69
CA TYR A 896 -14.37 -2.03 57.90
C TYR A 896 -12.83 -1.94 57.83
N GLN A 897 -12.10 -2.30 58.89
CA GLN A 897 -10.63 -2.28 58.88
C GLN A 897 -10.00 -3.43 58.07
N ALA A 898 -10.68 -4.57 57.98
CA ALA A 898 -10.27 -5.68 57.10
C ALA A 898 -10.42 -5.33 55.60
N ASP A 899 -11.40 -4.49 55.26
CA ASP A 899 -11.71 -4.08 53.88
C ASP A 899 -10.60 -3.22 53.25
N GLU A 900 -10.05 -2.25 54.01
CA GLU A 900 -8.97 -1.38 53.54
C GLU A 900 -7.64 -2.13 53.32
N ARG A 901 -7.39 -3.22 54.05
CA ARG A 901 -6.14 -3.99 53.94
C ARG A 901 -6.13 -4.97 52.77
N ILE A 902 -7.29 -5.52 52.39
CA ILE A 902 -7.38 -6.48 51.28
C ILE A 902 -7.30 -5.77 49.92
N LEU A 903 -7.90 -4.59 49.78
CA LEU A 903 -7.99 -3.83 48.51
C LEU A 903 -6.67 -3.17 48.05
N ARG A 904 -5.61 -3.15 48.86
CA ARG A 904 -4.31 -2.51 48.52
C ARG A 904 -3.22 -3.50 48.06
N ASN A 905 -3.51 -4.80 47.97
CA ASN A 905 -2.52 -5.83 47.69
C ASN A 905 -2.41 -6.14 46.18
N VAL A 906 -1.19 -6.41 45.71
CA VAL A 906 -0.85 -6.52 44.28
C VAL A 906 -0.44 -7.95 43.88
N SER A 907 -0.57 -8.94 44.78
CA SER A 907 -0.27 -10.34 44.49
C SER A 907 -1.13 -11.33 45.27
N LEU A 908 -1.34 -12.53 44.70
CA LEU A 908 -2.17 -13.59 45.29
C LEU A 908 -1.70 -14.00 46.71
N ASN A 909 -0.39 -14.11 46.92
CA ASN A 909 0.16 -14.48 48.25
C ASN A 909 -0.04 -13.37 49.29
N GLN A 910 -0.02 -12.09 48.92
CA GLN A 910 -0.32 -10.98 49.84
C GLN A 910 -1.78 -10.98 50.28
N VAL A 911 -2.71 -11.36 49.37
CA VAL A 911 -4.11 -11.53 49.72
C VAL A 911 -4.29 -12.70 50.70
N PHE A 912 -3.64 -13.85 50.46
CA PHE A 912 -3.67 -14.98 51.40
C PHE A 912 -3.03 -14.66 52.75
N GLN A 913 -1.92 -13.93 52.78
CA GLN A 913 -1.30 -13.46 54.03
C GLN A 913 -2.25 -12.57 54.83
N THR A 914 -2.90 -11.62 54.16
CA THR A 914 -3.85 -10.71 54.81
C THR A 914 -5.06 -11.46 55.37
N LEU A 915 -5.57 -12.48 54.67
CA LEU A 915 -6.67 -13.33 55.16
C LEU A 915 -6.33 -13.98 56.49
N VAL A 916 -5.16 -14.61 56.57
CA VAL A 916 -4.71 -15.35 57.75
C VAL A 916 -4.37 -14.40 58.91
N ASP A 917 -3.74 -13.25 58.63
CA ASP A 917 -3.41 -12.24 59.64
C ASP A 917 -4.68 -11.60 60.24
N VAL A 918 -5.68 -11.25 59.42
CA VAL A 918 -6.96 -10.71 59.92
C VAL A 918 -7.71 -11.77 60.75
N ALA A 919 -7.64 -13.04 60.35
CA ALA A 919 -8.28 -14.11 61.10
C ALA A 919 -7.75 -14.20 62.55
N VAL A 920 -6.43 -14.21 62.70
CA VAL A 920 -5.77 -14.37 64.00
C VAL A 920 -5.76 -13.06 64.79
N ASP A 921 -5.29 -11.98 64.20
CA ASP A 921 -4.99 -10.74 64.93
C ASP A 921 -6.25 -9.89 65.19
N THR A 922 -7.27 -9.99 64.33
CA THR A 922 -8.47 -9.11 64.39
C THR A 922 -9.73 -9.87 64.81
N LEU A 923 -9.92 -11.08 64.29
CA LEU A 923 -11.10 -11.91 64.57
C LEU A 923 -10.85 -12.96 65.68
N ASN A 924 -9.70 -12.88 66.37
CA ASN A 924 -9.31 -13.72 67.51
C ASN A 924 -9.34 -15.23 67.23
N ALA A 925 -8.97 -15.65 66.01
CA ALA A 925 -8.63 -17.05 65.77
C ALA A 925 -7.31 -17.40 66.45
N ASP A 926 -7.18 -18.63 66.96
CA ASP A 926 -5.92 -19.05 67.58
C ASP A 926 -4.86 -19.35 66.52
N ARG A 927 -5.30 -19.93 65.40
CA ARG A 927 -4.44 -20.41 64.30
C ARG A 927 -5.17 -20.24 62.98
N SER A 928 -4.46 -19.96 61.90
CA SER A 928 -5.07 -19.95 60.56
C SER A 928 -4.05 -20.31 59.49
N VAL A 929 -4.53 -20.89 58.39
CA VAL A 929 -3.70 -21.28 57.24
C VAL A 929 -4.54 -21.31 55.97
N VAL A 930 -3.99 -20.86 54.85
CA VAL A 930 -4.55 -21.05 53.52
C VAL A 930 -3.83 -22.22 52.85
N PHE A 931 -4.62 -23.18 52.41
CA PHE A 931 -4.19 -24.33 51.65
C PHE A 931 -4.45 -24.13 50.16
N ALA A 932 -3.52 -24.53 49.29
CA ALA A 932 -3.75 -24.54 47.85
C ALA A 932 -3.09 -25.76 47.21
N TRP A 933 -3.47 -26.05 45.97
CA TRP A 933 -2.84 -27.09 45.19
C TRP A 933 -1.34 -26.83 44.99
N ASP A 934 -0.57 -27.91 44.99
CA ASP A 934 0.79 -27.91 44.45
C ASP A 934 0.75 -27.71 42.92
N ASP A 935 1.90 -27.41 42.32
CA ASP A 935 1.96 -27.01 40.90
C ASP A 935 1.49 -28.13 39.94
N LYS A 936 1.44 -29.39 40.42
CA LYS A 936 0.94 -30.56 39.67
C LYS A 936 -0.53 -30.90 39.98
N GLN A 937 -1.18 -30.19 40.91
CA GLN A 937 -2.55 -30.44 41.40
C GLN A 937 -2.79 -31.87 41.91
N THR A 938 -1.77 -32.45 42.54
CA THR A 938 -1.83 -33.81 43.11
C THR A 938 -2.00 -33.80 44.62
N LYS A 939 -1.48 -32.76 45.29
CA LYS A 939 -1.57 -32.57 46.73
C LYS A 939 -1.94 -31.12 47.06
N VAL A 940 -2.61 -30.96 48.18
CA VAL A 940 -2.94 -29.68 48.79
C VAL A 940 -1.92 -29.42 49.90
N LEU A 941 -1.24 -28.28 49.81
CA LEU A 941 -0.17 -27.87 50.71
C LEU A 941 -0.52 -26.52 51.37
N PRO A 942 -0.07 -26.27 52.61
CA PRO A 942 -0.23 -24.98 53.24
C PRO A 942 0.63 -23.94 52.51
N ARG A 943 0.00 -22.93 51.92
CA ARG A 943 0.70 -21.85 51.20
C ARG A 943 1.11 -20.72 52.14
N ILE A 944 0.21 -20.30 53.02
CA ILE A 944 0.43 -19.21 53.98
C ILE A 944 -0.24 -19.57 55.30
N SER A 945 0.44 -19.40 56.43
CA SER A 945 -0.10 -19.71 57.76
C SER A 945 0.32 -18.71 58.82
N ARG A 946 -0.45 -18.67 59.91
CA ARG A 946 -0.21 -17.84 61.08
C ARG A 946 -0.54 -18.63 62.34
N GLY A 947 0.39 -18.57 63.28
CA GLY A 947 0.31 -19.25 64.57
C GLY A 947 0.70 -20.74 64.55
N PHE A 948 0.60 -21.44 63.41
CA PHE A 948 1.05 -22.83 63.30
C PHE A 948 2.58 -22.95 63.39
N LYS A 949 3.08 -23.97 64.10
CA LYS A 949 4.52 -24.27 64.15
C LYS A 949 5.01 -24.86 62.82
N PRO A 950 6.25 -24.59 62.40
CA PRO A 950 6.81 -25.11 61.15
C PRO A 950 6.78 -26.64 61.04
N GLU A 951 6.97 -27.35 62.15
CA GLU A 951 6.96 -28.82 62.20
C GLU A 951 5.57 -29.38 61.90
N THR A 952 4.52 -28.70 62.39
CA THR A 952 3.12 -29.04 62.13
C THR A 952 2.76 -28.83 60.66
N LEU A 953 3.22 -27.73 60.05
CA LEU A 953 2.88 -27.42 58.65
C LEU A 953 3.45 -28.45 57.67
N LYS A 954 4.59 -29.08 58.00
CA LYS A 954 5.22 -30.10 57.14
C LYS A 954 4.38 -31.37 57.00
N VAL A 955 3.55 -31.70 57.99
CA VAL A 955 2.69 -32.90 57.96
C VAL A 955 1.26 -32.60 57.49
N LEU A 956 0.88 -31.32 57.41
CA LEU A 956 -0.44 -30.86 56.93
C LEU A 956 -0.51 -30.82 55.39
N GLU A 957 -0.10 -31.91 54.74
CA GLU A 957 -0.31 -32.15 53.32
C GLU A 957 -1.41 -33.18 53.09
N PHE A 958 -2.30 -32.88 52.12
CA PHE A 958 -3.48 -33.72 51.85
C PHE A 958 -3.49 -34.09 50.37
N ALA A 959 -3.68 -35.37 50.04
CA ALA A 959 -3.97 -35.77 48.67
C ALA A 959 -5.37 -35.28 48.24
N LYS A 960 -5.65 -35.33 46.94
CA LYS A 960 -6.96 -34.96 46.40
C LYS A 960 -8.10 -35.78 47.05
N GLY A 961 -9.09 -35.08 47.60
CA GLY A 961 -10.23 -35.68 48.31
C GLY A 961 -9.93 -36.20 49.73
N GLU A 962 -8.67 -36.14 50.20
CA GLU A 962 -8.27 -36.62 51.53
C GLU A 962 -8.66 -35.62 52.63
N GLY A 963 -9.30 -36.12 53.70
CA GLY A 963 -9.69 -35.32 54.86
C GLY A 963 -10.77 -34.27 54.57
N VAL A 964 -10.93 -33.32 55.49
CA VAL A 964 -11.93 -32.25 55.35
C VAL A 964 -11.46 -31.19 54.34
N ILE A 965 -10.18 -30.84 54.34
CA ILE A 965 -9.60 -29.81 53.46
C ILE A 965 -9.65 -30.24 51.99
N GLY A 966 -9.24 -31.49 51.67
CA GLY A 966 -9.28 -32.03 50.32
C GLY A 966 -10.70 -32.06 49.75
N ARG A 967 -11.70 -32.38 50.60
CA ARG A 967 -13.12 -32.32 50.22
C ARG A 967 -13.61 -30.89 49.98
N VAL A 968 -13.27 -29.92 50.82
CA VAL A 968 -13.69 -28.52 50.62
C VAL A 968 -13.10 -27.96 49.31
N LEU A 969 -11.87 -28.34 48.96
CA LEU A 969 -11.24 -27.98 47.68
C LEU A 969 -11.86 -28.67 46.46
N GLU A 970 -12.53 -29.80 46.65
CA GLU A 970 -13.17 -30.57 45.58
C GLU A 970 -14.65 -30.22 45.41
N THR A 971 -15.39 -30.05 46.52
CA THR A 971 -16.83 -29.77 46.52
C THR A 971 -17.15 -28.28 46.53
N GLY A 972 -16.25 -27.44 47.02
CA GLY A 972 -16.53 -26.01 47.24
C GLY A 972 -17.51 -25.74 48.37
N GLU A 973 -17.79 -26.72 49.22
CA GLU A 973 -18.67 -26.55 50.38
C GLU A 973 -17.84 -26.27 51.64
N ALA A 974 -18.18 -25.21 52.36
CA ALA A 974 -17.55 -24.88 53.63
C ALA A 974 -17.78 -25.99 54.67
N ALA A 975 -16.73 -26.37 55.40
CA ALA A 975 -16.82 -27.38 56.44
C ALA A 975 -16.52 -26.76 57.81
N ILE A 976 -17.47 -26.89 58.75
CA ILE A 976 -17.36 -26.35 60.10
C ILE A 976 -17.28 -27.52 61.08
N VAL A 977 -16.11 -27.70 61.66
CA VAL A 977 -15.82 -28.75 62.64
C VAL A 977 -15.83 -28.12 64.02
N ARG A 978 -17.00 -28.11 64.68
CA ARG A 978 -17.18 -27.49 66.01
C ARG A 978 -16.41 -28.22 67.12
N GLN A 979 -16.14 -29.50 66.92
CA GLN A 979 -15.28 -30.30 67.79
C GLN A 979 -14.57 -31.35 66.94
N ILE A 980 -13.26 -31.45 67.09
CA ILE A 980 -12.42 -32.40 66.35
C ILE A 980 -12.48 -33.76 67.03
N GLU A 981 -12.84 -34.79 66.27
CA GLU A 981 -12.61 -36.18 66.65
C GLU A 981 -11.25 -36.60 66.12
N LEU A 982 -10.29 -36.80 67.04
CA LEU A 982 -8.88 -37.04 66.69
C LEU A 982 -8.69 -38.36 65.92
N ASP A 983 -9.62 -39.30 66.05
CA ASP A 983 -9.56 -40.60 65.39
C ASP A 983 -9.71 -40.53 63.86
N ASP A 984 -10.31 -39.46 63.34
CA ASP A 984 -10.56 -39.25 61.92
C ASP A 984 -9.34 -38.76 61.13
N PHE A 985 -8.23 -38.46 61.82
CA PHE A 985 -7.01 -37.94 61.21
C PHE A 985 -5.91 -39.01 61.18
N ARG A 986 -5.13 -38.99 60.10
CA ARG A 986 -3.90 -39.78 59.93
C ARG A 986 -2.96 -39.53 61.13
N PRO A 987 -2.21 -40.53 61.64
CA PRO A 987 -1.51 -40.41 62.93
C PRO A 987 -0.57 -39.20 63.06
N ASP A 988 0.14 -38.86 61.99
CA ASP A 988 1.01 -37.69 61.89
C ASP A 988 0.24 -36.35 62.00
N ILE A 989 -0.92 -36.24 61.35
CA ILE A 989 -1.80 -35.06 61.44
C ILE A 989 -2.45 -34.98 62.83
N ARG A 990 -2.87 -36.12 63.38
CA ARG A 990 -3.44 -36.20 64.72
C ARG A 990 -2.46 -35.67 65.77
N GLU A 991 -1.20 -36.10 65.73
CA GLU A 991 -0.16 -35.61 66.62
C GLU A 991 0.10 -34.11 66.44
N ALA A 992 0.12 -33.64 65.19
CA ALA A 992 0.22 -32.21 64.88
C ALA A 992 -0.94 -31.39 65.46
N LEU A 993 -2.19 -31.83 65.30
CA LEU A 993 -3.36 -31.13 65.84
C LEU A 993 -3.37 -31.12 67.38
N ILE A 994 -2.93 -32.21 68.01
CA ILE A 994 -2.74 -32.27 69.47
C ILE A 994 -1.65 -31.30 69.91
N ALA A 995 -0.51 -31.26 69.22
CA ALA A 995 0.64 -30.41 69.54
C ALA A 995 0.34 -28.91 69.38
N GLU A 996 -0.55 -28.56 68.45
CA GLU A 996 -1.08 -27.21 68.28
C GLU A 996 -2.25 -26.89 69.22
N GLY A 997 -2.78 -27.91 69.91
CA GLY A 997 -3.90 -27.76 70.84
C GLY A 997 -5.23 -27.46 70.18
N ILE A 998 -5.37 -27.70 68.88
CA ILE A 998 -6.57 -27.30 68.13
C ILE A 998 -7.70 -28.29 68.44
N ARG A 999 -8.89 -27.74 68.69
CA ARG A 999 -10.09 -28.49 69.10
C ARG A 999 -11.28 -28.25 68.19
N SER A 1000 -11.26 -27.20 67.37
CA SER A 1000 -12.28 -26.93 66.37
C SER A 1000 -11.70 -26.14 65.18
N PHE A 1001 -12.33 -26.27 64.01
CA PHE A 1001 -11.90 -25.62 62.78
C PHE A 1001 -13.07 -25.14 61.92
N VAL A 1002 -12.80 -24.11 61.12
CA VAL A 1002 -13.61 -23.68 59.99
C VAL A 1002 -12.75 -23.78 58.73
N HIS A 1003 -13.27 -24.43 57.70
CA HIS A 1003 -12.66 -24.48 56.37
C HIS A 1003 -13.60 -23.80 55.38
N LEU A 1004 -13.12 -22.71 54.75
CA LEU A 1004 -13.87 -21.92 53.79
C LEU A 1004 -13.14 -21.96 52.44
N PRO A 1005 -13.82 -22.26 51.33
CA PRO A 1005 -13.22 -22.18 50.01
C PRO A 1005 -13.06 -20.71 49.58
N VAL A 1006 -11.91 -20.38 48.99
CA VAL A 1006 -11.67 -19.11 48.30
C VAL A 1006 -12.00 -19.32 46.82
N ILE A 1007 -13.08 -18.71 46.34
CA ILE A 1007 -13.61 -18.95 44.98
C ILE A 1007 -13.49 -17.68 44.13
N VAL A 1008 -12.84 -17.76 42.97
CA VAL A 1008 -12.68 -16.66 42.01
C VAL A 1008 -13.16 -17.17 40.65
N ASP A 1009 -14.09 -16.47 40.01
CA ASP A 1009 -14.71 -16.87 38.73
C ASP A 1009 -15.06 -18.37 38.64
N HIS A 1010 -15.77 -18.85 39.66
CA HIS A 1010 -16.25 -20.24 39.78
C HIS A 1010 -15.13 -21.31 39.93
N ARG A 1011 -13.87 -20.88 40.14
CA ARG A 1011 -12.72 -21.76 40.45
C ARG A 1011 -12.30 -21.61 41.91
N ILE A 1012 -12.04 -22.72 42.58
CA ILE A 1012 -11.53 -22.71 43.97
C ILE A 1012 -10.01 -22.51 43.92
N VAL A 1013 -9.55 -21.34 44.34
CA VAL A 1013 -8.13 -20.94 44.29
C VAL A 1013 -7.36 -21.41 45.54
N GLY A 1014 -8.08 -21.71 46.62
CA GLY A 1014 -7.54 -22.28 47.85
C GLY A 1014 -8.61 -22.52 48.90
N VAL A 1015 -8.21 -23.06 50.05
CA VAL A 1015 -9.05 -23.22 51.24
C VAL A 1015 -8.47 -22.45 52.41
N PHE A 1016 -9.24 -21.49 52.88
CA PHE A 1016 -8.96 -20.71 54.07
C PHE A 1016 -9.41 -21.47 55.31
N ASN A 1017 -8.45 -21.93 56.10
CA ASN A 1017 -8.67 -22.63 57.36
C ASN A 1017 -8.43 -21.71 58.56
N VAL A 1018 -9.32 -21.80 59.53
CA VAL A 1018 -9.28 -21.06 60.79
C VAL A 1018 -9.50 -22.04 61.95
N GLY A 1019 -8.54 -22.13 62.86
CA GLY A 1019 -8.51 -23.09 63.97
C GLY A 1019 -8.58 -22.44 65.34
N PHE A 1020 -9.25 -23.13 66.26
CA PHE A 1020 -9.44 -22.70 67.65
C PHE A 1020 -9.09 -23.82 68.63
N THR A 1021 -8.40 -23.44 69.70
CA THR A 1021 -7.95 -24.33 70.79
C THR A 1021 -9.08 -24.76 71.73
N LYS A 1022 -10.27 -24.16 71.61
CA LYS A 1022 -11.47 -24.47 72.39
C LYS A 1022 -12.54 -25.15 71.51
N PRO A 1023 -13.19 -26.24 71.99
CA PRO A 1023 -14.32 -26.84 71.29
C PRO A 1023 -15.57 -25.96 71.39
N ASN A 1024 -16.48 -26.06 70.42
CA ASN A 1024 -17.77 -25.38 70.34
C ASN A 1024 -17.75 -23.83 70.38
N LEU A 1025 -16.60 -23.20 70.09
CA LEU A 1025 -16.49 -21.74 70.01
C LEU A 1025 -17.08 -21.15 68.71
N ILE A 1026 -17.38 -22.00 67.72
CA ILE A 1026 -17.84 -21.61 66.39
C ILE A 1026 -19.37 -21.58 66.36
N GLY A 1027 -19.92 -20.39 66.63
CA GLY A 1027 -21.33 -20.06 66.39
C GLY A 1027 -21.57 -19.54 64.97
N ASP A 1028 -22.84 -19.43 64.58
CA ASP A 1028 -23.22 -19.01 63.23
C ASP A 1028 -22.77 -17.57 62.89
N ASP A 1029 -22.62 -16.70 63.91
CA ASP A 1029 -22.11 -15.33 63.73
C ASP A 1029 -20.61 -15.33 63.37
N THR A 1030 -19.81 -16.18 64.03
CA THR A 1030 -18.38 -16.38 63.73
C THR A 1030 -18.17 -16.92 62.32
N THR A 1031 -18.99 -17.91 61.91
CA THR A 1031 -18.95 -18.47 60.54
C THR A 1031 -19.30 -17.42 59.48
N ARG A 1032 -20.32 -16.58 59.73
CA ARG A 1032 -20.71 -15.50 58.80
C ARG A 1032 -19.60 -14.45 58.64
N LEU A 1033 -18.92 -14.08 59.73
CA LEU A 1033 -17.79 -13.14 59.72
C LEU A 1033 -16.62 -13.65 58.87
N PHE A 1034 -16.17 -14.89 59.07
CA PHE A 1034 -15.09 -15.45 58.25
C PHE A 1034 -15.51 -15.69 56.80
N SER A 1035 -16.77 -16.07 56.54
CA SER A 1035 -17.27 -16.23 55.17
C SER A 1035 -17.33 -14.90 54.40
N ALA A 1036 -17.71 -13.81 55.08
CA ALA A 1036 -17.69 -12.47 54.50
C ALA A 1036 -16.27 -12.00 54.16
N LEU A 1037 -15.28 -12.33 55.01
CA LEU A 1037 -13.87 -12.03 54.78
C LEU A 1037 -13.32 -12.81 53.57
N THR A 1038 -13.61 -14.12 53.46
CA THR A 1038 -13.20 -14.97 52.33
C THR A 1038 -13.77 -14.47 51.01
N ASN A 1039 -15.06 -14.11 50.97
CA ASN A 1039 -15.71 -13.58 49.75
C ASN A 1039 -15.10 -12.24 49.29
N ARG A 1040 -14.62 -11.40 50.21
CA ARG A 1040 -13.94 -10.14 49.84
C ARG A 1040 -12.57 -10.38 49.23
N ALA A 1041 -11.80 -11.31 49.78
CA ALA A 1041 -10.53 -11.73 49.20
C ALA A 1041 -10.72 -12.28 47.77
N SER A 1042 -11.76 -13.08 47.55
CA SER A 1042 -12.12 -13.57 46.21
C SER A 1042 -12.32 -12.45 45.18
N ILE A 1043 -13.05 -11.38 45.53
CA ILE A 1043 -13.31 -10.25 44.63
C ILE A 1043 -12.01 -9.48 44.33
N SER A 1044 -11.15 -9.29 45.33
CA SER A 1044 -9.87 -8.59 45.15
C SER A 1044 -8.92 -9.36 44.21
N ILE A 1045 -8.94 -10.70 44.26
CA ILE A 1045 -8.15 -11.54 43.35
C ILE A 1045 -8.67 -11.41 41.90
N ALA A 1046 -9.99 -11.39 41.69
CA ALA A 1046 -10.57 -11.18 40.35
C ALA A 1046 -10.17 -9.82 39.74
N ASN A 1047 -10.21 -8.75 40.54
CA ASN A 1047 -9.84 -7.40 40.07
C ASN A 1047 -8.33 -7.29 39.74
N MET A 1048 -7.47 -8.05 40.44
CA MET A 1048 -6.05 -8.13 40.15
C MET A 1048 -5.78 -8.79 38.78
N GLU A 1049 -6.47 -9.89 38.45
CA GLU A 1049 -6.33 -10.56 37.15
C GLU A 1049 -6.76 -9.64 35.98
N LEU A 1050 -7.80 -8.82 36.18
CA LEU A 1050 -8.27 -7.85 35.19
C LEU A 1050 -7.24 -6.74 34.89
N PHE A 1051 -6.43 -6.35 35.88
CA PHE A 1051 -5.44 -5.27 35.74
C PHE A 1051 -4.17 -5.72 34.99
N GLU A 1052 -3.76 -6.98 35.11
CA GLU A 1052 -2.64 -7.55 34.33
C GLU A 1052 -2.97 -7.57 32.82
N GLN A 1053 -4.23 -7.78 32.42
CA GLN A 1053 -4.64 -7.79 31.00
C GLN A 1053 -4.51 -6.43 30.30
N THR A 1054 -4.58 -5.30 31.03
CA THR A 1054 -4.44 -3.95 30.47
C THR A 1054 -3.00 -3.52 30.14
N LYS A 1055 -2.00 -4.30 30.55
CA LYS A 1055 -0.57 -3.99 30.38
C LYS A 1055 -0.06 -4.19 28.95
N ASP A 1056 -0.73 -5.02 28.15
CA ASP A 1056 -0.31 -5.38 26.78
C ASP A 1056 -0.51 -4.25 25.75
N LEU A 1057 -1.46 -3.34 25.99
CA LEU A 1057 -1.71 -2.19 25.10
C LEU A 1057 -0.56 -1.16 25.10
N ALA A 1058 0.07 -0.93 26.25
CA ALA A 1058 1.18 0.02 26.38
C ALA A 1058 2.48 -0.50 25.70
N VAL A 1059 2.64 -1.82 25.59
CA VAL A 1059 3.79 -2.46 24.91
C VAL A 1059 3.68 -2.31 23.38
N MET A 1060 2.46 -2.22 22.85
CA MET A 1060 2.20 -2.10 21.42
C MET A 1060 2.49 -0.69 20.88
N GLU A 1061 2.21 0.36 21.66
CA GLU A 1061 2.59 1.75 21.34
C GLU A 1061 4.11 1.94 21.30
N GLU A 1062 4.85 1.33 22.23
CA GLU A 1062 6.32 1.45 22.28
C GLU A 1062 7.00 0.70 21.12
N ARG A 1063 6.47 -0.46 20.71
CA ARG A 1063 6.91 -1.18 19.49
C ARG A 1063 6.73 -0.36 18.22
N ASN A 1064 5.63 0.38 18.10
CA ASN A 1064 5.34 1.23 16.95
C ASN A 1064 6.18 2.52 16.89
N ARG A 1065 6.74 2.97 18.02
CA ARG A 1065 7.72 4.06 18.03
C ARG A 1065 9.09 3.58 17.53
N LEU A 1066 9.56 2.43 18.03
CA LEU A 1066 10.83 1.81 17.63
C LEU A 1066 10.87 1.44 16.13
N ALA A 1067 9.75 0.98 15.57
CA ALA A 1067 9.66 0.66 14.13
C ALA A 1067 9.78 1.90 13.22
N ARG A 1068 9.33 3.07 13.67
CA ARG A 1068 9.46 4.34 12.92
C ARG A 1068 10.89 4.88 12.95
N ASP A 1069 11.50 4.92 14.12
CA ASP A 1069 12.89 5.39 14.26
C ASP A 1069 13.87 4.50 13.46
N LEU A 1070 13.58 3.18 13.37
CA LEU A 1070 14.30 2.22 12.52
C LEU A 1070 14.16 2.55 11.02
N HIS A 1071 12.92 2.80 10.57
CA HIS A 1071 12.61 3.06 9.18
C HIS A 1071 13.36 4.30 8.65
N ASP A 1072 13.55 5.31 9.50
CA ASP A 1072 14.17 6.57 9.08
C ASP A 1072 15.71 6.51 9.10
N SER A 1073 16.32 5.89 10.13
CA SER A 1073 17.79 5.78 10.23
C SER A 1073 18.39 4.74 9.25
N ALA A 1074 17.79 3.55 9.17
CA ALA A 1074 18.32 2.48 8.32
C ALA A 1074 18.22 2.83 6.82
N LYS A 1075 17.14 3.53 6.42
CA LYS A 1075 17.01 4.04 5.05
C LYS A 1075 18.10 5.04 4.70
N GLN A 1076 18.33 6.04 5.56
CA GLN A 1076 19.35 7.07 5.29
C GLN A 1076 20.75 6.46 5.08
N LYS A 1077 21.14 5.49 5.89
CA LYS A 1077 22.45 4.82 5.78
C LYS A 1077 22.53 3.87 4.58
N ALA A 1078 21.46 3.14 4.27
CA ALA A 1078 21.38 2.33 3.06
C ALA A 1078 21.45 3.18 1.79
N PHE A 1079 20.79 4.35 1.77
CA PHE A 1079 20.90 5.32 0.68
C PHE A 1079 22.32 5.89 0.55
N ALA A 1080 23.00 6.19 1.66
CA ALA A 1080 24.40 6.62 1.63
C ALA A 1080 25.33 5.54 1.07
N ALA A 1081 25.13 4.27 1.45
CA ALA A 1081 25.92 3.15 0.91
C ALA A 1081 25.69 2.96 -0.60
N LEU A 1082 24.43 3.07 -1.06
CA LEU A 1082 24.08 3.02 -2.48
C LEU A 1082 24.70 4.19 -3.26
N ALA A 1083 24.73 5.39 -2.69
CA ALA A 1083 25.39 6.55 -3.30
C ALA A 1083 26.90 6.32 -3.46
N GLN A 1084 27.58 5.77 -2.46
CA GLN A 1084 29.01 5.41 -2.55
C GLN A 1084 29.27 4.36 -3.65
N LEU A 1085 28.41 3.34 -3.76
CA LEU A 1085 28.49 2.33 -4.84
C LEU A 1085 28.21 2.93 -6.24
N GLY A 1086 27.29 3.90 -6.33
CA GLY A 1086 27.04 4.66 -7.56
C GLY A 1086 28.28 5.44 -8.02
N THR A 1087 28.99 6.08 -7.09
CA THR A 1087 30.25 6.79 -7.35
C THR A 1087 31.35 5.85 -7.84
N VAL A 1088 31.47 4.64 -7.27
CA VAL A 1088 32.40 3.60 -7.74
C VAL A 1088 32.10 3.22 -9.21
N ARG A 1089 30.83 3.10 -9.60
CA ARG A 1089 30.42 2.79 -10.99
C ARG A 1089 30.89 3.86 -11.99
N GLY A 1090 31.01 5.12 -11.57
CA GLY A 1090 31.55 6.22 -12.37
C GLY A 1090 33.09 6.28 -12.41
N ILE A 1091 33.78 5.81 -11.37
CA ILE A 1091 35.25 5.87 -11.23
C ILE A 1091 35.96 4.71 -11.94
N LEU A 1092 35.25 3.62 -12.29
CA LEU A 1092 35.83 2.39 -12.87
C LEU A 1092 36.54 2.57 -14.24
N ASN A 1093 36.58 3.78 -14.80
CA ASN A 1093 37.35 4.13 -16.01
C ASN A 1093 38.66 4.90 -15.71
N GLY A 1094 39.45 4.51 -14.70
CA GLY A 1094 40.88 4.87 -14.68
C GLY A 1094 41.63 5.03 -13.36
N ASN A 1095 41.00 4.92 -12.18
CA ASN A 1095 41.73 5.12 -10.92
C ASN A 1095 41.30 4.16 -9.79
N GLY A 1096 41.97 3.01 -9.70
CA GLY A 1096 41.61 1.92 -8.79
C GLY A 1096 41.61 2.29 -7.30
N ASN A 1097 42.50 3.17 -6.84
CA ASN A 1097 42.62 3.52 -5.42
C ASN A 1097 41.43 4.31 -4.88
N SER A 1098 40.83 5.19 -5.69
CA SER A 1098 39.63 5.94 -5.31
C SER A 1098 38.39 5.03 -5.28
N ALA A 1099 38.28 4.10 -6.23
CA ALA A 1099 37.22 3.09 -6.22
C ALA A 1099 37.29 2.20 -4.96
N THR A 1100 38.48 1.78 -4.53
CA THR A 1100 38.66 1.00 -3.30
C THR A 1100 38.27 1.78 -2.05
N MET A 1101 38.54 3.09 -1.98
CA MET A 1101 38.13 3.93 -0.84
C MET A 1101 36.60 3.99 -0.70
N HIS A 1102 35.89 4.26 -1.80
CA HIS A 1102 34.42 4.31 -1.79
C HIS A 1102 33.76 2.94 -1.59
N LEU A 1103 34.38 1.85 -2.07
CA LEU A 1103 33.94 0.48 -1.77
C LEU A 1103 34.06 0.16 -0.27
N ASN A 1104 35.18 0.52 0.35
CA ASN A 1104 35.36 0.35 1.79
C ASN A 1104 34.37 1.20 2.60
N GLU A 1105 34.09 2.43 2.15
CA GLU A 1105 33.09 3.30 2.77
C GLU A 1105 31.68 2.70 2.69
N ALA A 1106 31.30 2.14 1.53
CA ALA A 1106 30.03 1.45 1.35
C ALA A 1106 29.93 0.17 2.19
N GLU A 1107 31.01 -0.61 2.29
CA GLU A 1107 31.07 -1.82 3.10
C GLU A 1107 30.93 -1.50 4.59
N ASN A 1108 31.56 -0.42 5.07
CA ASN A 1108 31.40 0.08 6.44
C ASN A 1108 29.96 0.50 6.73
N LEU A 1109 29.32 1.26 5.82
CA LEU A 1109 27.93 1.70 5.99
C LEU A 1109 26.94 0.53 6.01
N VAL A 1110 27.16 -0.50 5.20
CA VAL A 1110 26.34 -1.73 5.21
C VAL A 1110 26.58 -2.53 6.49
N SER A 1111 27.82 -2.64 6.95
CA SER A 1111 28.18 -3.29 8.21
C SER A 1111 27.53 -2.59 9.41
N ASP A 1112 27.49 -1.25 9.42
CA ASP A 1112 26.82 -0.45 10.46
C ASP A 1112 25.31 -0.70 10.49
N VAL A 1113 24.66 -0.79 9.32
CA VAL A 1113 23.23 -1.16 9.22
C VAL A 1113 22.98 -2.56 9.76
N ILE A 1114 23.84 -3.53 9.40
CA ILE A 1114 23.73 -4.92 9.89
C ILE A 1114 23.95 -4.97 11.40
N GLN A 1115 24.91 -4.23 11.95
CA GLN A 1115 25.15 -4.16 13.40
C GLN A 1115 23.99 -3.50 14.15
N GLU A 1116 23.39 -2.44 13.63
CA GLU A 1116 22.21 -1.80 14.24
C GLU A 1116 20.99 -2.72 14.23
N LEU A 1117 20.74 -3.43 13.12
CA LEU A 1117 19.70 -4.44 13.04
C LEU A 1117 19.95 -5.60 14.03
N THR A 1118 21.21 -6.02 14.19
CA THR A 1118 21.60 -7.08 15.13
C THR A 1118 21.44 -6.64 16.59
N PHE A 1119 21.76 -5.39 16.92
CA PHE A 1119 21.57 -4.81 18.25
C PHE A 1119 20.07 -4.70 18.63
N LEU A 1120 19.20 -4.39 17.67
CA LEU A 1120 17.75 -4.32 17.86
C LEU A 1120 17.08 -5.69 18.07
N VAL A 1121 17.57 -6.73 17.37
CA VAL A 1121 17.15 -8.11 17.64
C VAL A 1121 17.51 -8.52 19.08
N GLN A 1122 18.62 -8.00 19.62
CA GLN A 1122 19.00 -8.20 21.03
C GLN A 1122 18.20 -7.32 22.01
N GLU A 1123 17.71 -6.14 21.62
CA GLU A 1123 16.86 -5.28 22.46
C GLU A 1123 15.44 -5.82 22.71
N ILE A 1124 14.96 -6.73 21.85
CA ILE A 1124 13.59 -7.28 21.89
C ILE A 1124 13.45 -8.47 22.88
N TYR A 1125 14.53 -8.95 23.51
CA TYR A 1125 14.50 -10.18 24.33
C TYR A 1125 14.77 -9.98 25.83
N PRO A 1126 13.75 -10.18 26.71
CA PRO A 1126 13.96 -10.32 28.16
C PRO A 1126 14.21 -11.77 28.63
N ILE A 1127 14.19 -12.75 27.73
CA ILE A 1127 14.21 -14.18 28.09
C ILE A 1127 15.52 -14.56 28.81
N ALA A 1128 16.68 -14.06 28.38
CA ALA A 1128 17.96 -14.38 29.01
C ALA A 1128 18.06 -13.86 30.47
N LEU A 1129 17.48 -12.70 30.76
CA LEU A 1129 17.38 -12.17 32.13
C LEU A 1129 16.45 -13.04 33.00
N GLN A 1130 15.34 -13.49 32.43
CA GLN A 1130 14.39 -14.36 33.11
C GLN A 1130 14.93 -15.77 33.34
N GLU A 1131 15.78 -16.30 32.46
CA GLU A 1131 16.36 -17.64 32.60
C GLU A 1131 17.65 -17.68 33.45
N LYS A 1132 18.57 -16.73 33.24
CA LYS A 1132 19.95 -16.83 33.77
C LYS A 1132 20.27 -15.91 34.98
N GLY A 1133 19.46 -14.89 35.25
CA GLY A 1133 19.75 -13.92 36.31
C GLY A 1133 20.57 -12.72 35.86
N LEU A 1134 20.29 -11.56 36.47
CA LEU A 1134 20.99 -10.29 36.21
C LEU A 1134 22.51 -10.43 36.31
N ALA A 1135 23.01 -11.10 37.35
CA ALA A 1135 24.43 -11.28 37.58
C ALA A 1135 25.13 -12.04 36.44
N THR A 1136 24.52 -13.13 35.96
CA THR A 1136 25.07 -13.93 34.85
C THR A 1136 25.05 -13.13 33.56
N VAL A 1137 23.92 -12.50 33.24
CA VAL A 1137 23.75 -11.74 31.99
C VAL A 1137 24.65 -10.49 31.98
N LEU A 1138 24.87 -9.83 33.13
CA LEU A 1138 25.82 -8.71 33.21
C LEU A 1138 27.26 -9.18 33.00
N LYS A 1139 27.68 -10.33 33.55
CA LYS A 1139 29.04 -10.86 33.31
C LYS A 1139 29.27 -11.17 31.84
N GLU A 1140 28.31 -11.84 31.19
CA GLU A 1140 28.35 -12.13 29.76
C GLU A 1140 28.43 -10.83 28.95
N TYR A 1141 27.54 -9.86 29.25
CA TYR A 1141 27.49 -8.58 28.54
C TYR A 1141 28.77 -7.75 28.72
N THR A 1142 29.31 -7.61 29.93
CA THR A 1142 30.52 -6.82 30.17
C THR A 1142 31.75 -7.46 29.54
N PHE A 1143 31.84 -8.80 29.53
CA PHE A 1143 32.93 -9.52 28.88
C PHE A 1143 32.92 -9.31 27.36
N GLU A 1144 31.74 -9.40 26.73
CA GLU A 1144 31.60 -9.09 25.30
C GLU A 1144 31.90 -7.62 25.01
N TRP A 1145 31.43 -6.71 25.86
CA TRP A 1145 31.62 -5.28 25.69
C TRP A 1145 33.10 -4.87 25.82
N GLU A 1146 33.84 -5.43 26.80
CA GLU A 1146 35.28 -5.21 27.00
C GLU A 1146 36.08 -5.62 25.76
N ASN A 1147 35.79 -6.81 25.21
CA ASN A 1147 36.45 -7.31 23.99
C ASN A 1147 36.22 -6.43 22.76
N ARG A 1148 35.09 -5.70 22.70
CA ARG A 1148 34.74 -4.84 21.55
C ARG A 1148 35.32 -3.42 21.64
N ASN A 1149 35.55 -2.90 22.85
CA ASN A 1149 35.86 -1.48 23.05
C ASN A 1149 37.30 -1.21 23.53
N GLU A 1150 38.12 -2.25 23.74
CA GLU A 1150 39.50 -2.13 24.27
C GLU A 1150 39.62 -1.37 25.62
N ILE A 1151 38.53 -1.31 26.39
CA ILE A 1151 38.46 -0.67 27.72
C ILE A 1151 38.27 -1.75 28.77
N ALA A 1152 39.19 -1.83 29.74
CA ALA A 1152 39.16 -2.88 30.74
C ALA A 1152 37.97 -2.72 31.71
N VAL A 1153 37.18 -3.78 31.92
CA VAL A 1153 36.01 -3.76 32.82
C VAL A 1153 36.25 -4.63 34.04
N ASN A 1154 36.23 -4.02 35.22
CA ASN A 1154 36.32 -4.74 36.49
C ASN A 1154 34.92 -4.86 37.11
N LEU A 1155 34.32 -6.05 36.99
CA LEU A 1155 32.99 -6.34 37.50
C LEU A 1155 33.06 -7.10 38.84
N SER A 1156 32.55 -6.47 39.90
CA SER A 1156 32.44 -7.05 41.24
C SER A 1156 30.97 -7.23 41.64
N MET A 1157 30.64 -8.38 42.23
CA MET A 1157 29.28 -8.67 42.70
C MET A 1157 29.32 -9.21 44.13
N HIS A 1158 28.45 -8.67 44.99
CA HIS A 1158 28.42 -9.00 46.41
C HIS A 1158 27.00 -9.37 46.85
N ASN A 1159 26.84 -10.56 47.44
CA ASN A 1159 25.57 -11.12 47.95
C ASN A 1159 24.51 -11.36 46.87
N ASP A 1160 24.92 -11.92 45.72
CA ASP A 1160 24.03 -12.16 44.57
C ASP A 1160 22.73 -12.87 44.94
N LYS A 1161 21.61 -12.30 44.48
CA LYS A 1161 20.26 -12.83 44.68
C LYS A 1161 19.39 -12.43 43.50
N ARG A 1162 18.39 -13.24 43.20
CA ARG A 1162 17.39 -12.91 42.18
C ARG A 1162 16.53 -11.74 42.65
N LEU A 1163 16.29 -10.80 41.74
CA LEU A 1163 15.43 -9.65 41.99
C LEU A 1163 14.15 -9.77 41.15
N PRO A 1164 13.09 -9.02 41.51
CA PRO A 1164 11.95 -8.85 40.63
C PRO A 1164 12.40 -8.46 39.22
N LEU A 1165 11.84 -9.11 38.19
CA LEU A 1165 12.30 -8.97 36.81
C LEU A 1165 12.35 -7.51 36.33
N GLY A 1166 11.41 -6.66 36.76
CA GLY A 1166 11.43 -5.23 36.46
C GLY A 1166 12.65 -4.49 37.03
N ILE A 1167 13.11 -4.87 38.23
CA ILE A 1167 14.32 -4.32 38.85
C ILE A 1167 15.57 -4.85 38.13
N GLU A 1168 15.60 -6.15 37.79
CA GLU A 1168 16.71 -6.73 37.02
C GLU A 1168 16.85 -6.05 35.65
N GLN A 1169 15.73 -5.87 34.95
CA GLN A 1169 15.70 -5.18 33.65
C GLN A 1169 16.16 -3.72 33.77
N ALA A 1170 15.70 -3.00 34.80
CA ALA A 1170 16.10 -1.61 35.01
C ALA A 1170 17.62 -1.49 35.25
N ILE A 1171 18.19 -2.33 36.12
CA ILE A 1171 19.63 -2.31 36.42
C ILE A 1171 20.46 -2.73 35.22
N TYR A 1172 20.01 -3.75 34.48
CA TYR A 1172 20.67 -4.18 33.24
C TYR A 1172 20.71 -3.05 32.21
N ARG A 1173 19.56 -2.42 31.91
CA ARG A 1173 19.44 -1.31 30.97
C ARG A 1173 20.28 -0.10 31.38
N VAL A 1174 20.29 0.24 32.68
CA VAL A 1174 21.13 1.33 33.19
C VAL A 1174 22.61 1.02 33.00
N THR A 1175 23.03 -0.23 33.21
CA THR A 1175 24.42 -0.65 33.00
C THR A 1175 24.81 -0.55 31.53
N GLN A 1176 23.94 -1.00 30.62
CA GLN A 1176 24.16 -0.89 29.17
C GLN A 1176 24.31 0.57 28.71
N GLU A 1177 23.36 1.42 29.10
CA GLU A 1177 23.36 2.84 28.75
C GLU A 1177 24.59 3.55 29.33
N SER A 1178 24.99 3.22 30.56
CA SER A 1178 26.19 3.78 31.19
C SER A 1178 27.47 3.38 30.46
N LEU A 1179 27.62 2.11 30.10
CA LEU A 1179 28.77 1.63 29.32
C LEU A 1179 28.80 2.23 27.90
N ALA A 1180 27.66 2.35 27.23
CA ALA A 1180 27.58 3.03 25.94
C ALA A 1180 28.06 4.50 26.02
N ASN A 1181 27.66 5.20 27.09
CA ASN A 1181 28.14 6.55 27.35
C ASN A 1181 29.66 6.60 27.63
N VAL A 1182 30.22 5.60 28.31
CA VAL A 1182 31.68 5.50 28.50
C VAL A 1182 32.41 5.36 27.17
N ALA A 1183 32.01 4.40 26.32
CA ALA A 1183 32.66 4.16 25.03
C ALA A 1183 32.61 5.40 24.12
N ARG A 1184 31.46 6.07 24.05
CA ARG A 1184 31.27 7.21 23.14
C ARG A 1184 31.87 8.51 23.65
N HIS A 1185 31.90 8.73 24.96
CA HIS A 1185 32.12 10.06 25.51
C HIS A 1185 33.24 10.19 26.54
N SER A 1186 33.67 9.11 27.21
CA SER A 1186 34.57 9.26 28.36
C SER A 1186 36.07 9.18 28.03
N ARG A 1187 36.47 8.52 26.93
CA ARG A 1187 37.90 8.19 26.66
C ARG A 1187 38.58 7.46 27.84
N ALA A 1188 37.79 6.72 28.62
CA ALA A 1188 38.27 5.95 29.76
C ALA A 1188 39.15 4.79 29.27
N LYS A 1189 40.11 4.36 30.09
CA LYS A 1189 40.87 3.13 29.88
C LYS A 1189 40.34 1.98 30.75
N ARG A 1190 39.55 2.32 31.77
CA ARG A 1190 38.98 1.35 32.70
C ARG A 1190 37.61 1.77 33.20
N VAL A 1191 36.75 0.78 33.43
CA VAL A 1191 35.47 0.93 34.12
C VAL A 1191 35.37 -0.07 35.26
N ASP A 1192 35.03 0.41 36.45
CA ASP A 1192 34.72 -0.42 37.60
C ASP A 1192 33.19 -0.46 37.79
N ILE A 1193 32.64 -1.67 37.76
CA ILE A 1193 31.22 -1.93 38.00
C ILE A 1193 31.09 -2.77 39.26
N SER A 1194 30.26 -2.32 40.20
CA SER A 1194 29.95 -3.04 41.41
C SER A 1194 28.46 -3.17 41.61
N LEU A 1195 27.99 -4.39 41.81
CA LEU A 1195 26.60 -4.69 42.15
C LEU A 1195 26.55 -5.29 43.57
N MET A 1196 25.96 -4.54 44.50
CA MET A 1196 25.83 -4.93 45.90
C MET A 1196 24.37 -5.13 46.27
N TYR A 1197 24.04 -6.30 46.79
CA TYR A 1197 22.72 -6.62 47.26
C TYR A 1197 22.67 -6.47 48.78
N ASN A 1198 21.99 -5.43 49.24
CA ASN A 1198 21.70 -5.18 50.66
C ASN A 1198 20.29 -5.71 50.95
N GLY A 1199 20.01 -6.17 52.17
CA GLY A 1199 18.78 -6.91 52.52
C GLY A 1199 17.50 -6.41 51.84
N ASP A 1200 17.25 -5.10 51.93
CA ASP A 1200 16.07 -4.45 51.35
C ASP A 1200 16.37 -3.49 50.17
N SER A 1201 17.59 -3.45 49.62
CA SER A 1201 17.93 -2.65 48.42
C SER A 1201 19.11 -3.22 47.63
N VAL A 1202 19.11 -3.04 46.31
CA VAL A 1202 20.26 -3.35 45.44
C VAL A 1202 20.91 -2.05 45.01
N GLN A 1203 22.24 -2.03 45.02
CA GLN A 1203 23.03 -0.87 44.67
C GLN A 1203 23.95 -1.22 43.51
N LEU A 1204 23.83 -0.48 42.40
CA LEU A 1204 24.75 -0.50 41.27
C LEU A 1204 25.66 0.73 41.36
N SER A 1205 26.96 0.52 41.36
CA SER A 1205 27.96 1.59 41.22
C SER A 1205 28.75 1.34 39.95
N LEU A 1206 28.77 2.30 39.04
CA LEU A 1206 29.61 2.28 37.84
C LEU A 1206 30.51 3.50 37.86
N SER A 1207 31.81 3.31 37.73
CA SER A 1207 32.82 4.38 37.73
C SER A 1207 33.80 4.19 36.60
N ASP A 1208 34.15 5.26 35.90
CA ASP A 1208 35.18 5.24 34.86
C ASP A 1208 36.34 6.21 35.18
N ASP A 1209 37.52 5.97 34.59
CA ASP A 1209 38.73 6.79 34.76
C ASP A 1209 38.93 7.85 33.65
N GLY A 1210 37.86 8.15 32.90
CA GLY A 1210 37.91 9.02 31.73
C GLY A 1210 37.85 10.52 32.02
N CYS A 1211 37.47 11.30 31.02
CA CYS A 1211 37.59 12.75 31.02
C CYS A 1211 36.56 13.49 31.87
N GLY A 1212 35.48 12.83 32.31
CA GLY A 1212 34.41 13.43 33.13
C GLY A 1212 33.75 14.68 32.51
N PHE A 1213 32.76 15.26 33.19
CA PHE A 1213 32.08 16.47 32.73
C PHE A 1213 31.47 17.26 33.90
N ASP A 1214 31.20 18.54 33.66
CA ASP A 1214 30.51 19.42 34.61
C ASP A 1214 29.01 19.07 34.64
N VAL A 1215 28.55 18.49 35.76
CA VAL A 1215 27.18 18.00 35.95
C VAL A 1215 26.14 19.13 35.92
N ASP A 1216 26.54 20.35 36.32
CA ASP A 1216 25.62 21.49 36.42
C ASP A 1216 25.54 22.30 35.12
N LYS A 1217 26.60 22.31 34.29
CA LYS A 1217 26.59 22.97 32.97
C LYS A 1217 26.03 22.11 31.84
N LYS A 1218 26.22 20.79 31.86
CA LYS A 1218 25.64 19.85 30.86
C LYS A 1218 24.26 19.38 31.32
N GLY A 1219 23.29 20.30 31.35
CA GLY A 1219 21.89 19.96 31.57
C GLY A 1219 21.31 19.13 30.42
N ARG A 1220 20.93 17.88 30.71
CA ARG A 1220 19.98 17.00 29.97
C ARG A 1220 20.44 16.43 28.61
N GLY A 1221 21.49 15.61 28.59
CA GLY A 1221 21.64 14.60 27.55
C GLY A 1221 20.56 13.50 27.68
N LEU A 1222 20.04 13.00 26.55
CA LEU A 1222 18.98 11.99 26.50
C LEU A 1222 19.33 10.74 27.34
N GLY A 1223 20.58 10.25 27.28
CA GLY A 1223 21.03 9.07 28.04
C GLY A 1223 20.95 9.21 29.57
N LEU A 1224 21.41 10.32 30.14
CA LEU A 1224 21.35 10.56 31.60
C LEU A 1224 19.91 10.76 32.10
N ARG A 1225 19.04 11.32 31.25
CA ARG A 1225 17.61 11.47 31.55
C ARG A 1225 16.93 10.09 31.56
N SER A 1226 17.20 9.25 30.56
CA SER A 1226 16.66 7.89 30.50
C SER A 1226 17.13 7.01 31.66
N ILE A 1227 18.39 7.16 32.10
CA ILE A 1227 18.88 6.49 33.32
C ILE A 1227 18.04 6.91 34.54
N ARG A 1228 17.80 8.21 34.74
CA ARG A 1228 16.99 8.72 35.86
C ARG A 1228 15.55 8.21 35.81
N GLU A 1229 14.90 8.30 34.65
CA GLU A 1229 13.51 7.87 34.47
C GLU A 1229 13.33 6.37 34.73
N ARG A 1230 14.24 5.51 34.22
CA ARG A 1230 14.20 4.06 34.45
C ARG A 1230 14.45 3.69 35.92
N VAL A 1231 15.38 4.38 36.58
CA VAL A 1231 15.63 4.16 38.02
C VAL A 1231 14.42 4.61 38.84
N SER A 1232 13.79 5.73 38.50
CA SER A 1232 12.57 6.19 39.17
C SER A 1232 11.36 5.26 38.94
N SER A 1233 11.23 4.62 37.77
CA SER A 1233 10.14 3.67 37.50
C SER A 1233 10.18 2.42 38.37
N VAL A 1234 11.33 2.10 38.96
CA VAL A 1234 11.49 1.01 39.94
C VAL A 1234 11.66 1.54 41.37
N HIS A 1235 11.20 2.77 41.64
CA HIS A 1235 11.31 3.45 42.94
C HIS A 1235 12.74 3.58 43.47
N GLY A 1236 13.74 3.56 42.57
CA GLY A 1236 15.14 3.75 42.90
C GLY A 1236 15.57 5.22 42.92
N THR A 1237 16.76 5.44 43.46
CA THR A 1237 17.45 6.73 43.46
C THR A 1237 18.75 6.61 42.65
N VAL A 1238 19.13 7.68 41.96
CA VAL A 1238 20.39 7.75 41.22
C VAL A 1238 21.16 9.02 41.58
N GLN A 1239 22.45 8.86 41.83
CA GLN A 1239 23.40 9.95 42.03
C GLN A 1239 24.48 9.85 40.95
N ILE A 1240 24.74 10.95 40.27
CA ILE A 1240 25.78 11.03 39.24
C ILE A 1240 26.78 12.06 39.72
N GLN A 1241 28.04 11.64 39.85
CA GLN A 1241 29.17 12.48 40.22
C GLN A 1241 30.14 12.48 39.05
N SER A 1242 30.41 13.66 38.49
CA SER A 1242 31.38 13.81 37.41
C SER A 1242 32.02 15.18 37.56
N ALA A 1243 33.30 15.27 37.20
CA ALA A 1243 33.99 16.54 37.08
C ALA A 1243 35.02 16.44 35.95
N PRO A 1244 35.28 17.53 35.19
CA PRO A 1244 36.28 17.51 34.13
C PRO A 1244 37.65 17.03 34.66
N GLY A 1245 38.19 15.98 34.05
CA GLY A 1245 39.45 15.32 34.38
C GLY A 1245 39.39 14.28 35.51
N GLN A 1246 38.21 13.96 36.07
CA GLN A 1246 38.06 13.10 37.25
C GLN A 1246 37.17 11.86 37.01
N GLY A 1247 36.88 11.51 35.75
CA GLY A 1247 35.97 10.41 35.40
C GLY A 1247 34.51 10.67 35.76
N THR A 1248 33.65 9.68 35.52
CA THR A 1248 32.24 9.72 35.94
C THR A 1248 31.91 8.54 36.83
N ARG A 1249 31.13 8.81 37.90
CA ARG A 1249 30.58 7.80 38.78
C ARG A 1249 29.06 7.90 38.83
N ILE A 1250 28.39 6.79 38.54
CA ILE A 1250 26.94 6.63 38.62
C ILE A 1250 26.64 5.64 39.74
N LEU A 1251 25.89 6.10 40.74
CA LEU A 1251 25.45 5.29 41.87
C LEU A 1251 23.92 5.19 41.81
N VAL A 1252 23.41 3.98 41.64
CA VAL A 1252 21.99 3.67 41.62
C VAL A 1252 21.67 2.80 42.82
N GLN A 1253 20.61 3.13 43.54
CA GLN A 1253 20.10 2.33 44.64
C GLN A 1253 18.60 2.09 44.45
N VAL A 1254 18.20 0.83 44.31
CA VAL A 1254 16.82 0.41 44.08
C VAL A 1254 16.34 -0.42 45.26
N PRO A 1255 15.22 -0.08 45.92
CA PRO A 1255 14.65 -0.91 46.99
C PRO A 1255 14.18 -2.26 46.41
N THR A 1256 14.52 -3.37 47.08
CA THR A 1256 14.14 -4.73 46.61
C THR A 1256 12.77 -5.18 47.11
N LYS A 1257 12.09 -4.36 47.91
CA LYS A 1257 10.69 -4.53 48.34
C LYS A 1257 9.94 -3.22 48.09
N GLY A 1258 9.03 -3.25 47.13
CA GLY A 1258 8.08 -2.20 46.78
C GLY A 1258 6.80 -2.87 46.34
#